data_AF-A0A4D4KH51-F1
#
_entry.id   AF-A0A4D4KH51-F1
#
_cell.length_a   1.000
_cell.length_b   1.000
_cell.length_c   1.000
_cell.angle_alpha   90.00
_cell.angle_beta   90.00
_cell.angle_gamma   90.00
#
_symmetry.space_group_name_H-M   'P 1'
#
loop_
_entity.id
_entity.type
_entity.pdbx_description
1 polymer ?
#
loop_
_entity_poly.entity_id
_entity_poly.type
_entity_poly.pdbx_seq_one_letter_code
_entity_poly.pdbx_strand_id
1 'polypeptide(L)'
;MSSAAGQETRDGVPGRPSATAVGRLVGRRPTALAPRPDRSTAPAAGPAVRPGSPEPLGARPCRGPDGVWGTNFALWAGGAEAVDLCLFDDDGHELRCPLTELTHEVWHGFVPGVLPGRRYGYRVHGRWDPWTGARWNPAKLLLDPYARAVDGDFALPAEVYGHMRDWPQQHVADTVRDDRDSAPYVPKGVVVGDDTADGAPDEWTEDRRPKTPWAESVIYELHVRGFTMRHPGVPPELRGTYAGLAHPAAIEHLTRLGVTAVELLPVHQFAHEDHLLRRGLRNYWGYNSIGYFAPHAGYAAGGTRGQQVGEFRRMVRALHAAGIEVILDVVYNHTAEANELGPTLSLRGVDNRGYYRLQQDPRRYADFTGCGNTLHVLQPQVLRLVTDSLRYWVTEMGVDGFRFDLASALARAAHGVDMLSPFLAVIAQDPVLRRVKLIAEPWDVGSGGYQVGAFPPLWAEWNDRYRDAVRDFWRGALPDARDLGYRLSGSSDLYAWSGRRPYASVNFITAHDGFTLRDLVSYERKHNEANGEGNRDGTPDNRAWNCGAEGETDDPEIRALRRRQLRNLLATLLLSTGVPMLVAGDELGRTQGGNNNAYCQDNETGWLDWSLLDDPGWRALTELTARLIRLRRAHPVLRRPAFFSGLARPPEGLRDLAWFTPHGTEMTESDWYAPTTALGPICRAAICPSAIRTAPRSRTTASWPCCTRARGRSPSPCPDRPGPGGTSSSWTPPVRTRRHPRAHASRRAPPSSFQRARSCCCAPSTPRTYAKKPSECCRWRTVVSPLMAVTSEPRAQEGGAAPRHRSATRSLLRLWPYVRPVRVRLFGAAGVAVVASCLGLVIPLVLKWMVDGPVAHRDPGGVWLGGALLLALGTAEAGLFGLRRWLVGRPLASVEAAMRADLYRHLQRLPVSFHDRWASGQLLSRATTDLMLLRMFLAFPLTFLVVNGVTILAGFAILLSQEWTLGLVLVIPAVPLVILCSLFETRYATVARTVQDQTGDLTTVVEEGVLGVRIVKGFGRHRSQARAFRVLSEQVRSTELHKARLLATLWALIMTLPELAIGAALVLGTMRVADGDLSAGTLVAFLSTALTLRWPVESLGFLLAMSQDAATATDRYFDVMDAEPATAADRRLAGSPRRGEDGEGSEDGEGSEGGQDREGGLRFEGVEFAYADAPPEEPPVLRGVDLHIRPGETMALVGATGSGKTTLTALVPRLQEITRGRITLDGRDITALPGRSCAPWWPSRSRSPRCSPPPPVRTSSWAPATRAGRSCCVP
;
A
#
# COMPACT_ATOMS: atom_id res chain seq x y z
N MET A 1 -52.25 0.97 -18.62
CA MET A 1 -53.52 1.39 -19.27
C MET A 1 -53.42 0.99 -20.73
N SER A 2 -54.49 0.46 -21.34
CA SER A 2 -54.68 0.08 -22.77
C SER A 2 -53.60 -0.82 -23.41
N SER A 3 -53.87 -1.99 -24.02
CA SER A 3 -54.82 -2.36 -25.10
C SER A 3 -54.48 -1.74 -26.47
N ALA A 4 -54.70 -2.41 -27.62
CA ALA A 4 -55.43 -3.67 -27.90
C ALA A 4 -54.68 -4.51 -29.00
N ALA A 5 -54.75 -5.86 -29.00
CA ALA A 5 -55.65 -6.75 -29.78
C ALA A 5 -55.43 -6.76 -31.31
N GLY A 6 -55.58 -7.87 -32.07
CA GLY A 6 -55.93 -9.29 -31.80
C GLY A 6 -55.06 -10.23 -32.67
N GLN A 7 -55.41 -11.46 -33.11
CA GLN A 7 -56.47 -12.48 -32.86
C GLN A 7 -56.21 -13.65 -33.89
N GLU A 8 -56.58 -14.93 -33.76
CA GLU A 8 -57.03 -15.78 -32.63
C GLU A 8 -57.06 -17.29 -33.06
N THR A 9 -57.06 -18.25 -32.10
CA THR A 9 -57.52 -19.68 -32.23
C THR A 9 -56.74 -20.66 -33.16
N ARG A 10 -56.72 -22.01 -33.00
CA ARG A 10 -57.21 -22.93 -31.93
C ARG A 10 -56.52 -24.32 -31.93
N ASP A 11 -56.93 -25.15 -30.95
CA ASP A 11 -56.83 -26.64 -30.83
C ASP A 11 -55.44 -27.28 -30.63
N GLY A 12 -55.29 -28.40 -29.91
CA GLY A 12 -56.24 -29.19 -29.10
C GLY A 12 -55.54 -30.27 -28.25
N VAL A 13 -56.06 -30.58 -27.05
CA VAL A 13 -55.42 -31.41 -26.00
C VAL A 13 -56.40 -32.51 -25.52
N PRO A 14 -55.99 -33.78 -25.33
CA PRO A 14 -55.86 -34.33 -23.96
C PRO A 14 -54.91 -35.56 -23.76
N GLY A 15 -54.56 -35.84 -22.49
CA GLY A 15 -54.20 -37.22 -22.06
C GLY A 15 -53.13 -37.38 -20.97
N ARG A 16 -53.53 -37.43 -19.68
CA ARG A 16 -52.78 -38.11 -18.60
C ARG A 16 -53.50 -39.42 -18.24
N PRO A 17 -52.83 -40.41 -17.63
CA PRO A 17 -52.98 -40.59 -16.18
C PRO A 17 -51.67 -40.93 -15.44
N SER A 18 -51.77 -41.29 -14.17
CA SER A 18 -50.67 -41.48 -13.20
C SER A 18 -50.95 -42.64 -12.24
N ALA A 19 -49.90 -43.30 -11.70
CA ALA A 19 -49.69 -43.56 -10.24
C ALA A 19 -48.88 -44.85 -9.89
N THR A 20 -48.20 -44.78 -8.74
CA THR A 20 -47.87 -45.85 -7.75
C THR A 20 -47.22 -47.19 -8.18
N ALA A 21 -45.90 -47.24 -8.03
CA ALA A 21 -45.10 -48.13 -7.13
C ALA A 21 -45.59 -49.55 -6.72
N VAL A 22 -44.66 -50.53 -6.78
CA VAL A 22 -44.22 -51.44 -5.68
C VAL A 22 -43.16 -52.45 -6.22
N GLY A 23 -42.22 -52.90 -5.38
CA GLY A 23 -41.45 -54.16 -5.63
C GLY A 23 -39.92 -54.07 -5.47
N ARG A 24 -39.34 -54.97 -4.66
CA ARG A 24 -37.88 -55.18 -4.53
C ARG A 24 -37.45 -56.41 -5.37
N LEU A 25 -36.22 -56.42 -5.90
CA LEU A 25 -35.14 -57.36 -5.52
C LEU A 25 -33.91 -57.36 -6.47
N VAL A 26 -32.72 -57.29 -5.86
CA VAL A 26 -31.42 -57.91 -6.21
C VAL A 26 -31.13 -58.35 -7.68
N GLY A 27 -30.05 -57.83 -8.29
CA GLY A 27 -29.37 -58.54 -9.39
C GLY A 27 -28.31 -57.76 -10.20
N ARG A 28 -27.02 -57.98 -9.89
CA ARG A 28 -25.78 -57.85 -10.72
C ARG A 28 -25.72 -56.88 -11.95
N ARG A 29 -24.65 -56.07 -12.00
CA ARG A 29 -24.12 -55.45 -13.25
C ARG A 29 -23.82 -56.51 -14.32
N PRO A 30 -23.94 -56.14 -15.62
CA PRO A 30 -22.73 -55.97 -16.44
C PRO A 30 -22.55 -54.53 -16.95
N THR A 31 -21.33 -54.21 -17.39
CA THR A 31 -20.99 -52.93 -18.05
C THR A 31 -21.29 -52.98 -19.54
N ALA A 32 -22.15 -52.08 -20.04
CA ALA A 32 -22.27 -51.79 -21.46
C ALA A 32 -21.28 -50.70 -21.88
N LEU A 33 -20.71 -50.80 -23.08
CA LEU A 33 -19.87 -49.75 -23.65
C LEU A 33 -20.72 -48.54 -24.04
N ALA A 34 -20.24 -47.32 -23.72
CA ALA A 34 -20.74 -46.11 -24.36
C ALA A 34 -20.31 -46.07 -25.85
N PRO A 35 -21.07 -45.42 -26.75
CA PRO A 35 -20.69 -45.28 -28.15
C PRO A 35 -19.34 -44.56 -28.30
N ARG A 36 -18.57 -44.95 -29.31
CA ARG A 36 -17.41 -44.15 -29.74
C ARG A 36 -17.92 -42.85 -30.39
N PRO A 37 -17.36 -41.67 -30.08
CA PRO A 37 -17.60 -40.47 -30.88
C PRO A 37 -17.04 -40.68 -32.29
N ASP A 38 -17.63 -39.97 -33.26
CA ASP A 38 -17.27 -40.07 -34.67
C ASP A 38 -15.83 -39.59 -34.93
N ARG A 39 -15.18 -40.15 -35.95
CA ARG A 39 -13.80 -39.85 -36.36
C ARG A 39 -13.77 -39.08 -37.68
N SER A 40 -14.44 -37.93 -37.71
CA SER A 40 -14.19 -36.88 -38.69
C SER A 40 -13.84 -35.57 -37.98
N THR A 41 -13.01 -34.73 -38.62
CA THR A 41 -12.38 -33.51 -38.06
C THR A 41 -11.56 -33.70 -36.77
N ALA A 42 -10.48 -34.47 -36.84
CA ALA A 42 -9.31 -34.13 -36.04
C ALA A 42 -8.66 -32.87 -36.65
N PRO A 43 -8.28 -31.85 -35.87
CA PRO A 43 -7.60 -30.67 -36.41
C PRO A 43 -6.26 -31.06 -37.04
N ALA A 44 -5.87 -30.38 -38.12
CA ALA A 44 -4.61 -30.65 -38.79
C ALA A 44 -3.43 -30.40 -37.83
N ALA A 45 -2.50 -31.34 -37.76
CA ALA A 45 -1.31 -31.20 -36.93
C ALA A 45 -0.49 -29.99 -37.43
N GLY A 46 -0.20 -29.05 -36.52
CA GLY A 46 0.55 -27.84 -36.85
C GLY A 46 1.98 -28.10 -37.30
N PRO A 47 2.67 -27.07 -37.85
CA PRO A 47 4.08 -27.15 -38.20
C PRO A 47 4.93 -27.63 -37.01
N ALA A 48 5.94 -28.46 -37.30
CA ALA A 48 6.76 -29.12 -36.28
C ALA A 48 7.48 -28.10 -35.38
N VAL A 49 7.02 -28.02 -34.12
CA VAL A 49 7.63 -27.20 -33.07
C VAL A 49 9.02 -27.74 -32.74
N ARG A 50 9.99 -26.84 -32.57
CA ARG A 50 11.35 -27.13 -32.12
C ARG A 50 11.56 -26.54 -30.70
N PRO A 51 12.58 -26.96 -29.93
CA PRO A 51 12.72 -26.55 -28.54
C PRO A 51 12.72 -25.03 -28.26
N GLY A 52 13.30 -24.21 -29.14
CA GLY A 52 13.31 -22.75 -28.97
C GLY A 52 14.08 -22.29 -27.72
N SER A 53 13.55 -21.27 -27.04
CA SER A 53 14.13 -20.63 -25.85
C SER A 53 13.02 -20.17 -24.88
N PRO A 54 13.20 -20.32 -23.55
CA PRO A 54 12.29 -19.75 -22.55
C PRO A 54 12.34 -18.22 -22.46
N GLU A 55 13.35 -17.58 -23.06
CA GLU A 55 13.50 -16.11 -23.04
C GLU A 55 13.82 -15.53 -24.43
N PRO A 56 13.37 -14.31 -24.74
CA PRO A 56 12.42 -13.49 -23.96
C PRO A 56 10.98 -14.03 -24.05
N LEU A 57 10.10 -13.54 -23.17
CA LEU A 57 8.69 -13.93 -23.12
C LEU A 57 7.83 -13.32 -24.25
N GLY A 58 6.75 -14.03 -24.58
CA GLY A 58 5.87 -13.78 -25.71
C GLY A 58 6.37 -14.34 -27.03
N ALA A 59 5.82 -13.86 -28.13
CA ALA A 59 6.34 -14.13 -29.48
C ALA A 59 7.54 -13.21 -29.82
N ARG A 60 8.62 -13.76 -30.38
CA ARG A 60 9.70 -13.02 -31.07
C ARG A 60 10.15 -13.71 -32.36
N PRO A 61 10.06 -13.04 -33.52
CA PRO A 61 10.68 -13.51 -34.76
C PRO A 61 12.20 -13.64 -34.61
N CYS A 62 12.76 -14.75 -35.05
CA CYS A 62 14.20 -14.98 -35.00
C CYS A 62 14.65 -16.02 -36.04
N ARG A 63 15.96 -16.19 -36.19
CA ARG A 63 16.53 -17.31 -36.95
C ARG A 63 16.78 -18.48 -36.01
N GLY A 64 16.29 -19.66 -36.40
CA GLY A 64 16.55 -20.91 -35.69
C GLY A 64 18.02 -21.37 -35.84
N PRO A 65 18.42 -22.44 -35.14
CA PRO A 65 19.80 -22.95 -35.15
C PRO A 65 20.32 -23.40 -36.52
N ASP A 66 19.42 -23.67 -37.47
CA ASP A 66 19.68 -24.00 -38.88
C ASP A 66 19.65 -22.77 -39.81
N GLY A 67 19.54 -21.56 -39.25
CA GLY A 67 19.49 -20.29 -39.99
C GLY A 67 18.12 -19.95 -40.60
N VAL A 68 17.12 -20.84 -40.47
CA VAL A 68 15.77 -20.67 -40.99
C VAL A 68 15.00 -19.65 -40.15
N TRP A 69 14.31 -18.71 -40.80
CA TRP A 69 13.42 -17.76 -40.12
C TRP A 69 12.18 -18.46 -39.54
N GLY A 70 11.77 -18.02 -38.36
CA GLY A 70 10.55 -18.44 -37.68
C GLY A 70 10.27 -17.53 -36.49
N THR A 71 9.43 -18.00 -35.57
CA THR A 71 9.11 -17.26 -34.35
C THR A 71 9.29 -18.16 -33.13
N ASN A 72 10.00 -17.66 -32.12
CA ASN A 72 10.04 -18.25 -30.79
C ASN A 72 8.84 -17.77 -29.97
N PHE A 73 8.17 -18.69 -29.30
CA PHE A 73 7.05 -18.43 -28.39
C PHE A 73 7.44 -18.91 -26.99
N ALA A 74 7.19 -18.10 -25.97
CA ALA A 74 7.48 -18.43 -24.57
C ALA A 74 6.42 -17.84 -23.63
N LEU A 75 5.74 -18.70 -22.86
CA LEU A 75 4.64 -18.36 -21.95
C LEU A 75 4.91 -18.90 -20.55
N TRP A 76 4.93 -18.03 -19.53
CA TRP A 76 4.92 -18.50 -18.13
C TRP A 76 3.51 -19.00 -17.77
N ALA A 77 3.42 -20.28 -17.40
CA ALA A 77 2.18 -20.93 -16.97
C ALA A 77 2.51 -22.06 -15.98
N GLY A 78 2.96 -21.68 -14.79
CA GLY A 78 3.57 -22.60 -13.82
C GLY A 78 2.64 -23.70 -13.29
N GLY A 79 1.34 -23.43 -13.19
CA GLY A 79 0.32 -24.42 -12.82
C GLY A 79 -0.27 -25.26 -13.96
N ALA A 80 0.15 -25.04 -15.22
CA ALA A 80 -0.44 -25.72 -16.38
C ALA A 80 0.04 -27.18 -16.56
N GLU A 81 -0.84 -28.01 -17.13
CA GLU A 81 -0.57 -29.41 -17.47
C GLU A 81 -0.05 -29.57 -18.92
N ALA A 82 -0.47 -28.67 -19.82
CA ALA A 82 0.02 -28.54 -21.20
C ALA A 82 -0.33 -27.16 -21.79
N VAL A 83 0.38 -26.73 -22.84
CA VAL A 83 0.08 -25.49 -23.60
C VAL A 83 0.09 -25.77 -25.11
N ASP A 84 -1.03 -25.49 -25.77
CA ASP A 84 -1.12 -25.43 -27.23
C ASP A 84 -0.94 -23.97 -27.70
N LEU A 85 0.03 -23.73 -28.58
CA LEU A 85 0.09 -22.53 -29.40
C LEU A 85 -0.90 -22.68 -30.57
N CYS A 86 -1.80 -21.72 -30.73
CA CYS A 86 -2.86 -21.73 -31.71
C CYS A 86 -2.56 -20.67 -32.78
N LEU A 87 -2.21 -21.08 -34.00
CA LEU A 87 -1.86 -20.20 -35.12
C LEU A 87 -3.03 -20.06 -36.10
N PHE A 88 -3.44 -18.83 -36.41
CA PHE A 88 -4.59 -18.56 -37.30
C PHE A 88 -4.14 -18.03 -38.66
N ASP A 89 -4.70 -18.59 -39.74
CA ASP A 89 -4.57 -18.02 -41.08
C ASP A 89 -5.53 -16.82 -41.26
N ASP A 90 -5.67 -16.31 -42.48
CA ASP A 90 -6.51 -15.13 -42.75
C ASP A 90 -8.02 -15.47 -42.81
N ASP A 91 -8.38 -16.66 -43.29
CA ASP A 91 -9.74 -17.21 -43.25
C ASP A 91 -10.19 -17.51 -41.80
N GLY A 92 -9.23 -17.73 -40.89
CA GLY A 92 -9.46 -17.93 -39.45
C GLY A 92 -9.36 -19.38 -38.98
N HIS A 93 -8.85 -20.30 -39.81
CA HIS A 93 -8.62 -21.69 -39.39
C HIS A 93 -7.54 -21.78 -38.31
N GLU A 94 -7.79 -22.60 -37.30
CA GLU A 94 -6.89 -22.81 -36.17
C GLU A 94 -5.93 -23.99 -36.41
N LEU A 95 -4.63 -23.72 -36.43
CA LEU A 95 -3.57 -24.74 -36.42
C LEU A 95 -2.95 -24.84 -35.02
N ARG A 96 -3.14 -25.97 -34.33
CA ARG A 96 -2.62 -26.19 -32.98
C ARG A 96 -1.23 -26.82 -32.99
N CYS A 97 -0.34 -26.23 -32.21
CA CYS A 97 1.09 -26.54 -32.12
C CYS A 97 1.44 -26.72 -30.63
N PRO A 98 1.55 -27.96 -30.10
CA PRO A 98 1.85 -28.16 -28.69
C PRO A 98 3.27 -27.70 -28.36
N LEU A 99 3.42 -26.93 -27.27
CA LEU A 99 4.73 -26.55 -26.74
C LEU A 99 5.26 -27.69 -25.87
N THR A 100 6.36 -28.32 -26.27
CA THR A 100 6.91 -29.53 -25.61
C THR A 100 7.89 -29.22 -24.49
N GLU A 101 8.52 -28.05 -24.52
CA GLU A 101 9.58 -27.69 -23.57
C GLU A 101 9.03 -26.85 -22.43
N LEU A 102 9.49 -27.14 -21.21
CA LEU A 102 9.14 -26.43 -19.98
C LEU A 102 10.41 -26.13 -19.18
N THR A 103 10.86 -24.88 -19.21
CA THR A 103 12.06 -24.41 -18.50
C THR A 103 11.70 -23.27 -17.56
N HIS A 104 12.02 -23.40 -16.27
CA HIS A 104 11.72 -22.38 -15.24
C HIS A 104 10.25 -21.92 -15.22
N GLU A 105 9.30 -22.86 -15.29
CA GLU A 105 7.84 -22.61 -15.38
C GLU A 105 7.37 -21.90 -16.67
N VAL A 106 8.27 -21.69 -17.63
CA VAL A 106 7.97 -21.14 -18.96
C VAL A 106 7.83 -22.29 -19.95
N TRP A 107 6.67 -22.40 -20.59
CA TRP A 107 6.43 -23.26 -21.74
C TRP A 107 6.95 -22.56 -22.99
N HIS A 108 7.75 -23.24 -23.82
CA HIS A 108 8.35 -22.60 -24.99
C HIS A 108 8.50 -23.50 -26.22
N GLY A 109 8.69 -22.86 -27.37
CA GLY A 109 8.96 -23.52 -28.63
C GLY A 109 9.23 -22.53 -29.77
N PHE A 110 10.06 -22.95 -30.74
CA PHE A 110 10.31 -22.23 -31.98
C PHE A 110 9.57 -22.88 -33.13
N VAL A 111 8.79 -22.09 -33.88
CA VAL A 111 8.04 -22.55 -35.05
C VAL A 111 8.68 -21.97 -36.33
N PRO A 112 9.33 -22.81 -37.17
CA PRO A 112 9.88 -22.38 -38.46
C PRO A 112 8.78 -21.82 -39.39
N GLY A 113 9.12 -20.82 -40.20
CA GLY A 113 8.21 -20.24 -41.20
C GLY A 113 7.11 -19.33 -40.64
N VAL A 114 6.96 -19.20 -39.33
CA VAL A 114 6.07 -18.20 -38.73
C VAL A 114 6.74 -16.83 -38.73
N LEU A 115 6.16 -15.89 -39.47
CA LEU A 115 6.68 -14.55 -39.73
C LEU A 115 5.78 -13.45 -39.12
N PRO A 116 6.24 -12.19 -39.07
CA PRO A 116 5.41 -11.05 -38.68
C PRO A 116 4.08 -10.95 -39.43
N GLY A 117 3.05 -10.44 -38.74
CA GLY A 117 1.67 -10.37 -39.24
C GLY A 117 0.83 -11.64 -39.00
N ARG A 118 1.46 -12.79 -38.68
CA ARG A 118 0.73 -14.02 -38.33
C ARG A 118 -0.03 -13.84 -37.01
N ARG A 119 -1.28 -14.29 -36.99
CA ARG A 119 -2.17 -14.28 -35.83
C ARG A 119 -1.96 -15.53 -34.96
N TYR A 120 -2.01 -15.36 -33.64
CA TYR A 120 -1.87 -16.44 -32.68
C TYR A 120 -2.64 -16.22 -31.37
N GLY A 121 -2.72 -17.27 -30.56
CA GLY A 121 -3.14 -17.27 -29.16
C GLY A 121 -2.72 -18.58 -28.50
N TYR A 122 -3.15 -18.82 -27.27
CA TYR A 122 -2.88 -20.09 -26.56
C TYR A 122 -4.15 -20.78 -26.08
N ARG A 123 -4.09 -22.10 -25.93
CA ARG A 123 -5.01 -22.87 -25.08
C ARG A 123 -4.17 -23.55 -24.00
N VAL A 124 -4.52 -23.28 -22.73
CA VAL A 124 -3.77 -23.77 -21.57
C VAL A 124 -4.61 -24.81 -20.84
N HIS A 125 -4.03 -25.99 -20.67
CA HIS A 125 -4.67 -27.15 -20.05
C HIS A 125 -4.33 -27.22 -18.57
N GLY A 126 -5.27 -27.69 -17.76
CA GLY A 126 -5.10 -27.84 -16.32
C GLY A 126 -6.41 -28.15 -15.60
N ARG A 127 -6.31 -28.46 -14.31
CA ARG A 127 -7.47 -28.69 -13.42
C ARG A 127 -8.44 -27.51 -13.35
N TRP A 128 -9.68 -27.72 -13.79
CA TRP A 128 -10.80 -26.86 -13.39
C TRP A 128 -11.24 -27.20 -11.97
N ASP A 129 -10.95 -26.32 -11.01
CA ASP A 129 -11.46 -26.37 -9.64
C ASP A 129 -11.53 -24.94 -9.03
N PRO A 130 -12.61 -24.20 -9.33
CA PRO A 130 -12.82 -22.85 -8.82
C PRO A 130 -12.75 -22.71 -7.30
N TRP A 131 -13.07 -23.75 -6.53
CA TRP A 131 -13.02 -23.71 -5.05
C TRP A 131 -11.59 -23.62 -4.49
N THR A 132 -10.58 -24.04 -5.26
CA THR A 132 -9.15 -23.86 -4.90
C THR A 132 -8.49 -22.69 -5.67
N GLY A 133 -9.27 -21.97 -6.47
CA GLY A 133 -8.84 -20.87 -7.33
C GLY A 133 -8.34 -21.30 -8.71
N ALA A 134 -8.43 -22.59 -9.05
CA ALA A 134 -7.95 -23.15 -10.32
C ALA A 134 -9.01 -23.02 -11.42
N ARG A 135 -8.72 -22.25 -12.47
CA ARG A 135 -9.69 -21.86 -13.52
C ARG A 135 -9.23 -22.16 -14.96
N TRP A 136 -8.34 -23.14 -15.13
CA TRP A 136 -7.88 -23.60 -16.45
C TRP A 136 -9.02 -24.21 -17.27
N ASN A 137 -9.19 -23.72 -18.51
CA ASN A 137 -10.21 -24.21 -19.44
C ASN A 137 -9.72 -24.09 -20.90
N PRO A 138 -9.22 -25.17 -21.53
CA PRO A 138 -8.65 -25.12 -22.88
C PRO A 138 -9.70 -24.93 -24.00
N ALA A 139 -11.00 -25.00 -23.69
CA ALA A 139 -12.03 -24.54 -24.64
C ALA A 139 -11.93 -23.03 -24.91
N LYS A 140 -11.29 -22.26 -24.02
CA LYS A 140 -11.11 -20.82 -24.19
C LYS A 140 -9.75 -20.54 -24.84
N LEU A 141 -9.78 -19.84 -25.97
CA LEU A 141 -8.59 -19.21 -26.58
C LEU A 141 -8.17 -18.02 -25.71
N LEU A 142 -6.88 -17.92 -25.43
CA LEU A 142 -6.29 -16.92 -24.56
C LEU A 142 -5.32 -16.02 -25.35
N LEU A 143 -5.36 -14.72 -25.06
CA LEU A 143 -4.39 -13.75 -25.53
C LEU A 143 -3.05 -13.91 -24.78
N ASP A 144 -1.94 -13.84 -25.51
CA ASP A 144 -0.59 -13.81 -24.93
C ASP A 144 -0.39 -12.55 -24.06
N PRO A 145 -0.03 -12.66 -22.76
CA PRO A 145 0.25 -11.51 -21.89
C PRO A 145 1.36 -10.59 -22.40
N TYR A 146 2.24 -11.10 -23.27
CA TYR A 146 3.36 -10.40 -23.93
C TYR A 146 3.07 -10.08 -25.42
N ALA A 147 1.82 -10.13 -25.87
CA ALA A 147 1.44 -9.73 -27.23
C ALA A 147 1.77 -8.25 -27.48
N ARG A 148 2.68 -7.97 -28.43
CA ARG A 148 3.03 -6.61 -28.88
C ARG A 148 2.00 -5.94 -29.80
N ALA A 149 1.06 -6.72 -30.34
CA ALA A 149 -0.07 -6.23 -31.13
C ALA A 149 -1.24 -7.22 -31.03
N VAL A 150 -2.46 -6.73 -31.23
CA VAL A 150 -3.72 -7.50 -31.11
C VAL A 150 -4.63 -7.18 -32.30
N ASP A 151 -5.27 -8.21 -32.86
CA ASP A 151 -6.19 -8.15 -33.99
C ASP A 151 -7.63 -8.56 -33.59
N GLY A 152 -8.59 -7.69 -33.86
CA GLY A 152 -10.03 -7.89 -33.59
C GLY A 152 -10.56 -7.16 -32.34
N ASP A 153 -11.88 -6.93 -32.32
CA ASP A 153 -12.61 -6.32 -31.22
C ASP A 153 -12.99 -7.36 -30.14
N PHE A 154 -12.99 -6.95 -28.87
CA PHE A 154 -13.46 -7.78 -27.75
C PHE A 154 -15.00 -7.86 -27.71
N ALA A 155 -15.57 -8.82 -28.41
CA ALA A 155 -16.94 -9.25 -28.15
C ALA A 155 -16.98 -10.12 -26.88
N LEU A 156 -17.97 -9.91 -26.00
CA LEU A 156 -18.17 -10.69 -24.77
C LEU A 156 -19.46 -11.55 -24.79
N PRO A 157 -19.65 -12.45 -25.78
CA PRO A 157 -20.74 -13.43 -25.74
C PRO A 157 -20.45 -14.50 -24.67
N ALA A 158 -21.41 -15.37 -24.37
CA ALA A 158 -21.28 -16.32 -23.27
C ALA A 158 -20.10 -17.32 -23.45
N GLU A 159 -19.66 -17.52 -24.69
CA GLU A 159 -18.53 -18.38 -25.07
C GLU A 159 -17.18 -17.94 -24.50
N VAL A 160 -16.94 -16.63 -24.27
CA VAL A 160 -15.64 -16.15 -23.75
C VAL A 160 -15.49 -16.29 -22.23
N TYR A 161 -16.53 -16.75 -21.54
CA TYR A 161 -16.50 -17.02 -20.11
C TYR A 161 -16.02 -18.46 -19.88
N GLY A 162 -15.04 -18.67 -19.00
CA GLY A 162 -14.60 -20.01 -18.62
C GLY A 162 -15.68 -20.88 -17.95
N HIS A 163 -16.78 -20.25 -17.53
CA HIS A 163 -17.89 -20.82 -16.78
C HIS A 163 -19.24 -20.50 -17.44
N MET A 164 -20.30 -21.23 -17.07
CA MET A 164 -21.66 -21.00 -17.60
C MET A 164 -22.29 -19.74 -16.99
N ARG A 165 -22.04 -18.58 -17.62
CA ARG A 165 -22.55 -17.26 -17.20
C ARG A 165 -24.05 -17.26 -16.87
N ASP A 166 -24.86 -17.86 -17.74
CA ASP A 166 -26.32 -17.80 -17.68
C ASP A 166 -26.94 -19.01 -16.93
N TRP A 167 -26.19 -19.61 -15.99
CA TRP A 167 -26.62 -20.77 -15.19
C TRP A 167 -27.78 -20.45 -14.22
N PRO A 168 -28.80 -21.32 -14.05
CA PRO A 168 -29.98 -21.01 -13.24
C PRO A 168 -29.70 -20.66 -11.77
N GLN A 169 -28.71 -21.30 -11.14
CA GLN A 169 -28.26 -20.96 -9.79
C GLN A 169 -27.05 -20.02 -9.86
N GLN A 170 -27.30 -18.74 -10.15
CA GLN A 170 -26.26 -17.71 -10.34
C GLN A 170 -25.17 -17.69 -9.25
N HIS A 171 -25.50 -17.99 -7.99
CA HIS A 171 -24.55 -18.06 -6.87
C HIS A 171 -23.52 -19.20 -6.94
N VAL A 172 -23.59 -20.08 -7.95
CA VAL A 172 -22.59 -21.12 -8.29
C VAL A 172 -22.22 -21.11 -9.79
N ALA A 173 -22.64 -20.11 -10.57
CA ALA A 173 -22.40 -20.06 -12.02
C ALA A 173 -20.90 -20.16 -12.36
N ASP A 174 -20.03 -19.45 -11.64
CA ASP A 174 -18.57 -19.48 -11.80
C ASP A 174 -17.90 -20.82 -11.47
N THR A 175 -18.64 -21.79 -10.92
CA THR A 175 -18.14 -23.14 -10.61
C THR A 175 -18.40 -24.14 -11.75
N VAL A 176 -19.40 -23.89 -12.59
CA VAL A 176 -19.82 -24.77 -13.69
C VAL A 176 -19.00 -24.41 -14.93
N ARG A 177 -18.09 -25.30 -15.36
CA ARG A 177 -17.24 -25.07 -16.54
C ARG A 177 -18.07 -24.96 -17.82
N ASP A 178 -17.70 -24.05 -18.71
CA ASP A 178 -18.29 -23.92 -20.04
C ASP A 178 -17.32 -24.44 -21.12
N ASP A 179 -17.76 -25.44 -21.88
CA ASP A 179 -16.90 -26.16 -22.84
C ASP A 179 -17.04 -25.64 -24.29
N ARG A 180 -17.73 -24.51 -24.52
CA ARG A 180 -17.84 -23.90 -25.85
C ARG A 180 -16.53 -23.21 -26.26
N ASP A 181 -16.21 -23.24 -27.55
CA ASP A 181 -15.01 -22.57 -28.05
C ASP A 181 -15.17 -21.04 -28.11
N SER A 182 -14.20 -20.31 -27.55
CA SER A 182 -14.16 -18.84 -27.61
C SER A 182 -13.37 -18.28 -28.79
N ALA A 183 -12.64 -19.12 -29.54
CA ALA A 183 -11.71 -18.68 -30.60
C ALA A 183 -12.30 -17.73 -31.67
N PRO A 184 -13.57 -17.83 -32.10
CA PRO A 184 -14.15 -16.83 -33.01
C PRO A 184 -14.18 -15.42 -32.41
N TYR A 185 -14.45 -15.30 -31.10
CA TYR A 185 -14.83 -14.06 -30.43
C TYR A 185 -13.69 -13.35 -29.68
N VAL A 186 -12.65 -14.08 -29.27
CA VAL A 186 -11.49 -13.48 -28.59
C VAL A 186 -10.51 -12.89 -29.62
N PRO A 187 -10.05 -11.63 -29.47
CA PRO A 187 -8.98 -11.05 -30.28
C PRO A 187 -7.67 -11.83 -30.24
N LYS A 188 -6.93 -11.80 -31.35
CA LYS A 188 -5.74 -12.65 -31.55
C LYS A 188 -4.49 -11.81 -31.32
N GLY A 189 -3.50 -12.37 -30.63
CA GLY A 189 -2.16 -11.78 -30.62
C GLY A 189 -1.57 -11.80 -32.03
N VAL A 190 -0.75 -10.81 -32.37
CA VAL A 190 -0.07 -10.75 -33.68
C VAL A 190 1.44 -10.80 -33.47
N VAL A 191 2.12 -11.62 -34.26
CA VAL A 191 3.59 -11.66 -34.30
C VAL A 191 4.08 -10.33 -34.90
N VAL A 192 4.83 -9.55 -34.12
CA VAL A 192 5.42 -8.27 -34.56
C VAL A 192 6.91 -8.45 -34.79
N GLY A 193 7.42 -7.98 -35.93
CA GLY A 193 8.86 -7.95 -36.23
C GLY A 193 9.62 -6.93 -35.39
N ASP A 194 10.86 -7.25 -35.05
CA ASP A 194 11.78 -6.28 -34.43
C ASP A 194 12.30 -5.25 -35.45
N ASP A 195 12.42 -5.66 -36.72
CA ASP A 195 12.82 -4.81 -37.84
C ASP A 195 11.88 -3.60 -38.01
N THR A 196 12.48 -2.42 -38.08
CA THR A 196 11.80 -1.19 -38.47
C THR A 196 11.38 -1.28 -39.94
N ALA A 197 10.08 -1.15 -40.22
CA ALA A 197 9.55 -1.23 -41.59
C ALA A 197 10.14 -0.18 -42.57
N ASP A 198 10.76 0.87 -42.03
CA ASP A 198 11.39 1.97 -42.77
C ASP A 198 12.92 1.82 -42.91
N GLY A 199 13.53 0.74 -42.39
CA GLY A 199 14.99 0.49 -42.49
C GLY A 199 15.89 1.41 -41.66
N ALA A 200 15.32 2.26 -40.79
CA ALA A 200 16.08 3.06 -39.84
C ALA A 200 16.70 2.17 -38.75
N PRO A 201 17.95 2.41 -38.32
CA PRO A 201 18.56 1.66 -37.21
C PRO A 201 17.78 1.86 -35.89
N ASP A 202 18.15 1.11 -34.85
CA ASP A 202 17.51 1.15 -33.52
C ASP A 202 17.77 2.49 -32.80
N GLU A 203 17.04 3.53 -33.21
CA GLU A 203 17.33 4.95 -32.97
C GLU A 203 17.22 5.38 -31.50
N TRP A 204 16.44 4.67 -30.68
CA TRP A 204 16.35 4.96 -29.25
C TRP A 204 17.68 4.74 -28.51
N THR A 205 18.61 3.99 -29.11
CA THR A 205 19.96 3.78 -28.60
C THR A 205 20.81 5.06 -28.60
N GLU A 206 20.53 6.05 -29.46
CA GLU A 206 21.14 7.39 -29.37
C GLU A 206 20.48 8.30 -28.32
N ASP A 207 19.38 7.86 -27.70
CA ASP A 207 18.71 8.50 -26.56
C ASP A 207 18.40 10.01 -26.76
N ARG A 208 17.94 10.34 -27.98
CA ARG A 208 17.58 11.70 -28.46
C ARG A 208 16.31 12.32 -27.83
N ARG A 209 15.78 11.72 -26.77
CA ARG A 209 14.56 12.16 -26.07
C ARG A 209 14.64 13.60 -25.55
N PRO A 210 13.53 14.36 -25.49
CA PRO A 210 13.54 15.77 -25.06
C PRO A 210 14.05 15.98 -23.63
N LYS A 211 13.70 15.06 -22.70
CA LYS A 211 14.17 15.04 -21.30
C LYS A 211 13.98 16.39 -20.58
N THR A 212 12.82 17.00 -20.75
CA THR A 212 12.47 18.28 -20.10
C THR A 212 12.64 18.13 -18.59
N PRO A 213 13.44 18.99 -17.92
CA PRO A 213 13.61 18.89 -16.48
C PRO A 213 12.26 19.03 -15.76
N TRP A 214 12.06 18.25 -14.69
CA TRP A 214 10.82 18.25 -13.90
C TRP A 214 10.32 19.66 -13.54
N ALA A 215 11.21 20.58 -13.13
CA ALA A 215 10.82 21.95 -12.79
C ALA A 215 10.37 22.79 -14.01
N GLU A 216 10.77 22.45 -15.22
CA GLU A 216 10.34 23.13 -16.46
C GLU A 216 9.13 22.45 -17.12
N SER A 217 8.66 21.32 -16.56
CA SER A 217 7.59 20.51 -17.15
C SER A 217 6.22 21.18 -17.01
N VAL A 218 5.44 21.14 -18.09
CA VAL A 218 4.00 21.44 -18.12
C VAL A 218 3.32 20.26 -18.81
N ILE A 219 2.50 19.54 -18.06
CA ILE A 219 1.83 18.31 -18.50
C ILE A 219 0.47 18.66 -19.13
N TYR A 220 0.12 17.96 -20.19
CA TYR A 220 -1.14 18.13 -20.91
C TYR A 220 -1.81 16.76 -21.10
N GLU A 221 -2.77 16.45 -20.24
CA GLU A 221 -3.55 15.21 -20.23
C GLU A 221 -4.51 15.20 -21.42
N LEU A 222 -4.41 14.19 -22.29
CA LEU A 222 -5.24 14.10 -23.50
C LEU A 222 -5.69 12.68 -23.83
N HIS A 223 -6.84 12.59 -24.49
CA HIS A 223 -7.38 11.35 -25.03
C HIS A 223 -7.07 11.24 -26.53
N VAL A 224 -6.36 10.19 -26.96
CA VAL A 224 -5.92 10.03 -28.37
C VAL A 224 -7.09 10.18 -29.36
N ARG A 225 -8.19 9.47 -29.12
CA ARG A 225 -9.43 9.57 -29.91
C ARG A 225 -10.07 10.97 -29.87
N GLY A 226 -10.52 11.41 -28.69
CA GLY A 226 -11.22 12.69 -28.54
C GLY A 226 -10.43 13.93 -28.95
N PHE A 227 -9.09 13.93 -28.85
CA PHE A 227 -8.28 15.10 -29.18
C PHE A 227 -8.38 15.48 -30.66
N THR A 228 -8.39 14.49 -31.57
CA THR A 228 -8.41 14.76 -33.02
C THR A 228 -9.71 14.40 -33.75
N MET A 229 -10.67 13.72 -33.10
CA MET A 229 -11.91 13.25 -33.74
C MET A 229 -12.69 14.33 -34.51
N ARG A 230 -12.76 15.56 -33.97
CA ARG A 230 -13.41 16.71 -34.62
C ARG A 230 -12.44 17.82 -35.04
N HIS A 231 -11.13 17.54 -35.11
CA HIS A 231 -10.13 18.56 -35.46
C HIS A 231 -10.18 18.88 -36.97
N PRO A 232 -10.51 20.12 -37.40
CA PRO A 232 -10.76 20.43 -38.82
C PRO A 232 -9.51 20.25 -39.69
N GLY A 233 -8.34 20.70 -39.19
CA GLY A 233 -7.04 20.57 -39.86
C GLY A 233 -6.38 19.18 -39.78
N VAL A 234 -7.12 18.12 -39.45
CA VAL A 234 -6.67 16.72 -39.56
C VAL A 234 -7.53 16.01 -40.62
N PRO A 235 -6.95 15.27 -41.58
CA PRO A 235 -7.71 14.51 -42.58
C PRO A 235 -8.67 13.49 -41.92
N PRO A 236 -9.92 13.33 -42.38
CA PRO A 236 -10.94 12.49 -41.73
C PRO A 236 -10.46 11.07 -41.40
N GLU A 237 -9.71 10.44 -42.30
CA GLU A 237 -9.15 9.10 -42.19
C GLU A 237 -8.06 8.94 -41.12
N LEU A 238 -7.52 10.06 -40.61
CA LEU A 238 -6.56 10.08 -39.50
C LEU A 238 -7.20 10.54 -38.17
N ARG A 239 -8.46 10.94 -38.16
CA ARG A 239 -9.10 11.52 -36.96
C ARG A 239 -9.32 10.47 -35.86
N GLY A 240 -8.87 10.81 -34.66
CA GLY A 240 -8.94 9.96 -33.48
C GLY A 240 -7.88 8.86 -33.38
N THR A 241 -6.79 8.96 -34.14
CA THR A 241 -5.73 7.94 -34.21
C THR A 241 -4.37 8.47 -33.74
N TYR A 242 -3.41 7.56 -33.53
CA TYR A 242 -2.00 7.91 -33.29
C TYR A 242 -1.43 8.74 -34.46
N ALA A 243 -1.75 8.40 -35.71
CA ALA A 243 -1.39 9.20 -36.88
C ALA A 243 -2.06 10.60 -36.87
N GLY A 244 -3.28 10.72 -36.35
CA GLY A 244 -3.96 12.00 -36.14
C GLY A 244 -3.24 12.88 -35.13
N LEU A 245 -2.81 12.33 -34.00
CA LEU A 245 -2.04 13.07 -32.98
C LEU A 245 -0.63 13.43 -33.47
N ALA A 246 -0.06 12.62 -34.37
CA ALA A 246 1.20 12.91 -35.07
C ALA A 246 1.07 13.99 -36.17
N HIS A 247 -0.15 14.39 -36.54
CA HIS A 247 -0.38 15.32 -37.65
C HIS A 247 0.13 16.74 -37.31
N PRO A 248 0.75 17.47 -38.26
CA PRO A 248 1.33 18.79 -37.99
C PRO A 248 0.37 19.78 -37.32
N ALA A 249 -0.92 19.77 -37.66
CA ALA A 249 -1.91 20.67 -37.06
C ALA A 249 -2.15 20.40 -35.55
N ALA A 250 -2.10 19.13 -35.12
CA ALA A 250 -2.21 18.75 -33.72
C ALA A 250 -0.97 19.22 -32.93
N ILE A 251 0.21 19.01 -33.51
CA ILE A 251 1.51 19.43 -32.95
C ILE A 251 1.61 20.97 -32.89
N GLU A 252 1.08 21.69 -33.89
CA GLU A 252 1.03 23.15 -33.92
C GLU A 252 0.25 23.70 -32.72
N HIS A 253 -0.89 23.09 -32.35
CA HIS A 253 -1.64 23.51 -31.17
C HIS A 253 -0.84 23.32 -29.87
N LEU A 254 -0.26 22.14 -29.66
CA LEU A 254 0.52 21.81 -28.47
C LEU A 254 1.74 22.75 -28.32
N THR A 255 2.48 22.99 -29.41
CA THR A 255 3.65 23.88 -29.42
C THR A 255 3.28 25.36 -29.27
N ARG A 256 2.15 25.81 -29.83
CA ARG A 256 1.59 27.17 -29.65
C ARG A 256 1.13 27.43 -28.21
N LEU A 257 0.50 26.44 -27.59
CA LEU A 257 0.12 26.46 -26.17
C LEU A 257 1.37 26.48 -25.28
N GLY A 258 2.41 25.75 -25.69
CA GLY A 258 3.73 25.75 -25.06
C GLY A 258 3.93 24.68 -24.00
N VAL A 259 3.10 23.63 -24.01
CA VAL A 259 3.23 22.46 -23.13
C VAL A 259 4.48 21.65 -23.50
N THR A 260 5.00 20.86 -22.54
CA THR A 260 6.29 20.16 -22.72
C THR A 260 6.18 18.63 -22.69
N ALA A 261 5.07 18.11 -22.16
CA ALA A 261 4.76 16.69 -22.11
C ALA A 261 3.27 16.49 -22.36
N VAL A 262 2.91 15.51 -23.18
CA VAL A 262 1.53 14.99 -23.24
C VAL A 262 1.42 13.77 -22.34
N GLU A 263 0.35 13.70 -21.55
CA GLU A 263 -0.01 12.53 -20.75
C GLU A 263 -1.19 11.86 -21.45
N LEU A 264 -0.95 10.70 -22.06
CA LEU A 264 -1.98 10.00 -22.83
C LEU A 264 -2.81 9.12 -21.91
N LEU A 265 -4.13 9.28 -21.94
CA LEU A 265 -5.08 8.32 -21.37
C LEU A 265 -4.81 6.90 -21.92
N PRO A 266 -5.13 5.83 -21.18
CA PRO A 266 -4.63 4.47 -21.39
C PRO A 266 -4.55 4.00 -22.85
N VAL A 267 -3.31 3.76 -23.30
CA VAL A 267 -2.99 3.28 -24.66
C VAL A 267 -2.63 1.79 -24.71
N HIS A 268 -2.54 1.09 -23.58
CA HIS A 268 -2.50 -0.39 -23.57
C HIS A 268 -3.74 -0.95 -24.29
N GLN A 269 -3.65 -2.15 -24.86
CA GLN A 269 -4.84 -2.81 -25.36
C GLN A 269 -5.78 -3.14 -24.19
N PHE A 270 -6.91 -2.43 -24.11
CA PHE A 270 -8.02 -2.68 -23.21
C PHE A 270 -9.16 -3.46 -23.89
N ALA A 271 -10.14 -3.88 -23.10
CA ALA A 271 -11.42 -4.43 -23.58
C ALA A 271 -12.58 -3.62 -22.99
N HIS A 272 -13.76 -3.68 -23.61
CA HIS A 272 -14.97 -3.05 -23.08
C HIS A 272 -15.70 -3.98 -22.11
N GLU A 273 -16.30 -3.43 -21.06
CA GLU A 273 -17.03 -4.18 -20.04
C GLU A 273 -18.37 -4.69 -20.56
N ASP A 274 -18.74 -5.91 -20.18
CA ASP A 274 -20.01 -6.57 -20.53
C ASP A 274 -21.24 -5.69 -20.20
N HIS A 275 -21.21 -4.97 -19.07
CA HIS A 275 -22.31 -4.09 -18.68
C HIS A 275 -22.43 -2.82 -19.54
N LEU A 276 -21.35 -2.34 -20.17
CA LEU A 276 -21.39 -1.25 -21.14
C LEU A 276 -21.87 -1.76 -22.51
N LEU A 277 -21.31 -2.88 -22.97
CA LEU A 277 -21.67 -3.50 -24.25
C LEU A 277 -23.17 -3.84 -24.32
N ARG A 278 -23.75 -4.35 -23.22
CA ARG A 278 -25.20 -4.59 -23.09
C ARG A 278 -26.09 -3.33 -23.17
N ARG A 279 -25.52 -2.13 -22.97
CA ARG A 279 -26.20 -0.84 -23.13
C ARG A 279 -25.92 -0.18 -24.48
N GLY A 280 -25.09 -0.78 -25.34
CA GLY A 280 -24.58 -0.14 -26.56
C GLY A 280 -23.48 0.89 -26.32
N LEU A 281 -22.95 0.96 -25.09
CA LEU A 281 -21.83 1.84 -24.72
C LEU A 281 -20.49 1.09 -24.89
N ARG A 282 -19.38 1.84 -24.90
CA ARG A 282 -18.01 1.32 -24.95
C ARG A 282 -17.17 2.01 -23.88
N ASN A 283 -16.17 1.33 -23.33
CA ASN A 283 -15.15 2.02 -22.53
C ASN A 283 -14.42 2.99 -23.44
N TYR A 284 -14.48 4.28 -23.12
CA TYR A 284 -13.85 5.36 -23.86
C TYR A 284 -12.43 5.56 -23.35
N TRP A 285 -12.27 5.88 -22.06
CA TRP A 285 -10.98 6.25 -21.46
C TRP A 285 -9.90 5.15 -21.55
N GLY A 286 -10.29 3.87 -21.51
CA GLY A 286 -9.39 2.72 -21.65
C GLY A 286 -8.81 2.15 -20.34
N TYR A 287 -9.31 2.56 -19.17
CA TYR A 287 -8.90 2.04 -17.85
C TYR A 287 -9.41 0.61 -17.59
N ASN A 288 -9.11 -0.33 -18.50
CA ASN A 288 -9.52 -1.73 -18.40
C ASN A 288 -8.55 -2.63 -19.19
N SER A 289 -7.26 -2.60 -18.84
CA SER A 289 -6.16 -3.21 -19.62
C SER A 289 -6.24 -4.75 -19.69
N ILE A 290 -5.79 -5.31 -20.82
CA ILE A 290 -5.63 -6.77 -21.02
C ILE A 290 -4.36 -7.16 -21.81
N GLY A 291 -3.86 -6.30 -22.71
CA GLY A 291 -2.61 -6.51 -23.45
C GLY A 291 -1.59 -5.40 -23.18
N TYR A 292 -0.69 -5.61 -22.20
CA TYR A 292 0.21 -4.58 -21.69
C TYR A 292 1.27 -4.08 -22.70
N PHE A 293 1.69 -4.93 -23.64
CA PHE A 293 2.72 -4.62 -24.65
C PHE A 293 2.13 -4.12 -25.98
N ALA A 294 0.80 -4.13 -26.13
CA ALA A 294 0.13 -3.72 -27.35
C ALA A 294 -0.42 -2.30 -27.24
N PRO A 295 -0.13 -1.39 -28.19
CA PRO A 295 -0.94 -0.20 -28.40
C PRO A 295 -2.38 -0.60 -28.75
N HIS A 296 -3.37 0.09 -28.20
CA HIS A 296 -4.78 -0.18 -28.44
C HIS A 296 -5.12 -0.09 -29.95
N ALA A 297 -5.61 -1.20 -30.50
CA ALA A 297 -5.90 -1.37 -31.92
C ALA A 297 -6.88 -0.33 -32.47
N GLY A 298 -7.88 0.09 -31.68
CA GLY A 298 -8.89 1.09 -32.07
C GLY A 298 -8.38 2.53 -32.21
N TYR A 299 -7.09 2.79 -31.91
CA TYR A 299 -6.44 4.08 -32.10
C TYR A 299 -5.45 4.10 -33.29
N ALA A 300 -5.41 3.08 -34.14
CA ALA A 300 -4.53 3.04 -35.31
C ALA A 300 -5.29 3.26 -36.64
N ALA A 301 -4.78 4.15 -37.49
CA ALA A 301 -5.27 4.34 -38.86
C ALA A 301 -4.78 3.23 -39.82
N GLY A 302 -3.54 2.75 -39.63
CA GLY A 302 -2.86 1.80 -40.52
C GLY A 302 -3.28 0.34 -40.38
N GLY A 303 -4.25 0.01 -39.52
CA GLY A 303 -4.73 -1.35 -39.26
C GLY A 303 -4.08 -2.06 -38.07
N THR A 304 -4.46 -3.32 -37.87
CA THR A 304 -4.38 -4.05 -36.60
C THR A 304 -3.42 -5.23 -36.59
N ARG A 305 -2.80 -5.57 -37.73
CA ARG A 305 -1.87 -6.71 -37.92
C ARG A 305 -0.41 -6.33 -37.58
N GLY A 306 -0.21 -5.46 -36.59
CA GLY A 306 1.09 -4.95 -36.16
C GLY A 306 1.36 -3.50 -36.59
N GLN A 307 0.57 -2.92 -37.49
CA GLN A 307 0.75 -1.54 -37.94
C GLN A 307 0.57 -0.52 -36.81
N GLN A 308 -0.26 -0.82 -35.79
CA GLN A 308 -0.45 0.02 -34.61
C GLN A 308 0.86 0.29 -33.83
N VAL A 309 1.81 -0.66 -33.84
CA VAL A 309 3.13 -0.50 -33.20
C VAL A 309 3.99 0.51 -33.95
N GLY A 310 4.02 0.41 -35.28
CA GLY A 310 4.73 1.36 -36.15
C GLY A 310 4.11 2.75 -36.12
N GLU A 311 2.78 2.85 -36.03
CA GLU A 311 2.07 4.13 -35.97
C GLU A 311 2.30 4.86 -34.65
N PHE A 312 2.22 4.15 -33.51
CA PHE A 312 2.59 4.70 -32.20
C PHE A 312 4.05 5.19 -32.18
N ARG A 313 5.00 4.38 -32.69
CA ARG A 313 6.42 4.78 -32.81
C ARG A 313 6.60 6.06 -33.62
N ARG A 314 5.88 6.22 -34.75
CA ARG A 314 5.91 7.44 -35.56
C ARG A 314 5.32 8.65 -34.84
N MET A 315 4.24 8.47 -34.07
CA MET A 315 3.65 9.51 -33.23
C MET A 315 4.61 10.02 -32.16
N VAL A 316 5.27 9.11 -31.43
CA VAL A 316 6.29 9.49 -30.43
C VAL A 316 7.45 10.25 -31.09
N ARG A 317 7.97 9.75 -32.23
CA ARG A 317 9.04 10.43 -33.00
C ARG A 317 8.62 11.85 -33.43
N ALA A 318 7.36 12.05 -33.85
CA ALA A 318 6.85 13.36 -34.26
C ALA A 318 6.74 14.35 -33.09
N LEU A 319 6.25 13.89 -31.93
CA LEU A 319 6.18 14.69 -30.70
C LEU A 319 7.58 15.05 -30.18
N HIS A 320 8.51 14.09 -30.16
CA HIS A 320 9.91 14.32 -29.80
C HIS A 320 10.61 15.33 -30.72
N ALA A 321 10.34 15.28 -32.02
CA ALA A 321 10.87 16.25 -32.99
C ALA A 321 10.35 17.68 -32.74
N ALA A 322 9.17 17.83 -32.12
CA ALA A 322 8.62 19.10 -31.63
C ALA A 322 9.12 19.49 -30.22
N GLY A 323 9.93 18.65 -29.58
CA GLY A 323 10.41 18.84 -28.20
C GLY A 323 9.38 18.51 -27.12
N ILE A 324 8.33 17.75 -27.45
CA ILE A 324 7.26 17.32 -26.54
C ILE A 324 7.54 15.88 -26.10
N GLU A 325 7.55 15.64 -24.79
CA GLU A 325 7.68 14.30 -24.19
C GLU A 325 6.36 13.54 -24.21
N VAL A 326 6.42 12.21 -24.18
CA VAL A 326 5.25 11.33 -24.10
C VAL A 326 5.25 10.59 -22.76
N ILE A 327 4.25 10.87 -21.93
CA ILE A 327 3.91 10.16 -20.70
C ILE A 327 2.69 9.28 -21.00
N LEU A 328 2.68 8.04 -20.52
CA LEU A 328 1.51 7.16 -20.62
C LEU A 328 0.83 6.97 -19.26
N ASP A 329 -0.49 7.11 -19.22
CA ASP A 329 -1.27 6.54 -18.13
C ASP A 329 -1.31 5.01 -18.28
N VAL A 330 -1.00 4.30 -17.19
CA VAL A 330 -0.80 2.85 -17.20
C VAL A 330 -1.51 2.16 -16.04
N VAL A 331 -2.55 1.40 -16.40
CA VAL A 331 -3.22 0.46 -15.49
C VAL A 331 -2.39 -0.81 -15.38
N TYR A 332 -1.79 -1.03 -14.21
CA TYR A 332 -1.20 -2.31 -13.80
C TYR A 332 -1.84 -2.87 -12.51
N ASN A 333 -2.86 -2.20 -11.96
CA ASN A 333 -3.48 -2.59 -10.70
C ASN A 333 -4.56 -3.67 -10.87
N HIS A 334 -5.35 -3.64 -11.95
CA HIS A 334 -6.39 -4.61 -12.30
C HIS A 334 -6.33 -5.02 -13.79
N THR A 335 -7.25 -5.90 -14.23
CA THR A 335 -7.44 -6.29 -15.65
C THR A 335 -8.91 -6.40 -16.07
N ALA A 336 -9.14 -6.43 -17.39
CA ALA A 336 -10.45 -6.68 -18.03
C ALA A 336 -11.12 -8.04 -17.78
N GLU A 337 -10.50 -8.94 -17.01
CA GLU A 337 -11.13 -10.22 -16.65
C GLU A 337 -12.10 -10.08 -15.46
N ALA A 338 -12.18 -8.89 -14.83
CA ALA A 338 -13.07 -8.55 -13.71
C ALA A 338 -13.01 -9.58 -12.55
N ASN A 339 -14.10 -9.77 -11.81
CA ASN A 339 -14.21 -10.74 -10.71
C ASN A 339 -14.50 -12.18 -11.20
N GLU A 340 -14.88 -13.10 -10.31
CA GLU A 340 -15.19 -14.50 -10.64
C GLU A 340 -16.30 -14.72 -11.68
N LEU A 341 -17.19 -13.74 -11.89
CA LEU A 341 -18.24 -13.77 -12.91
C LEU A 341 -17.80 -13.14 -14.25
N GLY A 342 -16.59 -12.57 -14.31
CA GLY A 342 -16.01 -12.00 -15.53
C GLY A 342 -15.52 -13.04 -16.55
N PRO A 343 -15.09 -12.59 -17.74
CA PRO A 343 -14.66 -13.45 -18.84
C PRO A 343 -13.32 -14.15 -18.55
N THR A 344 -12.89 -15.02 -19.47
CA THR A 344 -11.57 -15.66 -19.49
C THR A 344 -10.90 -15.33 -20.82
N LEU A 345 -10.03 -14.32 -20.82
CA LEU A 345 -9.40 -13.71 -21.99
C LEU A 345 -7.88 -13.91 -22.04
N SER A 346 -7.22 -14.00 -20.88
CA SER A 346 -5.75 -14.17 -20.79
C SER A 346 -5.34 -14.77 -19.43
N LEU A 347 -4.92 -13.94 -18.47
CA LEU A 347 -4.20 -14.33 -17.25
C LEU A 347 -4.92 -15.40 -16.42
N ARG A 348 -6.25 -15.31 -16.31
CA ARG A 348 -7.14 -16.26 -15.63
C ARG A 348 -7.07 -17.67 -16.22
N GLY A 349 -6.95 -17.76 -17.54
CA GLY A 349 -6.80 -19.04 -18.23
C GLY A 349 -5.36 -19.55 -18.22
N VAL A 350 -4.37 -18.66 -18.11
CA VAL A 350 -2.93 -19.02 -18.09
C VAL A 350 -2.49 -19.51 -16.71
N ASP A 351 -2.66 -18.70 -15.65
CA ASP A 351 -2.46 -19.09 -14.26
C ASP A 351 -3.20 -18.14 -13.31
N ASN A 352 -4.48 -18.40 -13.07
CA ASN A 352 -5.35 -17.54 -12.27
C ASN A 352 -4.77 -17.19 -10.88
N ARG A 353 -4.12 -18.17 -10.22
CA ARG A 353 -3.61 -18.02 -8.85
C ARG A 353 -2.21 -17.42 -8.81
N GLY A 354 -1.43 -17.58 -9.88
CA GLY A 354 -0.19 -16.88 -10.10
C GLY A 354 -0.41 -15.39 -10.33
N TYR A 355 -1.35 -15.02 -11.19
CA TYR A 355 -1.58 -13.63 -11.60
C TYR A 355 -2.41 -12.77 -10.63
N TYR A 356 -3.43 -13.33 -9.98
CA TYR A 356 -4.39 -12.54 -9.18
C TYR A 356 -4.27 -12.72 -7.66
N ARG A 357 -4.57 -11.65 -6.93
CA ARG A 357 -4.82 -11.74 -5.48
C ARG A 357 -6.18 -12.39 -5.24
N LEU A 358 -6.18 -13.52 -4.56
CA LEU A 358 -7.40 -14.23 -4.14
C LEU A 358 -7.71 -13.91 -2.67
N GLN A 359 -8.97 -14.10 -2.26
CA GLN A 359 -9.38 -13.92 -0.86
C GLN A 359 -9.00 -15.15 0.01
N GLN A 360 -9.42 -15.13 1.29
CA GLN A 360 -9.37 -16.35 2.14
C GLN A 360 -10.25 -17.47 1.58
N ASP A 361 -11.34 -17.12 0.87
CA ASP A 361 -12.05 -17.98 -0.07
C ASP A 361 -11.33 -17.91 -1.44
N PRO A 362 -10.58 -18.95 -1.87
CA PRO A 362 -9.78 -18.90 -3.10
C PRO A 362 -10.60 -18.80 -4.38
N ARG A 363 -11.92 -18.99 -4.30
CA ARG A 363 -12.84 -18.83 -5.43
C ARG A 363 -13.00 -17.37 -5.86
N ARG A 364 -12.76 -16.44 -4.93
CA ARG A 364 -13.02 -14.99 -5.07
C ARG A 364 -11.73 -14.18 -5.17
N TYR A 365 -11.83 -13.04 -5.83
CA TYR A 365 -10.73 -12.09 -6.03
C TYR A 365 -10.68 -11.07 -4.90
N ALA A 366 -9.49 -10.72 -4.44
CA ALA A 366 -9.30 -9.56 -3.58
C ALA A 366 -9.27 -8.31 -4.46
N ASP A 367 -10.18 -7.37 -4.21
CA ASP A 367 -10.30 -6.13 -4.96
C ASP A 367 -9.95 -4.93 -4.07
N PHE A 368 -8.90 -4.20 -4.47
CA PHE A 368 -8.48 -2.93 -3.88
C PHE A 368 -8.64 -1.76 -4.88
N THR A 369 -9.28 -2.01 -6.02
CA THR A 369 -9.37 -1.12 -7.19
C THR A 369 -10.80 -0.70 -7.53
N GLY A 370 -11.80 -1.50 -7.14
CA GLY A 370 -13.20 -1.34 -7.53
C GLY A 370 -13.56 -2.03 -8.85
N CYS A 371 -12.57 -2.61 -9.54
CA CYS A 371 -12.70 -3.22 -10.87
C CYS A 371 -12.87 -4.75 -10.81
N GLY A 372 -13.09 -5.33 -9.62
CA GLY A 372 -13.38 -6.74 -9.40
C GLY A 372 -12.16 -7.67 -9.26
N ASN A 373 -10.95 -7.21 -9.55
CA ASN A 373 -9.71 -7.96 -9.28
C ASN A 373 -8.55 -7.03 -8.89
N THR A 374 -7.44 -7.61 -8.43
CA THR A 374 -6.18 -6.88 -8.26
C THR A 374 -5.00 -7.81 -8.56
N LEU A 375 -4.02 -7.33 -9.31
CA LEU A 375 -2.84 -8.11 -9.68
C LEU A 375 -1.94 -8.44 -8.49
N HIS A 376 -1.36 -9.64 -8.53
CA HIS A 376 -0.51 -10.18 -7.48
C HIS A 376 0.96 -9.79 -7.68
N VAL A 377 1.26 -8.49 -7.69
CA VAL A 377 2.62 -7.93 -7.88
C VAL A 377 3.67 -8.32 -6.83
N LEU A 378 3.32 -9.17 -5.86
CA LEU A 378 4.28 -9.84 -4.96
C LEU A 378 4.84 -11.14 -5.56
N GLN A 379 4.14 -11.74 -6.54
CA GLN A 379 4.61 -12.88 -7.31
C GLN A 379 5.69 -12.42 -8.31
N PRO A 380 6.90 -13.02 -8.33
CA PRO A 380 8.03 -12.54 -9.13
C PRO A 380 7.73 -12.41 -10.63
N GLN A 381 6.92 -13.32 -11.20
CA GLN A 381 6.57 -13.34 -12.61
C GLN A 381 5.52 -12.28 -12.99
N VAL A 382 4.67 -11.88 -12.06
CA VAL A 382 3.74 -10.74 -12.25
C VAL A 382 4.52 -9.42 -12.16
N LEU A 383 5.44 -9.32 -11.19
CA LEU A 383 6.36 -8.17 -11.12
C LEU A 383 7.29 -8.10 -12.34
N ARG A 384 7.68 -9.25 -12.91
CA ARG A 384 8.38 -9.32 -14.20
C ARG A 384 7.51 -8.80 -15.33
N LEU A 385 6.26 -9.28 -15.48
CA LEU A 385 5.32 -8.80 -16.51
C LEU A 385 5.20 -7.27 -16.51
N VAL A 386 4.97 -6.67 -15.33
CA VAL A 386 4.87 -5.21 -15.18
C VAL A 386 6.20 -4.52 -15.54
N THR A 387 7.34 -5.02 -15.07
CA THR A 387 8.63 -4.34 -15.28
C THR A 387 9.22 -4.55 -16.68
N ASP A 388 9.00 -5.69 -17.32
CA ASP A 388 9.36 -5.92 -18.73
C ASP A 388 8.45 -5.10 -19.66
N SER A 389 7.16 -4.91 -19.32
CA SER A 389 6.27 -4.00 -20.05
C SER A 389 6.71 -2.54 -19.93
N LEU A 390 6.99 -2.06 -18.71
CA LEU A 390 7.54 -0.72 -18.49
C LEU A 390 8.87 -0.51 -19.24
N ARG A 391 9.75 -1.51 -19.28
CA ARG A 391 11.00 -1.44 -20.08
C ARG A 391 10.69 -1.33 -21.56
N TYR A 392 9.84 -2.20 -22.10
CA TYR A 392 9.42 -2.21 -23.50
C TYR A 392 8.92 -0.83 -23.97
N TRP A 393 8.01 -0.20 -23.23
CA TRP A 393 7.51 1.13 -23.57
C TRP A 393 8.62 2.19 -23.60
N VAL A 394 9.62 2.12 -22.70
CA VAL A 394 10.74 3.07 -22.65
C VAL A 394 11.84 2.79 -23.69
N THR A 395 12.12 1.52 -24.03
CA THR A 395 13.24 1.16 -24.92
C THR A 395 12.81 0.88 -26.35
N GLU A 396 11.70 0.19 -26.56
CA GLU A 396 11.20 -0.13 -27.91
C GLU A 396 10.23 0.94 -28.43
N MET A 397 9.44 1.59 -27.56
CA MET A 397 8.39 2.55 -27.97
C MET A 397 8.74 4.03 -27.72
N GLY A 398 9.86 4.33 -27.04
CA GLY A 398 10.39 5.68 -26.87
C GLY A 398 9.79 6.52 -25.74
N VAL A 399 8.92 5.94 -24.90
CA VAL A 399 8.20 6.66 -23.84
C VAL A 399 9.14 7.33 -22.82
N ASP A 400 8.79 8.56 -22.39
CA ASP A 400 9.56 9.40 -21.48
C ASP A 400 9.13 9.28 -20.00
N GLY A 401 7.97 8.68 -19.74
CA GLY A 401 7.46 8.45 -18.39
C GLY A 401 6.07 7.83 -18.31
N PHE A 402 5.61 7.64 -17.07
CA PHE A 402 4.35 6.97 -16.76
C PHE A 402 3.59 7.68 -15.63
N ARG A 403 2.26 7.78 -15.77
CA ARG A 403 1.32 8.02 -14.67
C ARG A 403 0.70 6.67 -14.29
N PHE A 404 0.87 6.27 -13.05
CA PHE A 404 0.40 4.99 -12.54
C PHE A 404 -0.96 5.14 -11.89
N ASP A 405 -1.96 4.53 -12.53
CA ASP A 405 -3.32 4.41 -12.04
C ASP A 405 -3.40 3.62 -10.72
N LEU A 406 -4.17 4.16 -9.77
CA LEU A 406 -4.38 3.62 -8.41
C LEU A 406 -3.10 3.04 -7.78
N ALA A 407 -1.98 3.80 -7.84
CA ALA A 407 -0.64 3.28 -7.62
C ALA A 407 -0.43 2.64 -6.23
N SER A 408 -1.21 3.03 -5.22
CA SER A 408 -1.18 2.39 -3.89
C SER A 408 -1.47 0.89 -3.94
N ALA A 409 -2.30 0.43 -4.88
CA ALA A 409 -2.62 -1.00 -5.04
C ALA A 409 -1.38 -1.82 -5.45
N LEU A 410 -0.48 -1.24 -6.24
CA LEU A 410 0.81 -1.83 -6.62
C LEU A 410 1.79 -1.92 -5.45
N ALA A 411 1.64 -1.03 -4.46
CA ALA A 411 2.43 -1.02 -3.23
C ALA A 411 1.82 -1.87 -2.09
N ARG A 412 0.68 -2.57 -2.30
CA ARG A 412 0.05 -3.39 -1.23
C ARG A 412 0.84 -4.65 -0.88
N ALA A 413 1.24 -4.77 0.39
CA ALA A 413 1.74 -5.99 1.01
C ALA A 413 0.56 -6.88 1.51
N ALA A 414 0.83 -7.80 2.44
CA ALA A 414 -0.19 -8.70 3.01
C ALA A 414 -1.13 -8.03 4.03
N HIS A 415 -0.75 -6.88 4.60
CA HIS A 415 -1.45 -6.24 5.73
C HIS A 415 -1.73 -4.73 5.56
N GLY A 416 -1.44 -4.16 4.38
CA GLY A 416 -1.58 -2.72 4.11
C GLY A 416 -0.79 -2.30 2.87
N VAL A 417 -0.68 -0.99 2.64
CA VAL A 417 0.28 -0.43 1.67
C VAL A 417 1.67 -0.37 2.29
N ASP A 418 2.71 -0.73 1.54
CA ASP A 418 4.11 -0.71 1.96
C ASP A 418 4.98 0.04 0.94
N MET A 419 5.56 1.17 1.37
CA MET A 419 6.42 2.01 0.53
C MET A 419 7.83 1.44 0.33
N LEU A 420 8.14 0.28 0.92
CA LEU A 420 9.32 -0.54 0.65
C LEU A 420 8.98 -1.81 -0.14
N SER A 421 7.76 -1.90 -0.70
CA SER A 421 7.29 -3.04 -1.48
C SER A 421 8.20 -3.43 -2.66
N PRO A 422 8.22 -4.72 -3.08
CA PRO A 422 9.06 -5.20 -4.17
C PRO A 422 8.93 -4.41 -5.48
N PHE A 423 7.72 -3.93 -5.81
CA PHE A 423 7.45 -3.10 -6.97
C PHE A 423 8.26 -1.80 -6.96
N LEU A 424 8.12 -1.00 -5.89
CA LEU A 424 8.86 0.26 -5.73
C LEU A 424 10.37 0.03 -5.64
N ALA A 425 10.79 -1.03 -4.96
CA ALA A 425 12.20 -1.40 -4.83
C ALA A 425 12.85 -1.79 -6.17
N VAL A 426 12.15 -2.56 -7.02
CA VAL A 426 12.66 -2.94 -8.35
C VAL A 426 12.73 -1.74 -9.29
N ILE A 427 11.72 -0.87 -9.31
CA ILE A 427 11.77 0.36 -10.13
C ILE A 427 12.91 1.29 -9.70
N ALA A 428 13.12 1.49 -8.39
CA ALA A 428 14.15 2.39 -7.88
C ALA A 428 15.59 1.95 -8.19
N GLN A 429 15.84 0.65 -8.36
CA GLN A 429 17.15 0.11 -8.73
C GLN A 429 17.35 -0.08 -10.25
N ASP A 430 16.27 -0.19 -11.03
CA ASP A 430 16.32 -0.54 -12.44
C ASP A 430 17.09 0.53 -13.25
N PRO A 431 18.06 0.14 -14.11
CA PRO A 431 18.93 1.10 -14.80
C PRO A 431 18.21 1.96 -15.85
N VAL A 432 17.03 1.52 -16.34
CA VAL A 432 16.18 2.21 -17.31
C VAL A 432 15.07 2.98 -16.59
N LEU A 433 14.25 2.29 -15.80
CA LEU A 433 13.00 2.86 -15.24
C LEU A 433 13.25 3.99 -14.24
N ARG A 434 14.39 4.00 -13.55
CA ARG A 434 14.77 5.10 -12.63
C ARG A 434 15.12 6.43 -13.32
N ARG A 435 15.14 6.47 -14.67
CA ARG A 435 15.56 7.64 -15.47
C ARG A 435 14.39 8.38 -16.13
N VAL A 436 13.23 7.74 -16.23
CA VAL A 436 12.01 8.30 -16.82
C VAL A 436 11.17 9.03 -15.77
N LYS A 437 10.14 9.79 -16.20
CA LYS A 437 9.18 10.39 -15.26
C LYS A 437 8.29 9.31 -14.66
N LEU A 438 8.11 9.35 -13.34
CA LEU A 438 7.23 8.45 -12.59
C LEU A 438 6.25 9.31 -11.78
N ILE A 439 4.98 9.27 -12.15
CA ILE A 439 3.87 9.95 -11.49
C ILE A 439 2.99 8.86 -10.87
N ALA A 440 2.70 8.97 -9.58
CA ALA A 440 1.70 8.13 -8.92
C ALA A 440 0.36 8.88 -8.85
N GLU A 441 -0.73 8.15 -9.03
CA GLU A 441 -1.97 8.41 -8.31
C GLU A 441 -1.83 7.81 -6.90
N PRO A 442 -1.62 8.61 -5.84
CA PRO A 442 -1.20 8.10 -4.53
C PRO A 442 -2.38 7.63 -3.67
N TRP A 443 -3.38 6.97 -4.26
CA TRP A 443 -4.49 6.34 -3.56
C TRP A 443 -4.96 5.05 -4.24
N ASP A 444 -5.79 4.28 -3.54
CA ASP A 444 -6.64 3.22 -4.07
C ASP A 444 -7.92 3.15 -3.22
N VAL A 445 -8.95 2.42 -3.65
CA VAL A 445 -10.25 2.36 -2.94
C VAL A 445 -10.24 1.43 -1.72
N GLY A 446 -9.16 0.69 -1.50
CA GLY A 446 -9.00 -0.22 -0.38
C GLY A 446 -8.69 0.50 0.95
N SER A 447 -8.98 -0.18 2.07
CA SER A 447 -8.64 0.35 3.40
C SER A 447 -7.14 0.68 3.50
N GLY A 448 -6.82 1.89 3.97
CA GLY A 448 -5.44 2.43 4.02
C GLY A 448 -4.84 2.85 2.67
N GLY A 449 -5.64 2.93 1.60
CA GLY A 449 -5.17 3.20 0.24
C GLY A 449 -4.62 4.62 0.03
N TYR A 450 -5.12 5.62 0.75
CA TYR A 450 -4.69 7.02 0.61
C TYR A 450 -3.29 7.26 1.18
N GLN A 451 -2.36 7.69 0.33
CA GLN A 451 -0.90 7.75 0.58
C GLN A 451 -0.24 9.03 0.03
N VAL A 452 -1.00 10.12 -0.11
CA VAL A 452 -0.50 11.44 -0.53
C VAL A 452 0.63 11.90 0.40
N GLY A 453 1.77 12.27 -0.19
CA GLY A 453 3.01 12.63 0.49
C GLY A 453 3.91 11.44 0.89
N ALA A 454 3.44 10.19 0.79
CA ALA A 454 4.15 9.02 1.30
C ALA A 454 4.97 8.23 0.25
N PHE A 455 4.80 8.46 -1.05
CA PHE A 455 5.61 7.73 -2.05
C PHE A 455 7.11 8.07 -1.93
N PRO A 456 8.02 7.12 -2.20
CA PRO A 456 9.45 7.32 -2.04
C PRO A 456 10.03 8.33 -3.05
N PRO A 457 11.22 8.89 -2.79
CA PRO A 457 11.97 9.66 -3.79
C PRO A 457 12.10 8.93 -5.13
N LEU A 458 12.27 9.71 -6.21
CA LEU A 458 12.00 9.39 -7.63
C LEU A 458 10.54 9.65 -8.06
N TRP A 459 9.55 9.45 -7.19
CA TRP A 459 8.14 9.62 -7.54
C TRP A 459 7.63 11.05 -7.34
N ALA A 460 6.97 11.57 -8.37
CA ALA A 460 5.99 12.66 -8.25
C ALA A 460 4.58 12.08 -8.02
N GLU A 461 3.64 12.89 -7.57
CA GLU A 461 2.28 12.49 -7.21
C GLU A 461 1.26 13.51 -7.73
N TRP A 462 0.09 13.03 -8.17
CA TRP A 462 -1.10 13.85 -8.30
C TRP A 462 -1.53 14.40 -6.92
N ASN A 463 -1.54 15.72 -6.77
CA ASN A 463 -1.86 16.40 -5.51
C ASN A 463 -3.35 16.79 -5.45
N ASP A 464 -4.20 15.87 -4.99
CA ASP A 464 -5.63 16.08 -4.75
C ASP A 464 -5.91 17.28 -3.82
N ARG A 465 -5.07 17.50 -2.80
CA ARG A 465 -5.21 18.65 -1.89
C ARG A 465 -5.00 19.98 -2.61
N TYR A 466 -4.15 20.01 -3.64
CA TYR A 466 -4.01 21.18 -4.50
C TYR A 466 -5.31 21.44 -5.25
N ARG A 467 -5.86 20.41 -5.93
CA ARG A 467 -7.15 20.48 -6.63
C ARG A 467 -8.25 20.99 -5.70
N ASP A 468 -8.39 20.34 -4.55
CA ASP A 468 -9.47 20.55 -3.60
C ASP A 468 -9.42 21.94 -2.95
N ALA A 469 -8.27 22.36 -2.40
CA ALA A 469 -8.16 23.65 -1.74
C ALA A 469 -8.25 24.84 -2.71
N VAL A 470 -7.79 24.68 -3.96
CA VAL A 470 -7.96 25.71 -5.01
C VAL A 470 -9.43 25.81 -5.44
N ARG A 471 -10.15 24.69 -5.59
CA ARG A 471 -11.61 24.68 -5.82
C ARG A 471 -12.36 25.33 -4.66
N ASP A 472 -12.07 24.92 -3.42
CA ASP A 472 -12.72 25.44 -2.21
C ASP A 472 -12.46 26.94 -1.97
N PHE A 473 -11.27 27.44 -2.32
CA PHE A 473 -10.98 28.87 -2.26
C PHE A 473 -11.78 29.68 -3.29
N TRP A 474 -11.75 29.30 -4.57
CA TRP A 474 -12.39 30.10 -5.63
C TRP A 474 -13.92 30.03 -5.63
N ARG A 475 -14.52 29.01 -4.98
CA ARG A 475 -15.96 28.96 -4.68
C ARG A 475 -16.35 29.62 -3.34
N GLY A 476 -15.38 30.15 -2.58
CA GLY A 476 -15.63 30.85 -1.31
C GLY A 476 -16.04 29.94 -0.15
N ALA A 477 -15.67 28.65 -0.18
CA ALA A 477 -16.01 27.68 0.86
C ALA A 477 -15.01 27.66 2.05
N LEU A 478 -13.79 28.18 1.86
CA LEU A 478 -12.80 28.29 2.94
C LEU A 478 -12.97 29.62 3.70
N PRO A 479 -12.91 29.63 5.05
CA PRO A 479 -12.84 30.86 5.82
C PRO A 479 -11.42 31.47 5.79
N ASP A 480 -10.38 30.63 5.88
CA ASP A 480 -8.97 31.03 5.89
C ASP A 480 -8.24 30.62 4.60
N ALA A 481 -7.13 31.30 4.29
CA ALA A 481 -6.34 31.07 3.07
C ALA A 481 -5.00 30.32 3.33
N ARG A 482 -4.80 29.75 4.53
CA ARG A 482 -3.51 29.15 4.93
C ARG A 482 -3.17 27.90 4.15
N ASP A 483 -4.15 27.05 3.84
CA ASP A 483 -3.87 25.85 3.03
C ASP A 483 -3.48 26.21 1.59
N LEU A 484 -4.16 27.20 1.00
CA LEU A 484 -3.78 27.76 -0.29
C LEU A 484 -2.35 28.31 -0.28
N GLY A 485 -1.89 28.92 0.82
CA GLY A 485 -0.49 29.31 1.01
C GLY A 485 0.50 28.16 0.84
N TYR A 486 0.18 26.97 1.34
CA TYR A 486 0.96 25.75 1.08
C TYR A 486 0.84 25.27 -0.36
N ARG A 487 -0.37 25.23 -0.94
CA ARG A 487 -0.58 24.78 -2.33
C ARG A 487 0.18 25.63 -3.34
N LEU A 488 0.08 26.96 -3.25
CA LEU A 488 0.79 27.93 -4.10
C LEU A 488 2.32 27.82 -4.01
N SER A 489 2.86 27.48 -2.83
CA SER A 489 4.30 27.35 -2.55
C SER A 489 4.87 25.94 -2.80
N GLY A 490 4.06 25.02 -3.36
CA GLY A 490 4.48 23.69 -3.82
C GLY A 490 4.27 22.55 -2.82
N SER A 491 3.38 22.73 -1.84
CA SER A 491 3.01 21.73 -0.84
C SER A 491 4.21 21.17 -0.05
N SER A 492 4.96 22.08 0.57
CA SER A 492 6.07 21.73 1.46
C SER A 492 5.63 20.88 2.66
N ASP A 493 4.38 21.04 3.11
CA ASP A 493 3.71 20.22 4.12
C ASP A 493 3.68 18.73 3.76
N LEU A 494 3.38 18.42 2.49
CA LEU A 494 3.30 17.05 1.98
C LEU A 494 4.68 16.48 1.65
N TYR A 495 5.55 17.27 1.02
CA TYR A 495 6.70 16.72 0.29
C TYR A 495 8.07 17.01 0.93
N ALA A 496 8.25 18.10 1.67
CA ALA A 496 9.60 18.56 2.06
C ALA A 496 10.31 17.63 3.07
N TRP A 497 9.56 17.02 4.00
CA TRP A 497 10.11 16.10 5.02
C TRP A 497 10.68 14.81 4.41
N SER A 498 10.13 14.35 3.28
CA SER A 498 10.56 13.13 2.58
C SER A 498 11.88 13.26 1.80
N GLY A 499 12.52 14.44 1.85
CA GLY A 499 13.70 14.77 1.04
C GLY A 499 13.39 15.07 -0.44
N ARG A 500 12.11 14.99 -0.84
CA ARG A 500 11.62 15.40 -2.16
C ARG A 500 11.63 16.92 -2.32
N ARG A 501 11.26 17.39 -3.51
CA ARG A 501 11.36 18.79 -3.97
C ARG A 501 9.97 19.28 -4.44
N PRO A 502 9.75 20.58 -4.72
CA PRO A 502 8.43 21.07 -5.13
C PRO A 502 7.87 20.36 -6.37
N TYR A 503 8.74 19.89 -7.27
CA TYR A 503 8.33 19.15 -8.47
C TYR A 503 7.73 17.75 -8.19
N ALA A 504 7.79 17.25 -6.96
CA ALA A 504 7.05 16.03 -6.59
C ALA A 504 5.54 16.27 -6.52
N SER A 505 5.10 17.53 -6.45
CA SER A 505 3.70 17.93 -6.55
C SER A 505 3.31 18.13 -8.01
N VAL A 506 2.52 17.21 -8.57
CA VAL A 506 1.76 17.45 -9.81
C VAL A 506 0.47 18.18 -9.40
N ASN A 507 0.45 19.48 -9.66
CA ASN A 507 -0.66 20.37 -9.37
C ASN A 507 -1.67 20.28 -10.51
N PHE A 508 -2.94 20.00 -10.19
CA PHE A 508 -4.03 19.97 -11.15
C PHE A 508 -5.30 20.57 -10.54
N ILE A 509 -6.17 21.17 -11.35
CA ILE A 509 -7.50 21.66 -10.91
C ILE A 509 -8.61 20.74 -11.45
N THR A 510 -8.30 20.01 -12.51
CA THR A 510 -9.17 19.17 -13.33
C THR A 510 -8.33 18.00 -13.87
N ALA A 511 -8.97 16.87 -14.13
CA ALA A 511 -8.42 15.68 -14.75
C ALA A 511 -9.49 15.09 -15.70
N HIS A 512 -9.26 13.90 -16.26
CA HIS A 512 -10.31 13.15 -16.94
C HIS A 512 -11.47 12.77 -15.98
N ASP A 513 -11.17 12.51 -14.70
CA ASP A 513 -12.16 12.31 -13.63
C ASP A 513 -12.69 13.65 -13.07
N GLY A 514 -14.00 13.70 -12.88
CA GLY A 514 -14.74 14.88 -12.45
C GLY A 514 -15.15 15.80 -13.60
N PHE A 515 -15.44 17.05 -13.26
CA PHE A 515 -15.79 18.10 -14.23
C PHE A 515 -14.57 18.63 -14.98
N THR A 516 -14.81 19.04 -16.23
CA THR A 516 -13.95 20.00 -16.96
C THR A 516 -13.91 21.35 -16.23
N LEU A 517 -12.98 22.23 -16.61
CA LEU A 517 -12.85 23.53 -15.97
C LEU A 517 -14.08 24.43 -16.24
N ARG A 518 -14.73 24.28 -17.39
CA ARG A 518 -16.01 24.95 -17.73
C ARG A 518 -17.15 24.43 -16.88
N ASP A 519 -17.25 23.11 -16.73
CA ASP A 519 -18.37 22.50 -16.00
C ASP A 519 -18.25 22.74 -14.48
N LEU A 520 -17.02 22.77 -13.95
CA LEU A 520 -16.70 23.12 -12.57
C LEU A 520 -17.22 24.51 -12.14
N VAL A 521 -17.37 25.44 -13.10
CA VAL A 521 -17.95 26.79 -12.87
C VAL A 521 -19.38 26.92 -13.42
N SER A 522 -19.96 25.86 -13.96
CA SER A 522 -21.28 25.86 -14.63
C SER A 522 -22.30 24.89 -14.04
N TYR A 523 -21.89 23.94 -13.21
CA TYR A 523 -22.75 22.93 -12.60
C TYR A 523 -22.42 22.76 -11.10
N GLU A 524 -23.44 22.62 -10.25
CA GLU A 524 -23.28 22.22 -8.85
C GLU A 524 -23.50 20.72 -8.65
N ARG A 525 -24.29 20.09 -9.52
CA ARG A 525 -24.58 18.66 -9.52
C ARG A 525 -24.08 18.03 -10.82
N LYS A 526 -23.73 16.74 -10.74
CA LYS A 526 -23.43 15.90 -11.89
C LYS A 526 -24.69 15.53 -12.67
N HIS A 527 -24.54 15.33 -13.98
CA HIS A 527 -25.57 14.96 -14.95
C HIS A 527 -25.08 13.76 -15.77
N ASN A 528 -24.87 12.63 -15.08
CA ASN A 528 -24.29 11.41 -15.67
C ASN A 528 -25.36 10.45 -16.25
N GLU A 529 -26.59 10.91 -16.48
CA GLU A 529 -27.72 10.11 -16.98
C GLU A 529 -27.37 9.33 -18.26
N ALA A 530 -26.56 9.92 -19.14
CA ALA A 530 -26.09 9.32 -20.39
C ALA A 530 -25.25 8.03 -20.19
N ASN A 531 -24.68 7.80 -18.99
CA ASN A 531 -23.92 6.59 -18.67
C ASN A 531 -24.84 5.37 -18.42
N GLY A 532 -26.16 5.59 -18.30
CA GLY A 532 -27.16 4.53 -18.14
C GLY A 532 -27.26 3.95 -16.72
N GLU A 533 -26.62 4.58 -15.73
CA GLU A 533 -26.64 4.13 -14.33
C GLU A 533 -27.62 4.91 -13.44
N GLY A 534 -28.42 5.81 -14.03
CA GLY A 534 -29.30 6.69 -13.26
C GLY A 534 -28.52 7.64 -12.36
N ASN A 535 -27.41 8.19 -12.87
CA ASN A 535 -26.57 9.22 -12.23
C ASN A 535 -26.01 8.82 -10.84
N ARG A 536 -25.82 7.51 -10.63
CA ARG A 536 -25.19 6.97 -9.40
C ARG A 536 -23.67 7.05 -9.45
N ASP A 537 -23.10 6.79 -10.61
CA ASP A 537 -21.68 6.77 -10.94
C ASP A 537 -21.03 8.17 -10.92
N GLY A 538 -19.72 8.27 -10.70
CA GLY A 538 -19.01 9.56 -10.54
C GLY A 538 -19.19 10.21 -9.16
N THR A 539 -18.21 11.03 -8.73
CA THR A 539 -18.23 11.64 -7.38
C THR A 539 -19.45 12.58 -7.18
N PRO A 540 -20.11 12.58 -6.00
CA PRO A 540 -21.10 13.59 -5.65
C PRO A 540 -20.48 14.87 -5.06
N ASP A 541 -19.21 14.84 -4.61
CA ASP A 541 -18.47 16.03 -4.19
C ASP A 541 -17.48 16.45 -5.27
N ASN A 542 -17.90 17.37 -6.12
CA ASN A 542 -17.03 17.98 -7.12
C ASN A 542 -16.34 19.26 -6.64
N ARG A 543 -16.72 19.81 -5.47
CA ARG A 543 -16.34 21.16 -5.04
C ARG A 543 -16.56 22.24 -6.12
N ALA A 544 -17.68 22.15 -6.83
CA ALA A 544 -18.05 23.05 -7.92
C ALA A 544 -18.91 24.24 -7.45
N TRP A 545 -19.15 25.21 -8.33
CA TRP A 545 -20.12 26.28 -8.16
C TRP A 545 -20.60 26.79 -9.53
N ASN A 546 -21.91 26.71 -9.79
CA ASN A 546 -22.50 27.01 -11.10
C ASN A 546 -22.59 28.52 -11.44
N CYS A 547 -22.12 29.38 -10.52
CA CYS A 547 -22.13 30.85 -10.62
C CYS A 547 -23.54 31.49 -10.69
N GLY A 548 -24.58 30.78 -10.26
CA GLY A 548 -25.95 31.30 -10.10
C GLY A 548 -27.02 30.68 -11.01
N ALA A 549 -26.63 29.85 -11.98
CA ALA A 549 -27.54 29.11 -12.85
C ALA A 549 -26.95 27.73 -13.16
N GLU A 550 -27.75 26.67 -13.15
CA GLU A 550 -27.28 25.31 -13.46
C GLU A 550 -27.19 25.09 -14.98
N GLY A 551 -26.02 24.67 -15.46
CA GLY A 551 -25.75 24.43 -16.88
C GLY A 551 -25.47 25.69 -17.69
N GLU A 552 -25.59 25.60 -19.01
CA GLU A 552 -25.42 26.75 -19.90
C GLU A 552 -26.56 27.78 -19.71
N THR A 553 -26.20 29.06 -19.74
CA THR A 553 -27.12 30.19 -19.55
C THR A 553 -26.78 31.31 -20.53
N ASP A 554 -27.78 32.09 -20.95
CA ASP A 554 -27.59 33.28 -21.78
C ASP A 554 -27.32 34.57 -20.99
N ASP A 555 -27.43 34.51 -19.66
CA ASP A 555 -27.14 35.65 -18.77
C ASP A 555 -25.71 36.18 -18.97
N PRO A 556 -25.54 37.47 -19.35
CA PRO A 556 -24.23 38.04 -19.65
C PRO A 556 -23.37 38.27 -18.41
N GLU A 557 -23.97 38.49 -17.23
CA GLU A 557 -23.25 38.68 -15.97
C GLU A 557 -22.72 37.34 -15.44
N ILE A 558 -23.54 36.28 -15.48
CA ILE A 558 -23.11 34.92 -15.13
C ILE A 558 -22.05 34.43 -16.12
N ARG A 559 -22.25 34.64 -17.44
CA ARG A 559 -21.21 34.35 -18.45
C ARG A 559 -19.90 35.09 -18.15
N ALA A 560 -19.95 36.39 -17.84
CA ALA A 560 -18.76 37.16 -17.48
C ALA A 560 -18.09 36.66 -16.18
N LEU A 561 -18.87 36.32 -15.16
CA LEU A 561 -18.40 35.76 -13.89
C LEU A 561 -17.70 34.42 -14.08
N ARG A 562 -18.31 33.46 -14.80
CA ARG A 562 -17.69 32.17 -15.13
C ARG A 562 -16.38 32.36 -15.89
N ARG A 563 -16.39 33.21 -16.93
CA ARG A 563 -15.18 33.54 -17.71
C ARG A 563 -14.12 34.27 -16.87
N ARG A 564 -14.46 34.88 -15.72
CA ARG A 564 -13.48 35.38 -14.73
C ARG A 564 -12.92 34.24 -13.89
N GLN A 565 -13.77 33.34 -13.39
CA GLN A 565 -13.34 32.19 -12.57
C GLN A 565 -12.42 31.23 -13.34
N LEU A 566 -12.68 30.95 -14.63
CA LEU A 566 -11.76 30.17 -15.47
C LEU A 566 -10.34 30.77 -15.52
N ARG A 567 -10.25 32.10 -15.65
CA ARG A 567 -8.96 32.82 -15.66
C ARG A 567 -8.28 32.79 -14.29
N ASN A 568 -9.05 32.92 -13.22
CA ASN A 568 -8.56 32.80 -11.83
C ASN A 568 -7.94 31.42 -11.58
N LEU A 569 -8.64 30.35 -11.98
CA LEU A 569 -8.19 28.96 -11.83
C LEU A 569 -6.93 28.67 -12.67
N LEU A 570 -6.94 29.01 -13.97
CA LEU A 570 -5.78 28.82 -14.86
C LEU A 570 -4.55 29.61 -14.39
N ALA A 571 -4.73 30.85 -13.93
CA ALA A 571 -3.65 31.65 -13.36
C ALA A 571 -3.11 31.03 -12.06
N THR A 572 -3.99 30.53 -11.18
CA THR A 572 -3.60 29.84 -9.95
C THR A 572 -2.74 28.61 -10.26
N LEU A 573 -3.21 27.75 -11.16
CA LEU A 573 -2.49 26.55 -11.64
C LEU A 573 -1.12 26.87 -12.23
N LEU A 574 -1.08 27.74 -13.25
CA LEU A 574 0.13 27.95 -14.06
C LEU A 574 1.17 28.85 -13.38
N LEU A 575 0.81 29.56 -12.31
CA LEU A 575 1.74 30.38 -11.51
C LEU A 575 2.13 29.73 -10.17
N SER A 576 1.45 28.67 -9.74
CA SER A 576 1.84 27.92 -8.53
C SER A 576 3.17 27.19 -8.68
N THR A 577 3.87 27.00 -7.57
CA THR A 577 5.11 26.20 -7.54
C THR A 577 4.76 24.71 -7.58
N GLY A 578 5.48 23.92 -8.37
CA GLY A 578 5.19 22.51 -8.64
C GLY A 578 5.25 22.19 -10.13
N VAL A 579 4.64 21.09 -10.56
CA VAL A 579 4.44 20.72 -11.97
C VAL A 579 2.96 20.91 -12.31
N PRO A 580 2.57 21.90 -13.13
CA PRO A 580 1.17 22.06 -13.52
C PRO A 580 0.77 21.02 -14.58
N MET A 581 -0.40 20.43 -14.39
CA MET A 581 -1.10 19.58 -15.35
C MET A 581 -2.40 20.27 -15.81
N LEU A 582 -2.60 20.32 -17.13
CA LEU A 582 -3.82 20.80 -17.79
C LEU A 582 -4.54 19.61 -18.44
N VAL A 583 -5.88 19.64 -18.45
CA VAL A 583 -6.69 18.73 -19.25
C VAL A 583 -6.92 19.33 -20.63
N ALA A 584 -6.79 18.53 -21.68
CA ALA A 584 -7.04 18.96 -23.03
C ALA A 584 -8.48 19.48 -23.20
N GLY A 585 -8.59 20.73 -23.65
CA GLY A 585 -9.84 21.44 -23.88
C GLY A 585 -10.19 22.48 -22.82
N ASP A 586 -9.60 22.43 -21.61
CA ASP A 586 -9.87 23.42 -20.56
C ASP A 586 -9.37 24.82 -20.95
N GLU A 587 -8.36 24.90 -21.82
CA GLU A 587 -7.85 26.15 -22.36
C GLU A 587 -8.77 26.80 -23.40
N LEU A 588 -9.72 26.05 -23.98
CA LEU A 588 -10.66 26.51 -25.01
C LEU A 588 -12.14 26.33 -24.64
N GLY A 589 -12.44 25.85 -23.42
CA GLY A 589 -13.81 25.76 -22.91
C GLY A 589 -14.57 24.49 -23.27
N ARG A 590 -13.90 23.34 -23.37
CA ARG A 590 -14.55 22.02 -23.41
C ARG A 590 -15.56 21.90 -22.27
N THR A 591 -16.73 21.34 -22.58
CA THR A 591 -17.78 20.94 -21.63
C THR A 591 -18.16 19.50 -21.94
N GLN A 592 -18.67 18.79 -20.94
CA GLN A 592 -19.26 17.46 -21.05
C GLN A 592 -20.73 17.48 -20.63
N GLY A 593 -21.39 18.64 -20.74
CA GLY A 593 -22.81 18.83 -20.41
C GLY A 593 -23.14 18.65 -18.92
N GLY A 594 -22.14 18.72 -18.04
CA GLY A 594 -22.29 18.39 -16.62
C GLY A 594 -22.13 16.89 -16.31
N ASN A 595 -21.77 16.05 -17.28
CA ASN A 595 -21.29 14.70 -16.99
C ASN A 595 -19.90 14.80 -16.33
N ASN A 596 -19.74 14.26 -15.12
CA ASN A 596 -18.49 14.31 -14.34
C ASN A 596 -17.72 12.98 -14.34
N ASN A 597 -18.16 12.01 -15.16
CA ASN A 597 -17.62 10.67 -15.25
C ASN A 597 -17.83 10.14 -16.68
N ALA A 598 -17.25 10.81 -17.67
CA ALA A 598 -17.49 10.51 -19.09
C ALA A 598 -16.77 9.23 -19.61
N TYR A 599 -16.50 8.26 -18.72
CA TYR A 599 -15.67 7.07 -18.98
C TYR A 599 -16.17 6.16 -20.11
N CYS A 600 -17.46 6.23 -20.43
CA CYS A 600 -18.12 5.43 -21.46
C CYS A 600 -18.70 6.26 -22.64
N GLN A 601 -18.34 7.54 -22.73
CA GLN A 601 -18.92 8.49 -23.69
C GLN A 601 -17.99 8.79 -24.89
N ASP A 602 -17.78 7.78 -25.74
CA ASP A 602 -17.04 7.93 -27.00
C ASP A 602 -17.90 8.59 -28.11
N ASN A 603 -18.30 9.82 -27.84
CA ASN A 603 -19.17 10.69 -28.66
C ASN A 603 -18.83 12.17 -28.42
N GLU A 604 -19.66 13.10 -28.89
CA GLU A 604 -19.49 14.55 -28.73
C GLU A 604 -19.32 15.01 -27.27
N THR A 605 -19.77 14.23 -26.29
CA THR A 605 -19.55 14.48 -24.84
C THR A 605 -18.10 14.23 -24.43
N GLY A 606 -17.38 13.32 -25.12
CA GLY A 606 -15.99 12.97 -24.86
C GLY A 606 -14.98 13.63 -25.80
N TRP A 607 -15.39 14.03 -27.00
CA TRP A 607 -14.52 14.58 -28.04
C TRP A 607 -14.32 16.10 -27.91
N LEU A 608 -13.17 16.63 -28.36
CA LEU A 608 -12.94 18.07 -28.37
C LEU A 608 -13.72 18.79 -29.47
N ASP A 609 -14.50 19.81 -29.11
CA ASP A 609 -15.09 20.73 -30.07
C ASP A 609 -14.12 21.87 -30.41
N TRP A 610 -13.44 21.72 -31.55
CA TRP A 610 -12.48 22.70 -32.05
C TRP A 610 -13.13 23.98 -32.61
N SER A 611 -14.45 23.97 -32.87
CA SER A 611 -15.18 25.20 -33.29
C SER A 611 -15.31 26.23 -32.17
N LEU A 612 -15.07 25.83 -30.90
CA LEU A 612 -14.99 26.77 -29.79
C LEU A 612 -13.89 27.84 -30.01
N LEU A 613 -12.84 27.55 -30.78
CA LEU A 613 -11.81 28.53 -31.12
C LEU A 613 -12.29 29.63 -32.09
N ASP A 614 -13.49 29.52 -32.67
CA ASP A 614 -14.11 30.58 -33.47
C ASP A 614 -14.80 31.66 -32.61
N ASP A 615 -15.21 31.35 -31.37
CA ASP A 615 -15.63 32.33 -30.38
C ASP A 615 -14.40 33.14 -29.88
N PRO A 616 -14.37 34.49 -30.06
CA PRO A 616 -13.31 35.34 -29.53
C PRO A 616 -13.10 35.21 -28.03
N GLY A 617 -14.15 34.90 -27.26
CA GLY A 617 -14.07 34.72 -25.82
C GLY A 617 -13.32 33.45 -25.40
N TRP A 618 -13.50 32.34 -26.13
CA TRP A 618 -12.76 31.09 -25.87
C TRP A 618 -11.33 31.18 -26.41
N ARG A 619 -11.15 31.74 -27.62
CA ARG A 619 -9.82 32.05 -28.18
C ARG A 619 -8.96 32.90 -27.23
N ALA A 620 -9.54 33.94 -26.63
CA ALA A 620 -8.86 34.79 -25.64
C ALA A 620 -8.54 34.06 -24.32
N LEU A 621 -9.21 32.94 -24.00
CA LEU A 621 -8.83 32.06 -22.89
C LEU A 621 -7.59 31.23 -23.27
N THR A 622 -7.57 30.66 -24.47
CA THR A 622 -6.44 29.86 -24.98
C THR A 622 -5.17 30.69 -25.10
N GLU A 623 -5.29 31.92 -25.61
CA GLU A 623 -4.18 32.89 -25.67
C GLU A 623 -3.65 33.27 -24.29
N LEU A 624 -4.53 33.40 -23.29
CA LEU A 624 -4.13 33.64 -21.90
C LEU A 624 -3.41 32.43 -21.30
N THR A 625 -3.90 31.21 -21.49
CA THR A 625 -3.25 29.97 -21.03
C THR A 625 -1.84 29.86 -21.62
N ALA A 626 -1.71 30.07 -22.92
CA ALA A 626 -0.41 30.07 -23.60
C ALA A 626 0.50 31.21 -23.11
N ARG A 627 -0.05 32.40 -22.79
CA ARG A 627 0.70 33.52 -22.19
C ARG A 627 1.17 33.19 -20.76
N LEU A 628 0.36 32.53 -19.95
CA LEU A 628 0.68 32.09 -18.60
C LEU A 628 1.79 31.01 -18.62
N ILE A 629 1.73 30.05 -19.54
CA ILE A 629 2.80 29.06 -19.76
C ILE A 629 4.10 29.74 -20.17
N ARG A 630 4.07 30.70 -21.12
CA ARG A 630 5.25 31.51 -21.49
C ARG A 630 5.80 32.31 -20.31
N LEU A 631 4.93 32.89 -19.47
CA LEU A 631 5.30 33.62 -18.26
C LEU A 631 6.00 32.70 -17.24
N ARG A 632 5.44 31.51 -16.99
CA ARG A 632 6.07 30.46 -16.15
C ARG A 632 7.47 30.10 -16.65
N ARG A 633 7.61 29.83 -17.96
CA ARG A 633 8.88 29.45 -18.58
C ARG A 633 9.94 30.55 -18.44
N ALA A 634 9.53 31.82 -18.62
CA ALA A 634 10.39 33.01 -18.55
C ALA A 634 10.86 33.39 -17.13
N HIS A 635 10.12 33.02 -16.08
CA HIS A 635 10.42 33.43 -14.70
C HIS A 635 10.81 32.24 -13.79
N PRO A 636 12.13 31.99 -13.56
CA PRO A 636 12.62 30.89 -12.71
C PRO A 636 12.04 30.81 -11.29
N VAL A 637 11.52 31.93 -10.76
CA VAL A 637 10.90 31.98 -9.43
C VAL A 637 9.61 31.15 -9.31
N LEU A 638 8.88 30.95 -10.42
CA LEU A 638 7.67 30.12 -10.50
C LEU A 638 7.99 28.62 -10.67
N ARG A 639 9.25 28.31 -11.00
CA ARG A 639 9.75 26.98 -11.37
C ARG A 639 11.03 26.62 -10.61
N ARG A 640 11.03 26.88 -9.30
CA ARG A 640 12.19 26.63 -8.42
C ARG A 640 12.40 25.13 -8.15
N PRO A 641 13.65 24.62 -8.19
CA PRO A 641 13.96 23.22 -7.85
C PRO A 641 13.97 22.94 -6.34
N ALA A 642 13.73 23.94 -5.50
CA ALA A 642 13.70 23.83 -4.04
C ALA A 642 12.67 24.81 -3.45
N PHE A 643 12.06 24.40 -2.34
CA PHE A 643 11.05 25.17 -1.61
C PHE A 643 11.55 26.56 -1.22
N PHE A 644 10.61 27.46 -0.96
CA PHE A 644 10.89 28.76 -0.35
C PHE A 644 11.28 28.57 1.11
N SER A 645 12.23 29.38 1.58
CA SER A 645 12.69 29.33 2.97
C SER A 645 11.91 30.26 3.90
N GLY A 646 11.33 31.35 3.39
CA GLY A 646 10.77 32.43 4.22
C GLY A 646 11.82 33.21 5.01
N LEU A 647 13.11 32.88 4.85
CA LEU A 647 14.23 33.47 5.58
C LEU A 647 14.88 34.61 4.77
N ALA A 648 15.27 35.65 5.49
CA ALA A 648 16.11 36.72 5.00
C ALA A 648 17.45 36.18 4.46
N ARG A 649 17.82 36.54 3.22
CA ARG A 649 19.11 36.17 2.64
C ARG A 649 20.10 37.34 2.64
N PRO A 650 21.33 37.17 3.17
CA PRO A 650 22.40 38.15 3.00
C PRO A 650 22.76 38.34 1.52
N PRO A 651 23.28 39.53 1.13
CA PRO A 651 23.59 40.67 2.00
C PRO A 651 22.40 41.61 2.27
N GLU A 652 21.29 41.49 1.53
CA GLU A 652 20.23 42.50 1.49
C GLU A 652 19.12 42.32 2.55
N GLY A 653 19.10 41.18 3.26
CA GLY A 653 18.14 40.95 4.36
C GLY A 653 16.69 40.65 3.94
N LEU A 654 16.40 40.60 2.64
CA LEU A 654 15.06 40.31 2.12
C LEU A 654 14.76 38.80 2.09
N ARG A 655 13.52 38.42 2.39
CA ARG A 655 13.01 37.04 2.33
C ARG A 655 12.87 36.56 0.88
N ASP A 656 12.91 35.24 0.66
CA ASP A 656 12.72 34.68 -0.69
C ASP A 656 11.25 34.48 -1.11
N LEU A 657 10.34 34.48 -0.12
CA LEU A 657 8.89 34.64 -0.25
C LEU A 657 8.38 35.40 0.98
N ALA A 658 7.45 36.32 0.78
CA ALA A 658 6.67 36.97 1.83
C ALA A 658 5.20 37.07 1.38
N TRP A 659 4.28 37.09 2.34
CA TRP A 659 2.83 37.10 2.11
C TRP A 659 2.23 38.36 2.73
N PHE A 660 1.30 38.99 2.01
CA PHE A 660 0.76 40.29 2.38
C PHE A 660 -0.77 40.29 2.48
N THR A 661 -1.27 41.05 3.45
CA THR A 661 -2.69 41.35 3.63
C THR A 661 -3.20 42.26 2.50
N PRO A 662 -4.53 42.42 2.33
CA PRO A 662 -5.11 43.41 1.40
C PRO A 662 -4.66 44.87 1.66
N HIS A 663 -4.12 45.17 2.84
CA HIS A 663 -3.60 46.50 3.20
C HIS A 663 -2.10 46.66 2.91
N GLY A 664 -1.44 45.66 2.32
CA GLY A 664 -0.01 45.71 1.99
C GLY A 664 0.93 45.52 3.18
N THR A 665 0.43 45.05 4.32
CA THR A 665 1.25 44.64 5.48
C THR A 665 1.67 43.17 5.35
N GLU A 666 2.86 42.79 5.80
CA GLU A 666 3.26 41.37 5.86
C GLU A 666 2.37 40.61 6.87
N MET A 667 1.90 39.42 6.50
CA MET A 667 1.00 38.61 7.32
C MET A 667 1.67 38.08 8.58
N THR A 668 1.04 38.35 9.73
CA THR A 668 1.34 37.78 11.04
C THR A 668 0.80 36.36 11.17
N GLU A 669 1.17 35.64 12.24
CA GLU A 669 0.61 34.31 12.52
C GLU A 669 -0.93 34.35 12.65
N SER A 670 -1.49 35.38 13.28
CA SER A 670 -2.94 35.59 13.41
C SER A 670 -3.65 35.78 12.07
N ASP A 671 -3.02 36.43 11.08
CA ASP A 671 -3.65 36.72 9.79
C ASP A 671 -3.86 35.44 8.95
N TRP A 672 -3.14 34.35 9.25
CA TRP A 672 -3.34 33.04 8.65
C TRP A 672 -4.55 32.26 9.20
N TYR A 673 -5.14 32.72 10.31
CA TYR A 673 -6.37 32.17 10.90
C TYR A 673 -7.53 33.17 10.84
N ALA A 674 -7.30 34.39 10.34
CA ALA A 674 -8.32 35.39 10.13
C ALA A 674 -9.17 35.05 8.89
N PRO A 675 -10.48 35.39 8.88
CA PRO A 675 -11.29 35.24 7.68
C PRO A 675 -10.76 36.12 6.53
N THR A 676 -10.23 35.51 5.46
CA THR A 676 -9.70 36.24 4.30
C THR A 676 -9.86 35.47 3.00
N THR A 677 -10.38 36.17 1.99
CA THR A 677 -10.53 35.70 0.60
C THR A 677 -9.45 36.26 -0.33
N ALA A 678 -8.38 36.86 0.22
CA ALA A 678 -7.32 37.51 -0.54
C ALA A 678 -5.93 37.26 0.06
N LEU A 679 -4.96 36.94 -0.82
CA LEU A 679 -3.54 36.76 -0.51
C LEU A 679 -2.68 37.51 -1.54
N GLY A 680 -1.69 38.27 -1.07
CA GLY A 680 -0.65 38.86 -1.91
C GLY A 680 0.71 38.20 -1.70
N PRO A 681 1.11 37.15 -2.46
CA PRO A 681 2.48 36.65 -2.43
C PRO A 681 3.44 37.59 -3.18
N ILE A 682 4.57 37.95 -2.54
CA ILE A 682 5.71 38.58 -3.22
C ILE A 682 6.89 37.61 -3.21
N CYS A 683 7.22 37.09 -4.39
CA CYS A 683 8.31 36.13 -4.61
C CYS A 683 9.54 36.85 -5.16
N ARG A 684 10.70 36.79 -4.48
CA ARG A 684 11.91 37.50 -4.94
C ARG A 684 12.77 36.63 -5.87
N ALA A 685 12.95 37.08 -7.12
CA ALA A 685 13.81 36.45 -8.10
C ALA A 685 15.30 36.71 -7.84
N ALA A 686 15.86 36.09 -6.80
CA ALA A 686 17.30 36.11 -6.55
C ALA A 686 18.05 35.28 -7.62
N ILE A 687 18.77 35.95 -8.52
CA ILE A 687 19.74 35.30 -9.42
C ILE A 687 20.81 34.61 -8.55
N CYS A 688 21.13 33.36 -8.85
CA CYS A 688 22.07 32.57 -8.04
C CYS A 688 23.46 32.51 -8.70
N PRO A 689 24.47 33.24 -8.18
CA PRO A 689 25.79 33.32 -8.80
C PRO A 689 26.70 32.14 -8.37
N SER A 690 26.32 30.91 -8.70
CA SER A 690 27.07 29.70 -8.28
C SER A 690 27.09 28.56 -9.32
N ALA A 691 27.27 28.92 -10.60
CA ALA A 691 27.61 27.98 -11.67
C ALA A 691 28.89 28.41 -12.39
N ILE A 692 30.03 28.38 -11.68
CA ILE A 692 31.35 28.63 -12.29
C ILE A 692 31.67 27.48 -13.24
N ARG A 693 31.37 27.67 -14.54
CA ARG A 693 31.90 26.83 -15.61
C ARG A 693 33.40 27.08 -15.73
N THR A 694 34.20 26.12 -15.29
CA THR A 694 35.62 26.00 -15.67
C THR A 694 35.74 25.55 -17.13
N ALA A 695 35.48 26.47 -18.06
CA ALA A 695 35.83 26.30 -19.47
C ALA A 695 37.25 26.86 -19.71
N PRO A 696 38.15 26.12 -20.39
CA PRO A 696 39.49 26.60 -20.69
C PRO A 696 39.46 27.76 -21.71
N ARG A 697 40.37 28.71 -21.56
CA ARG A 697 40.51 29.84 -22.49
C ARG A 697 41.06 29.38 -23.85
N SER A 698 40.40 29.80 -24.92
CA SER A 698 41.08 30.19 -26.16
C SER A 698 40.52 31.54 -26.62
N ARG A 699 41.36 32.35 -27.27
CA ARG A 699 40.99 33.68 -27.81
C ARG A 699 40.78 33.55 -29.32
N THR A 700 39.72 34.17 -29.84
CA THR A 700 39.78 34.99 -31.07
C THR A 700 38.57 35.93 -31.14
N THR A 701 38.58 36.85 -32.12
CA THR A 701 37.81 38.10 -32.11
C THR A 701 36.89 38.29 -33.32
N ALA A 702 35.85 39.09 -33.11
CA ALA A 702 35.15 39.95 -34.08
C ALA A 702 34.11 39.37 -35.09
N SER A 703 32.98 40.09 -35.14
CA SER A 703 32.11 40.43 -36.30
C SER A 703 31.78 39.40 -37.41
N TRP A 704 30.48 39.05 -37.48
CA TRP A 704 29.50 39.50 -38.51
C TRP A 704 30.03 39.99 -39.89
N PRO A 705 29.26 39.83 -41.01
CA PRO A 705 28.21 38.84 -41.30
C PRO A 705 28.08 38.38 -42.80
N CYS A 706 27.03 37.60 -43.08
CA CYS A 706 26.18 37.66 -44.30
C CYS A 706 26.44 36.75 -45.54
N CYS A 707 25.34 36.57 -46.29
CA CYS A 707 25.18 36.16 -47.71
C CYS A 707 25.46 34.71 -48.20
N THR A 708 24.38 33.93 -48.24
CA THR A 708 23.79 33.26 -49.44
C THR A 708 24.55 32.23 -50.29
N ARG A 709 23.83 31.10 -50.55
CA ARG A 709 23.84 30.24 -51.76
C ARG A 709 25.13 29.41 -52.04
N ALA A 710 25.12 28.38 -52.89
CA ALA A 710 24.12 27.33 -53.16
C ALA A 710 24.71 26.28 -54.14
N ARG A 711 24.55 24.97 -53.87
CA ARG A 711 24.98 23.83 -54.74
C ARG A 711 26.52 23.75 -54.92
N GLY A 712 27.13 22.62 -55.28
CA GLY A 712 26.63 21.23 -55.36
C GLY A 712 27.54 20.31 -56.19
N ARG A 713 27.51 19.00 -55.87
CA ARG A 713 28.06 17.83 -56.62
C ARG A 713 29.59 17.66 -56.78
N SER A 714 29.98 16.39 -56.65
CA SER A 714 31.27 15.76 -57.00
C SER A 714 31.51 15.75 -58.53
N PRO A 715 32.77 15.53 -59.00
CA PRO A 715 33.13 14.18 -59.45
C PRO A 715 34.56 13.70 -59.06
N SER A 716 34.84 12.42 -59.36
CA SER A 716 36.08 11.64 -59.13
C SER A 716 37.15 11.84 -60.25
N PRO A 717 38.36 11.19 -60.27
CA PRO A 717 38.53 9.72 -60.41
C PRO A 717 39.75 9.04 -59.70
N CYS A 718 39.85 7.71 -59.88
CA CYS A 718 40.90 6.73 -59.47
C CYS A 718 42.15 6.73 -60.40
N PRO A 719 43.21 5.87 -60.26
CA PRO A 719 43.34 4.52 -59.60
C PRO A 719 44.69 4.30 -58.82
N ASP A 720 45.25 3.12 -58.48
CA ASP A 720 44.92 1.68 -58.74
C ASP A 720 45.27 0.67 -57.58
N ARG A 721 46.41 -0.04 -57.67
CA ARG A 721 46.80 -1.29 -56.94
C ARG A 721 48.32 -1.29 -56.56
N PRO A 722 48.93 -2.32 -55.88
CA PRO A 722 48.43 -3.64 -55.45
C PRO A 722 48.72 -4.04 -53.96
N GLY A 723 48.37 -5.29 -53.60
CA GLY A 723 48.86 -6.00 -52.39
C GLY A 723 50.22 -6.73 -52.62
N PRO A 724 50.65 -7.71 -51.78
CA PRO A 724 49.86 -8.67 -50.98
C PRO A 724 50.26 -8.72 -49.48
N GLY A 725 50.00 -9.83 -48.77
CA GLY A 725 50.31 -10.00 -47.32
C GLY A 725 51.24 -11.19 -46.99
N GLY A 726 51.60 -11.36 -45.71
CA GLY A 726 52.40 -12.51 -45.25
C GLY A 726 52.93 -12.46 -43.80
N THR A 727 52.51 -13.44 -42.98
CA THR A 727 53.29 -14.15 -41.94
C THR A 727 54.29 -13.43 -41.01
N SER A 728 53.88 -13.30 -39.74
CA SER A 728 54.59 -13.81 -38.52
C SER A 728 55.88 -13.19 -37.93
N SER A 729 55.97 -13.36 -36.60
CA SER A 729 57.15 -13.36 -35.71
C SER A 729 57.41 -12.11 -34.84
N SER A 730 57.91 -12.40 -33.63
CA SER A 730 57.88 -11.56 -32.43
C SER A 730 59.25 -11.01 -32.02
N TRP A 731 59.30 -9.87 -31.33
CA TRP A 731 60.47 -9.43 -30.55
C TRP A 731 60.12 -8.88 -29.16
N THR A 732 60.95 -9.26 -28.18
CA THR A 732 61.11 -8.79 -26.77
C THR A 732 62.61 -9.05 -26.43
N PRO A 733 63.24 -8.68 -25.27
CA PRO A 733 62.75 -8.33 -23.93
C PRO A 733 63.40 -7.01 -23.39
N PRO A 734 63.80 -6.74 -22.11
CA PRO A 734 64.52 -7.57 -21.09
C PRO A 734 63.86 -7.61 -19.67
N VAL A 735 64.40 -8.28 -18.61
CA VAL A 735 64.90 -9.67 -18.42
C VAL A 735 65.21 -9.97 -16.92
N ARG A 736 65.32 -11.27 -16.53
CA ARG A 736 65.65 -11.87 -15.19
C ARG A 736 64.52 -11.76 -14.15
N THR A 737 64.35 -12.58 -13.09
CA THR A 737 64.65 -14.00 -12.66
C THR A 737 63.78 -14.27 -11.39
N ARG A 738 63.57 -15.43 -10.72
CA ARG A 738 64.00 -16.87 -10.64
C ARG A 738 62.88 -17.58 -9.81
N ARG A 739 62.63 -18.90 -9.73
CA ARG A 739 63.20 -20.14 -10.30
C ARG A 739 62.04 -21.19 -10.49
N HIS A 740 62.39 -22.48 -10.59
CA HIS A 740 61.65 -23.67 -11.08
C HIS A 740 61.71 -24.84 -10.03
N PRO A 741 61.26 -26.13 -10.26
CA PRO A 741 60.23 -26.71 -11.17
C PRO A 741 59.46 -28.03 -10.69
N ARG A 742 58.67 -28.65 -11.60
CA ARG A 742 58.29 -30.10 -11.82
C ARG A 742 56.95 -30.66 -11.24
N ALA A 743 56.24 -31.63 -11.87
CA ALA A 743 56.15 -32.09 -13.29
C ALA A 743 55.06 -33.20 -13.55
N HIS A 744 54.53 -33.29 -14.80
CA HIS A 744 53.97 -34.47 -15.55
C HIS A 744 52.76 -35.31 -14.99
N ALA A 745 51.93 -36.06 -15.78
CA ALA A 745 51.60 -36.05 -17.23
C ALA A 745 50.35 -36.92 -17.65
N SER A 746 49.65 -36.48 -18.73
CA SER A 746 49.10 -37.24 -19.90
C SER A 746 48.02 -38.37 -19.88
N ARG A 747 46.98 -38.16 -20.73
CA ARG A 747 46.38 -39.04 -21.80
C ARG A 747 45.29 -40.13 -21.56
N ARG A 748 44.23 -40.00 -22.40
CA ARG A 748 43.34 -41.03 -23.04
C ARG A 748 42.27 -41.75 -22.16
N ALA A 749 41.37 -42.50 -22.83
CA ALA A 749 39.99 -42.81 -22.37
C ALA A 749 39.53 -44.29 -22.61
N PRO A 750 38.23 -44.61 -22.90
CA PRO A 750 37.36 -45.62 -22.22
C PRO A 750 37.55 -47.10 -22.73
N PRO A 751 36.83 -48.19 -22.29
CA PRO A 751 35.41 -48.26 -21.86
C PRO A 751 34.90 -49.37 -20.87
N SER A 752 33.58 -49.33 -20.60
CA SER A 752 32.59 -50.42 -20.37
C SER A 752 32.74 -51.58 -19.36
N SER A 753 31.72 -51.69 -18.49
CA SER A 753 30.94 -52.89 -18.06
C SER A 753 31.53 -54.05 -17.24
N PHE A 754 30.87 -54.37 -16.10
CA PHE A 754 30.36 -55.66 -15.55
C PHE A 754 30.18 -55.47 -14.01
N GLN A 755 29.04 -55.60 -13.32
CA GLN A 755 27.93 -56.60 -13.22
C GLN A 755 28.17 -57.65 -12.09
N ARG A 756 27.11 -57.91 -11.29
CA ARG A 756 26.88 -58.98 -10.27
C ARG A 756 27.26 -58.67 -8.79
N ALA A 757 26.56 -59.21 -7.76
CA ALA A 757 25.20 -59.77 -7.65
C ALA A 757 24.79 -60.08 -6.18
N ARG A 758 23.47 -60.19 -5.90
CA ARG A 758 22.79 -60.99 -4.82
C ARG A 758 22.95 -60.50 -3.35
N SER A 759 22.02 -60.76 -2.42
CA SER A 759 20.67 -61.38 -2.49
C SER A 759 19.82 -61.23 -1.19
N CYS A 760 18.49 -61.14 -1.34
CA CYS A 760 17.43 -61.61 -0.39
C CYS A 760 17.30 -60.95 1.02
N CYS A 761 16.15 -60.99 1.74
CA CYS A 761 14.71 -61.09 1.39
C CYS A 761 13.83 -60.76 2.63
N CYS A 762 12.51 -60.58 2.39
CA CYS A 762 11.40 -60.64 3.36
C CYS A 762 11.14 -59.49 4.37
N ALA A 763 9.84 -59.24 4.57
CA ALA A 763 9.19 -58.54 5.69
C ALA A 763 8.54 -59.61 6.63
N PRO A 764 7.68 -59.35 7.66
CA PRO A 764 6.92 -58.12 7.98
C PRO A 764 6.74 -57.83 9.50
N SER A 765 5.70 -57.01 9.81
CA SER A 765 4.90 -56.94 11.04
C SER A 765 5.25 -55.92 12.14
N THR A 766 4.19 -55.49 12.84
CA THR A 766 4.14 -54.66 14.06
C THR A 766 3.38 -55.44 15.13
N PRO A 767 3.66 -55.30 16.44
CA PRO A 767 2.74 -54.48 17.25
C PRO A 767 3.32 -53.79 18.52
N ARG A 768 2.64 -52.69 18.91
CA ARG A 768 2.29 -52.20 20.27
C ARG A 768 3.27 -52.26 21.50
N THR A 769 3.20 -51.14 22.25
CA THR A 769 3.03 -50.98 23.73
C THR A 769 4.19 -50.70 24.72
N TYR A 770 3.86 -49.77 25.65
CA TYR A 770 4.32 -49.55 27.05
C TYR A 770 5.77 -49.16 27.45
N ALA A 771 6.02 -47.84 27.43
CA ALA A 771 6.29 -46.97 28.60
C ALA A 771 7.61 -47.01 29.44
N LYS A 772 7.79 -45.90 30.18
CA LYS A 772 8.76 -45.53 31.24
C LYS A 772 10.21 -45.13 30.86
N LYS A 773 10.49 -43.85 31.17
CA LYS A 773 11.80 -43.21 31.46
C LYS A 773 12.30 -43.59 32.90
N PRO A 774 13.42 -43.05 33.44
CA PRO A 774 14.81 -43.03 32.93
C PRO A 774 15.89 -43.27 34.05
N SER A 775 17.15 -43.57 33.70
CA SER A 775 18.31 -43.18 34.54
C SER A 775 19.69 -43.31 33.84
N GLU A 776 20.65 -42.52 34.36
CA GLU A 776 22.09 -42.76 34.52
C GLU A 776 23.08 -43.00 33.33
N CYS A 777 23.73 -41.89 32.95
CA CYS A 777 25.17 -41.59 33.16
C CYS A 777 26.33 -42.44 32.58
N CYS A 778 27.20 -41.73 31.83
CA CYS A 778 28.66 -41.98 31.67
C CYS A 778 29.13 -43.19 30.83
N ARG A 779 30.29 -43.17 30.13
CA ARG A 779 31.38 -42.16 30.03
C ARG A 779 32.23 -42.35 28.75
N TRP A 780 32.70 -41.23 28.16
CA TRP A 780 33.89 -41.10 27.26
C TRP A 780 33.92 -41.88 25.90
N ARG A 781 34.71 -41.51 24.88
CA ARG A 781 35.27 -40.19 24.42
C ARG A 781 35.91 -40.38 23.03
N THR A 782 35.50 -39.61 22.01
CA THR A 782 36.36 -39.27 20.86
C THR A 782 35.97 -37.90 20.30
N VAL A 783 36.90 -37.19 19.66
CA VAL A 783 36.80 -35.75 19.34
C VAL A 783 36.82 -35.50 17.83
N VAL A 784 35.89 -34.67 17.35
CA VAL A 784 36.07 -33.83 16.15
C VAL A 784 35.44 -32.47 16.42
N SER A 785 36.23 -31.40 16.31
CA SER A 785 35.78 -30.01 16.52
C SER A 785 35.59 -29.27 15.19
N PRO A 786 34.58 -28.40 15.07
CA PRO A 786 34.64 -27.24 14.17
C PRO A 786 34.70 -25.91 14.95
N LEU A 787 35.21 -24.88 14.27
CA LEU A 787 35.66 -23.59 14.81
C LEU A 787 34.61 -22.81 15.66
N MET A 788 35.14 -22.00 16.57
CA MET A 788 34.39 -21.13 17.49
C MET A 788 33.31 -20.28 16.79
N ALA A 789 32.06 -20.52 17.16
CA ALA A 789 31.03 -19.48 17.13
C ALA A 789 31.10 -18.70 18.45
N VAL A 790 31.22 -17.37 18.38
CA VAL A 790 30.96 -16.52 19.55
C VAL A 790 29.44 -16.43 19.72
N THR A 791 28.88 -17.43 20.39
CA THR A 791 27.53 -17.38 20.95
C THR A 791 27.61 -16.64 22.28
N SER A 792 27.24 -15.36 22.28
CA SER A 792 26.81 -14.71 23.51
C SER A 792 25.54 -15.42 23.98
N GLU A 793 25.65 -16.21 25.05
CA GLU A 793 24.46 -16.64 25.79
C GLU A 793 23.70 -15.40 26.27
N PRO A 794 22.36 -15.42 26.29
CA PRO A 794 21.60 -14.31 26.87
C PRO A 794 21.93 -14.22 28.36
N ARG A 795 22.64 -13.16 28.77
CA ARG A 795 22.85 -12.85 30.20
C ARG A 795 21.48 -12.78 30.87
N ALA A 796 21.18 -13.75 31.74
CA ALA A 796 20.02 -13.66 32.62
C ALA A 796 20.19 -12.42 33.51
N GLN A 797 19.19 -11.54 33.54
CA GLN A 797 19.21 -10.34 34.37
C GLN A 797 18.90 -10.68 35.84
N GLU A 798 19.82 -11.39 36.50
CA GLU A 798 19.82 -11.53 37.96
C GLU A 798 20.20 -10.18 38.58
N GLY A 799 19.18 -9.41 38.97
CA GLY A 799 19.34 -8.05 39.51
C GLY A 799 18.02 -7.27 39.66
N GLY A 800 17.00 -7.61 38.86
CA GLY A 800 15.64 -7.11 39.07
C GLY A 800 14.89 -7.95 40.10
N ALA A 801 14.26 -7.31 41.10
CA ALA A 801 13.44 -8.01 42.09
C ALA A 801 12.24 -8.73 41.43
N ALA A 802 12.02 -10.01 41.76
CA ALA A 802 11.01 -10.84 41.12
C ALA A 802 9.60 -10.20 41.21
N PRO A 803 8.90 -9.97 40.08
CA PRO A 803 7.64 -9.25 40.07
C PRO A 803 6.55 -10.07 40.76
N ARG A 804 6.04 -9.56 41.90
CA ARG A 804 4.93 -10.16 42.65
C ARG A 804 3.73 -10.39 41.74
N HIS A 805 3.27 -11.64 41.61
CA HIS A 805 2.04 -11.97 40.85
C HIS A 805 0.86 -11.11 41.32
N ARG A 806 0.38 -10.23 40.45
CA ARG A 806 -0.83 -9.44 40.64
C ARG A 806 -2.01 -10.19 40.02
N SER A 807 -3.17 -10.12 40.66
CA SER A 807 -4.42 -10.50 39.99
C SER A 807 -4.73 -9.46 38.91
N ALA A 808 -5.21 -9.92 37.75
CA ALA A 808 -5.51 -9.06 36.60
C ALA A 808 -6.40 -7.84 36.96
N THR A 809 -7.31 -7.99 37.92
CA THR A 809 -8.13 -6.88 38.43
C THR A 809 -7.28 -5.77 39.05
N ARG A 810 -6.25 -6.10 39.84
CA ARG A 810 -5.32 -5.13 40.46
C ARG A 810 -4.44 -4.45 39.41
N SER A 811 -4.00 -5.20 38.40
CA SER A 811 -3.22 -4.66 37.27
C SER A 811 -4.06 -3.68 36.45
N LEU A 812 -5.26 -4.08 36.04
CA LEU A 812 -6.17 -3.23 35.24
C LEU A 812 -6.67 -2.00 36.01
N LEU A 813 -6.84 -2.09 37.33
CA LEU A 813 -7.16 -0.93 38.19
C LEU A 813 -6.10 0.19 38.13
N ARG A 814 -4.85 -0.11 37.74
CA ARG A 814 -3.82 0.91 37.52
C ARG A 814 -4.16 1.89 36.39
N LEU A 815 -5.04 1.53 35.46
CA LEU A 815 -5.53 2.40 34.38
C LEU A 815 -6.49 3.49 34.86
N TRP A 816 -6.97 3.42 36.11
CA TRP A 816 -8.00 4.34 36.64
C TRP A 816 -7.69 5.83 36.49
N PRO A 817 -6.45 6.35 36.64
CA PRO A 817 -6.13 7.77 36.40
C PRO A 817 -6.45 8.22 34.97
N TYR A 818 -6.18 7.36 33.97
CA TYR A 818 -6.44 7.63 32.55
C TYR A 818 -7.91 7.38 32.16
N VAL A 819 -8.61 6.48 32.85
CA VAL A 819 -10.05 6.21 32.64
C VAL A 819 -10.95 7.24 33.34
N ARG A 820 -10.49 7.83 34.46
CA ARG A 820 -11.26 8.80 35.27
C ARG A 820 -11.87 9.98 34.49
N PRO A 821 -11.22 10.59 33.47
CA PRO A 821 -11.83 11.65 32.66
C PRO A 821 -13.01 11.16 31.80
N VAL A 822 -12.92 9.94 31.25
CA VAL A 822 -13.93 9.39 30.33
C VAL A 822 -15.02 8.56 31.03
N ARG A 823 -14.89 8.34 32.34
CA ARG A 823 -15.75 7.45 33.16
C ARG A 823 -17.25 7.60 32.90
N VAL A 824 -17.77 8.82 32.74
CA VAL A 824 -19.20 9.08 32.52
C VAL A 824 -19.68 8.48 31.19
N ARG A 825 -18.88 8.59 30.13
CA ARG A 825 -19.20 8.00 28.82
C ARG A 825 -18.99 6.49 28.81
N LEU A 826 -17.97 5.98 29.52
CA LEU A 826 -17.69 4.55 29.62
C LEU A 826 -18.76 3.79 30.42
N PHE A 827 -19.08 4.24 31.64
CA PHE A 827 -20.16 3.65 32.44
C PHE A 827 -21.54 3.93 31.84
N GLY A 828 -21.75 5.09 31.19
CA GLY A 828 -22.97 5.37 30.42
C GLY A 828 -23.15 4.38 29.26
N ALA A 829 -22.09 4.07 28.51
CA ALA A 829 -22.13 3.06 27.46
C ALA A 829 -22.40 1.65 28.01
N ALA A 830 -21.83 1.29 29.16
CA ALA A 830 -22.13 0.02 29.84
C ALA A 830 -23.60 -0.05 30.30
N GLY A 831 -24.16 1.04 30.83
CA GLY A 831 -25.58 1.14 31.17
C GLY A 831 -26.49 0.97 29.95
N VAL A 832 -26.22 1.69 28.85
CA VAL A 832 -26.94 1.54 27.57
C VAL A 832 -26.84 0.11 27.03
N ALA A 833 -25.68 -0.54 27.19
CA ALA A 833 -25.46 -1.92 26.77
C ALA A 833 -26.26 -2.94 27.59
N VAL A 834 -26.35 -2.74 28.91
CA VAL A 834 -27.19 -3.56 29.80
C VAL A 834 -28.66 -3.38 29.45
N VAL A 835 -29.13 -2.13 29.25
CA VAL A 835 -30.53 -1.86 28.83
C VAL A 835 -30.84 -2.53 27.49
N ALA A 836 -29.95 -2.46 26.50
CA ALA A 836 -30.12 -3.15 25.22
C ALA A 836 -30.26 -4.67 25.40
N SER A 837 -29.38 -5.29 26.18
CA SER A 837 -29.41 -6.75 26.36
C SER A 837 -30.60 -7.21 27.21
N CYS A 838 -31.06 -6.43 28.19
CA CYS A 838 -32.30 -6.68 28.91
C CYS A 838 -33.53 -6.52 28.01
N LEU A 839 -33.51 -5.62 27.03
CA LEU A 839 -34.57 -5.47 26.03
C LEU A 839 -34.66 -6.70 25.10
N GLY A 840 -33.52 -7.24 24.68
CA GLY A 840 -33.45 -8.51 23.94
C GLY A 840 -34.05 -9.70 24.70
N LEU A 841 -33.95 -9.72 26.04
CA LEU A 841 -34.60 -10.73 26.89
C LEU A 841 -36.14 -10.59 26.99
N VAL A 842 -36.73 -9.48 26.50
CA VAL A 842 -38.19 -9.32 26.40
C VAL A 842 -38.77 -10.03 25.16
N ILE A 843 -37.97 -10.21 24.10
CA ILE A 843 -38.39 -10.85 22.84
C ILE A 843 -38.97 -12.27 23.07
N PRO A 844 -38.33 -13.17 23.85
CA PRO A 844 -38.91 -14.46 24.24
C PRO A 844 -40.27 -14.36 24.93
N LEU A 845 -40.53 -13.32 25.73
CA LEU A 845 -41.79 -13.13 26.45
C LEU A 845 -42.92 -12.66 25.53
N VAL A 846 -42.60 -11.81 24.53
CA VAL A 846 -43.55 -11.46 23.46
C VAL A 846 -43.87 -12.68 22.61
N LEU A 847 -42.87 -13.53 22.31
CA LEU A 847 -43.09 -14.81 21.62
C LEU A 847 -44.00 -15.76 22.43
N LYS A 848 -43.86 -15.84 23.77
CA LYS A 848 -44.82 -16.58 24.62
C LYS A 848 -46.24 -16.09 24.39
N TRP A 849 -46.47 -14.78 24.52
CA TRP A 849 -47.78 -14.16 24.39
C TRP A 849 -48.38 -14.37 22.99
N MET A 850 -47.58 -14.24 21.93
CA MET A 850 -48.02 -14.51 20.55
C MET A 850 -48.47 -15.96 20.36
N VAL A 851 -47.71 -16.94 20.88
CA VAL A 851 -47.99 -18.37 20.70
C VAL A 851 -49.18 -18.83 21.55
N ASP A 852 -49.17 -18.54 22.85
CA ASP A 852 -50.24 -18.99 23.77
C ASP A 852 -51.55 -18.20 23.59
N GLY A 853 -51.51 -17.01 22.97
CA GLY A 853 -52.67 -16.15 22.71
C GLY A 853 -53.08 -16.09 21.23
N PRO A 854 -52.71 -15.04 20.47
CA PRO A 854 -53.21 -14.81 19.10
C PRO A 854 -53.04 -16.01 18.13
N VAL A 855 -51.93 -16.75 18.19
CA VAL A 855 -51.74 -17.94 17.33
C VAL A 855 -52.66 -19.08 17.75
N ALA A 856 -52.77 -19.38 19.05
CA ALA A 856 -53.68 -20.41 19.57
C ALA A 856 -55.16 -20.09 19.26
N HIS A 857 -55.56 -18.82 19.38
CA HIS A 857 -56.92 -18.35 19.10
C HIS A 857 -57.18 -18.03 17.61
N ARG A 858 -56.17 -18.14 16.73
CA ARG A 858 -56.23 -17.80 15.30
C ARG A 858 -56.64 -16.35 15.00
N ASP A 859 -56.26 -15.42 15.86
CA ASP A 859 -56.46 -13.99 15.65
C ASP A 859 -55.30 -13.37 14.82
N PRO A 860 -55.50 -12.99 13.55
CA PRO A 860 -54.46 -12.34 12.76
C PRO A 860 -54.14 -10.93 13.26
N GLY A 861 -55.05 -10.23 13.94
CA GLY A 861 -54.83 -8.88 14.47
C GLY A 861 -53.77 -8.87 15.57
N GLY A 862 -53.93 -9.73 16.57
CA GLY A 862 -52.95 -9.94 17.63
C GLY A 862 -51.60 -10.46 17.13
N VAL A 863 -51.57 -11.28 16.07
CA VAL A 863 -50.31 -11.70 15.42
C VAL A 863 -49.58 -10.52 14.78
N TRP A 864 -50.28 -9.64 14.04
CA TRP A 864 -49.68 -8.42 13.48
C TRP A 864 -49.21 -7.44 14.57
N LEU A 865 -49.98 -7.29 15.65
CA LEU A 865 -49.59 -6.48 16.81
C LEU A 865 -48.31 -7.03 17.49
N GLY A 866 -48.22 -8.35 17.67
CA GLY A 866 -47.01 -9.01 18.18
C GLY A 866 -45.80 -8.82 17.26
N GLY A 867 -45.98 -8.97 15.95
CA GLY A 867 -44.93 -8.70 14.96
C GLY A 867 -44.44 -7.25 14.97
N ALA A 868 -45.36 -6.29 15.09
CA ALA A 868 -45.02 -4.87 15.23
C ALA A 868 -44.27 -4.58 16.55
N LEU A 869 -44.66 -5.21 17.66
CA LEU A 869 -43.97 -5.10 18.94
C LEU A 869 -42.54 -5.68 18.89
N LEU A 870 -42.36 -6.84 18.24
CA LEU A 870 -41.03 -7.43 18.01
C LEU A 870 -40.14 -6.52 17.14
N LEU A 871 -40.70 -5.91 16.10
CA LEU A 871 -39.97 -4.93 15.27
C LEU A 871 -39.59 -3.67 16.07
N ALA A 872 -40.48 -3.17 16.93
CA ALA A 872 -40.19 -2.03 17.81
C ALA A 872 -39.09 -2.36 18.84
N LEU A 873 -39.11 -3.56 19.44
CA LEU A 873 -38.06 -4.02 20.35
C LEU A 873 -36.71 -4.14 19.63
N GLY A 874 -36.65 -4.79 18.46
CA GLY A 874 -35.42 -4.98 17.70
C GLY A 874 -34.82 -3.68 17.16
N THR A 875 -35.65 -2.72 16.73
CA THR A 875 -35.18 -1.39 16.28
C THR A 875 -34.69 -0.53 17.44
N ALA A 876 -35.34 -0.59 18.61
CA ALA A 876 -34.86 0.06 19.83
C ALA A 876 -33.53 -0.56 20.33
N GLU A 877 -33.40 -1.89 20.30
CA GLU A 877 -32.16 -2.60 20.64
C GLU A 877 -31.01 -2.19 19.71
N ALA A 878 -31.24 -2.16 18.39
CA ALA A 878 -30.27 -1.70 17.40
C ALA A 878 -29.85 -0.23 17.64
N GLY A 879 -30.80 0.64 17.98
CA GLY A 879 -30.54 2.04 18.33
C GLY A 879 -29.65 2.19 19.57
N LEU A 880 -29.91 1.40 20.62
CA LEU A 880 -29.09 1.36 21.84
C LEU A 880 -27.68 0.82 21.55
N PHE A 881 -27.54 -0.21 20.71
CA PHE A 881 -26.24 -0.70 20.26
C PHE A 881 -25.44 0.35 19.48
N GLY A 882 -26.10 1.15 18.63
CA GLY A 882 -25.51 2.29 17.93
C GLY A 882 -25.03 3.37 18.91
N LEU A 883 -25.89 3.79 19.84
CA LEU A 883 -25.58 4.77 20.88
C LEU A 883 -24.38 4.33 21.74
N ARG A 884 -24.35 3.07 22.18
CA ARG A 884 -23.22 2.46 22.89
C ARG A 884 -21.91 2.62 22.10
N ARG A 885 -21.92 2.27 20.81
CA ARG A 885 -20.72 2.33 19.96
C ARG A 885 -20.22 3.77 19.78
N TRP A 886 -21.14 4.73 19.65
CA TRP A 886 -20.82 6.17 19.57
C TRP A 886 -20.21 6.72 20.86
N LEU A 887 -20.79 6.38 22.03
CA LEU A 887 -20.30 6.81 23.35
C LEU A 887 -18.86 6.36 23.66
N VAL A 888 -18.46 5.18 23.15
CA VAL A 888 -17.14 4.57 23.41
C VAL A 888 -16.05 5.03 22.44
N GLY A 889 -16.39 5.23 21.16
CA GLY A 889 -15.41 5.38 20.07
C GLY A 889 -14.45 6.57 20.21
N ARG A 890 -14.98 7.81 20.26
CA ARG A 890 -14.15 9.02 20.33
C ARG A 890 -13.38 9.15 21.67
N PRO A 891 -13.96 8.87 22.86
CA PRO A 891 -13.24 9.07 24.12
C PRO A 891 -12.02 8.15 24.31
N LEU A 892 -12.08 6.88 23.93
CA LEU A 892 -10.96 5.96 24.19
C LEU A 892 -9.71 6.26 23.34
N ALA A 893 -9.86 6.88 22.17
CA ALA A 893 -8.72 7.39 21.41
C ALA A 893 -7.97 8.50 22.19
N SER A 894 -8.67 9.34 22.96
CA SER A 894 -8.02 10.35 23.81
C SER A 894 -7.30 9.74 25.02
N VAL A 895 -7.77 8.60 25.54
CA VAL A 895 -7.09 7.83 26.61
C VAL A 895 -5.77 7.25 26.09
N GLU A 896 -5.80 6.63 24.91
CA GLU A 896 -4.61 6.09 24.24
C GLU A 896 -3.57 7.20 23.95
N ALA A 897 -4.03 8.34 23.42
CA ALA A 897 -3.17 9.48 23.12
C ALA A 897 -2.52 10.07 24.39
N ALA A 898 -3.26 10.18 25.49
CA ALA A 898 -2.73 10.62 26.77
C ALA A 898 -1.66 9.65 27.31
N MET A 899 -1.92 8.34 27.32
CA MET A 899 -0.96 7.33 27.74
C MET A 899 0.32 7.35 26.88
N ARG A 900 0.18 7.47 25.55
CA ARG A 900 1.34 7.58 24.64
C ARG A 900 2.16 8.84 24.90
N ALA A 901 1.50 9.98 25.14
CA ALA A 901 2.18 11.24 25.45
C ALA A 901 2.88 11.21 26.81
N ASP A 902 2.28 10.57 27.81
CA ASP A 902 2.85 10.45 29.17
C ASP A 902 4.04 9.48 29.20
N LEU A 903 3.94 8.31 28.53
CA LEU A 903 5.05 7.38 28.34
C LEU A 903 6.24 8.04 27.63
N TYR A 904 5.98 8.75 26.53
CA TYR A 904 7.03 9.48 25.80
C TYR A 904 7.71 10.58 26.64
N ARG A 905 6.93 11.30 27.47
CA ARG A 905 7.45 12.34 28.37
C ARG A 905 8.20 11.76 29.58
N HIS A 906 7.86 10.55 30.02
CA HIS A 906 8.56 9.84 31.10
C HIS A 906 9.89 9.27 30.61
N LEU A 907 9.90 8.60 29.46
CA LEU A 907 11.11 8.05 28.83
C LEU A 907 12.22 9.12 28.66
N GLN A 908 11.85 10.35 28.28
CA GLN A 908 12.79 11.49 28.17
C GLN A 908 13.39 11.99 29.51
N ARG A 909 12.91 11.49 30.66
CA ARG A 909 13.35 11.88 32.01
C ARG A 909 14.11 10.79 32.75
N LEU A 910 14.11 9.56 32.23
CA LEU A 910 14.87 8.45 32.79
C LEU A 910 16.37 8.64 32.51
N PRO A 911 17.26 8.18 33.41
CA PRO A 911 18.71 8.30 33.21
C PRO A 911 19.20 7.51 32.00
N VAL A 912 20.34 7.89 31.41
CA VAL A 912 20.93 7.19 30.25
C VAL A 912 21.10 5.70 30.53
N SER A 913 21.51 5.32 31.75
CA SER A 913 21.64 3.91 32.16
C SER A 913 20.33 3.11 32.12
N PHE A 914 19.15 3.74 32.12
CA PHE A 914 17.89 3.04 31.85
C PHE A 914 17.82 2.63 30.37
N HIS A 915 18.16 3.53 29.45
CA HIS A 915 18.17 3.26 28.01
C HIS A 915 19.28 2.28 27.62
N ASP A 916 20.41 2.28 28.33
CA ASP A 916 21.47 1.27 28.18
C ASP A 916 21.01 -0.15 28.62
N ARG A 917 20.04 -0.25 29.53
CA ARG A 917 19.48 -1.54 30.04
C ARG A 917 18.27 -2.08 29.27
N TRP A 918 17.58 -1.24 28.48
CA TRP A 918 16.34 -1.59 27.80
C TRP A 918 16.47 -1.45 26.28
N ALA A 919 16.39 -2.57 25.56
CA ALA A 919 16.40 -2.57 24.10
C ALA A 919 15.24 -1.74 23.53
N SER A 920 15.55 -0.87 22.55
CA SER A 920 14.59 0.06 21.92
C SER A 920 13.32 -0.64 21.44
N GLY A 921 13.42 -1.82 20.82
CA GLY A 921 12.28 -2.61 20.34
C GLY A 921 11.28 -3.00 21.45
N GLN A 922 11.76 -3.28 22.67
CA GLN A 922 10.90 -3.55 23.82
C GLN A 922 10.23 -2.29 24.39
N LEU A 923 10.78 -1.09 24.16
CA LEU A 923 10.13 0.18 24.49
C LEU A 923 9.13 0.59 23.39
N LEU A 924 9.48 0.35 22.12
CA LEU A 924 8.62 0.60 20.97
C LEU A 924 7.35 -0.27 21.01
N SER A 925 7.48 -1.56 21.32
CA SER A 925 6.34 -2.49 21.47
C SER A 925 5.34 -2.03 22.56
N ARG A 926 5.82 -1.39 23.62
CA ARG A 926 4.95 -0.82 24.68
C ARG A 926 4.15 0.38 24.17
N ALA A 927 4.78 1.27 23.39
CA ALA A 927 4.15 2.45 22.82
C ALA A 927 3.15 2.16 21.68
N THR A 928 3.18 0.94 21.12
CA THR A 928 2.36 0.51 19.97
C THR A 928 1.43 -0.66 20.35
N THR A 929 1.96 -1.88 20.41
CA THR A 929 1.21 -3.13 20.63
C THR A 929 0.48 -3.15 21.97
N ASP A 930 1.16 -2.80 23.06
CA ASP A 930 0.57 -2.89 24.40
C ASP A 930 -0.55 -1.86 24.58
N LEU A 931 -0.32 -0.59 24.20
CA LEU A 931 -1.37 0.43 24.19
C LEU A 931 -2.57 0.04 23.30
N MET A 932 -2.36 -0.65 22.19
CA MET A 932 -3.44 -1.17 21.36
C MET A 932 -4.27 -2.25 22.08
N LEU A 933 -3.63 -3.18 22.81
CA LEU A 933 -4.32 -4.18 23.65
C LEU A 933 -5.17 -3.49 24.74
N LEU A 934 -4.63 -2.47 25.41
CA LEU A 934 -5.35 -1.71 26.44
C LEU A 934 -6.55 -0.95 25.87
N ARG A 935 -6.40 -0.32 24.71
CA ARG A 935 -7.50 0.34 23.99
C ARG A 935 -8.61 -0.64 23.62
N MET A 936 -8.25 -1.83 23.11
CA MET A 936 -9.22 -2.87 22.78
C MET A 936 -9.94 -3.39 24.03
N PHE A 937 -9.22 -3.61 25.13
CA PHE A 937 -9.79 -4.01 26.42
C PHE A 937 -10.86 -3.03 26.93
N LEU A 938 -10.53 -1.73 26.96
CA LEU A 938 -11.46 -0.69 27.42
C LEU A 938 -12.68 -0.54 26.48
N ALA A 939 -12.52 -0.80 25.19
CA ALA A 939 -13.58 -0.64 24.19
C ALA A 939 -14.57 -1.81 24.13
N PHE A 940 -14.11 -3.04 24.39
CA PHE A 940 -14.89 -4.25 24.12
C PHE A 940 -14.97 -5.18 25.36
N PRO A 941 -13.92 -5.91 25.80
CA PRO A 941 -13.98 -6.81 26.95
C PRO A 941 -14.57 -6.21 28.22
N LEU A 942 -14.13 -5.02 28.65
CA LEU A 942 -14.60 -4.40 29.89
C LEU A 942 -16.12 -4.14 29.89
N THR A 943 -16.66 -3.69 28.75
CA THR A 943 -18.11 -3.43 28.64
C THR A 943 -18.89 -4.74 28.54
N PHE A 944 -18.42 -5.68 27.72
CA PHE A 944 -19.13 -6.95 27.50
C PHE A 944 -19.09 -7.89 28.70
N LEU A 945 -18.04 -7.88 29.53
CA LEU A 945 -18.00 -8.66 30.77
C LEU A 945 -19.12 -8.23 31.75
N VAL A 946 -19.37 -6.92 31.87
CA VAL A 946 -20.47 -6.38 32.69
C VAL A 946 -21.83 -6.72 32.09
N VAL A 947 -21.99 -6.52 30.77
CA VAL A 947 -23.24 -6.86 30.07
C VAL A 947 -23.57 -8.33 30.24
N ASN A 948 -22.67 -9.23 29.83
CA ASN A 948 -22.88 -10.66 29.90
C ASN A 948 -23.19 -11.14 31.32
N GLY A 949 -22.51 -10.60 32.35
CA GLY A 949 -22.81 -10.92 33.74
C GLY A 949 -24.26 -10.59 34.12
N VAL A 950 -24.76 -9.41 33.74
CA VAL A 950 -26.16 -9.02 33.99
C VAL A 950 -27.13 -9.83 33.13
N THR A 951 -26.83 -10.04 31.85
CA THR A 951 -27.67 -10.82 30.92
C THR A 951 -27.81 -12.28 31.37
N ILE A 952 -26.72 -12.89 31.85
CA ILE A 952 -26.72 -14.25 32.40
C ILE A 952 -27.60 -14.33 33.65
N LEU A 953 -27.42 -13.40 34.60
CA LEU A 953 -28.25 -13.37 35.83
C LEU A 953 -29.73 -13.14 35.52
N ALA A 954 -30.05 -12.16 34.66
CA ALA A 954 -31.43 -11.85 34.27
C ALA A 954 -32.07 -12.99 33.48
N GLY A 955 -31.35 -13.57 32.51
CA GLY A 955 -31.86 -14.67 31.70
C GLY A 955 -32.07 -15.95 32.50
N PHE A 956 -31.17 -16.31 33.44
CA PHE A 956 -31.41 -17.45 34.32
C PHE A 956 -32.57 -17.22 35.29
N ALA A 957 -32.78 -15.99 35.78
CA ALA A 957 -33.99 -15.65 36.53
C ALA A 957 -35.26 -15.79 35.69
N ILE A 958 -35.23 -15.41 34.40
CA ILE A 958 -36.34 -15.60 33.45
C ILE A 958 -36.58 -17.10 33.18
N LEU A 959 -35.54 -17.91 32.93
CA LEU A 959 -35.67 -19.36 32.75
C LEU A 959 -36.29 -20.05 33.97
N LEU A 960 -35.80 -19.74 35.18
CA LEU A 960 -36.29 -20.34 36.43
C LEU A 960 -37.70 -19.89 36.81
N SER A 961 -38.14 -18.70 36.39
CA SER A 961 -39.51 -18.21 36.60
C SER A 961 -40.49 -18.63 35.49
N GLN A 962 -40.00 -19.05 34.31
CA GLN A 962 -40.81 -19.72 33.30
C GLN A 962 -41.01 -21.20 33.65
N GLU A 963 -39.93 -21.94 33.90
CA GLU A 963 -39.97 -23.35 34.30
C GLU A 963 -38.73 -23.73 35.13
N TRP A 964 -38.89 -23.80 36.45
CA TRP A 964 -37.78 -24.08 37.37
C TRP A 964 -37.13 -25.45 37.10
N THR A 965 -37.93 -26.43 36.69
CA THR A 965 -37.46 -27.81 36.44
C THR A 965 -36.56 -27.92 35.22
N LEU A 966 -36.94 -27.28 34.11
CA LEU A 966 -36.11 -27.19 32.90
C LEU A 966 -34.94 -26.24 33.13
N GLY A 967 -35.11 -25.18 33.92
CA GLY A 967 -34.06 -24.25 34.29
C GLY A 967 -32.88 -24.93 34.99
N LEU A 968 -33.14 -25.89 35.89
CA LEU A 968 -32.09 -26.70 36.54
C LEU A 968 -31.24 -27.49 35.53
N VAL A 969 -31.82 -28.01 34.44
CA VAL A 969 -31.10 -28.74 33.38
C VAL A 969 -30.07 -27.84 32.70
N LEU A 970 -30.34 -26.54 32.56
CA LEU A 970 -29.41 -25.56 31.98
C LEU A 970 -28.39 -25.03 33.01
N VAL A 971 -28.72 -25.03 34.30
CA VAL A 971 -27.80 -24.57 35.37
C VAL A 971 -26.74 -25.61 35.72
N ILE A 972 -27.06 -26.91 35.71
CA ILE A 972 -26.13 -27.99 36.10
C ILE A 972 -24.79 -27.95 35.31
N PRO A 973 -24.76 -27.77 33.97
CA PRO A 973 -23.51 -27.68 33.21
C PRO A 973 -22.72 -26.39 33.41
N ALA A 974 -23.32 -25.32 33.96
CA ALA A 974 -22.63 -24.04 34.15
C ALA A 974 -21.56 -24.11 35.26
N VAL A 975 -21.75 -24.94 36.29
CA VAL A 975 -20.78 -25.11 37.39
C VAL A 975 -19.43 -25.69 36.92
N PRO A 976 -19.36 -26.84 36.23
CA PRO A 976 -18.08 -27.34 35.70
C PRO A 976 -17.49 -26.41 34.62
N LEU A 977 -18.31 -25.66 33.90
CA LEU A 977 -17.87 -24.67 32.91
C LEU A 977 -17.07 -23.52 33.55
N VAL A 978 -17.55 -22.98 34.68
CA VAL A 978 -16.84 -21.93 35.45
C VAL A 978 -15.51 -22.45 36.00
N ILE A 979 -15.49 -23.69 36.53
CA ILE A 979 -14.26 -24.34 37.03
C ILE A 979 -13.24 -24.51 35.89
N LEU A 980 -13.68 -24.97 34.72
CA LEU A 980 -12.84 -25.11 33.52
C LEU A 980 -12.22 -23.78 33.09
N CYS A 981 -13.01 -22.69 33.08
CA CYS A 981 -12.52 -21.36 32.70
C CYS A 981 -11.44 -20.85 33.66
N SER A 982 -11.56 -21.08 34.97
CA SER A 982 -10.54 -20.66 35.94
C SER A 982 -9.24 -21.50 35.85
N LEU A 983 -9.36 -22.81 35.59
CA LEU A 983 -8.20 -23.67 35.33
C LEU A 983 -7.49 -23.33 34.00
N PHE A 984 -8.24 -22.81 33.02
CA PHE A 984 -7.69 -22.30 31.76
C PHE A 984 -6.94 -20.98 31.96
N GLU A 985 -7.52 -20.03 32.69
CA GLU A 985 -7.03 -18.66 32.90
C GLU A 985 -5.56 -18.61 33.31
N THR A 986 -5.18 -19.37 34.35
CA THR A 986 -3.82 -19.42 34.90
C THR A 986 -2.78 -19.94 33.90
N ARG A 987 -3.15 -20.94 33.09
CA ARG A 987 -2.29 -21.51 32.04
C ARG A 987 -2.16 -20.56 30.86
N TYR A 988 -3.27 -19.98 30.41
CA TYR A 988 -3.31 -19.05 29.29
C TYR A 988 -2.48 -17.79 29.55
N ALA A 989 -2.65 -17.15 30.73
CA ALA A 989 -1.93 -15.93 31.07
C ALA A 989 -0.39 -16.11 31.03
N THR A 990 0.09 -17.27 31.49
CA THR A 990 1.52 -17.61 31.44
C THR A 990 2.04 -17.68 30.00
N VAL A 991 1.35 -18.41 29.12
CA VAL A 991 1.73 -18.58 27.71
C VAL A 991 1.59 -17.26 26.93
N ALA A 992 0.54 -16.49 27.22
CA ALA A 992 0.29 -15.19 26.61
C ALA A 992 1.42 -14.18 26.88
N ARG A 993 1.95 -14.16 28.11
CA ARG A 993 3.13 -13.35 28.47
C ARG A 993 4.37 -13.78 27.67
N THR A 994 4.67 -15.07 27.61
CA THR A 994 5.82 -15.59 26.83
C THR A 994 5.74 -15.21 25.36
N VAL A 995 4.55 -15.22 24.74
CA VAL A 995 4.35 -14.73 23.36
C VAL A 995 4.68 -13.24 23.23
N GLN A 996 4.19 -12.39 24.14
CA GLN A 996 4.47 -10.95 24.11
C GLN A 996 5.95 -10.64 24.26
N ASP A 997 6.64 -11.32 25.18
CA ASP A 997 8.06 -11.10 25.44
C ASP A 997 8.93 -11.58 24.25
N GLN A 998 8.68 -12.79 23.72
CA GLN A 998 9.34 -13.29 22.49
C GLN A 998 9.11 -12.39 21.26
N THR A 999 7.96 -11.72 21.18
CA THR A 999 7.65 -10.75 20.10
C THR A 999 8.48 -9.47 20.25
N GLY A 1000 8.76 -9.02 21.48
CA GLY A 1000 9.68 -7.92 21.76
C GLY A 1000 11.13 -8.23 21.36
N ASP A 1001 11.58 -9.46 21.61
CA ASP A 1001 12.92 -9.91 21.25
C ASP A 1001 13.09 -10.05 19.73
N LEU A 1002 12.07 -10.58 19.04
CA LEU A 1002 12.02 -10.62 17.58
C LEU A 1002 12.06 -9.20 16.97
N THR A 1003 11.35 -8.24 17.58
CA THR A 1003 11.34 -6.83 17.16
C THR A 1003 12.73 -6.20 17.33
N THR A 1004 13.41 -6.49 18.44
CA THR A 1004 14.77 -6.01 18.72
C THR A 1004 15.77 -6.45 17.66
N VAL A 1005 15.75 -7.72 17.24
CA VAL A 1005 16.64 -8.24 16.19
C VAL A 1005 16.36 -7.59 14.81
N VAL A 1006 15.12 -7.21 14.52
CA VAL A 1006 14.79 -6.45 13.30
C VAL A 1006 15.35 -5.03 13.38
N GLU A 1007 15.17 -4.33 14.50
CA GLU A 1007 15.68 -2.97 14.69
C GLU A 1007 17.21 -2.90 14.63
N GLU A 1008 17.91 -3.78 15.36
CA GLU A 1008 19.37 -3.93 15.29
C GLU A 1008 19.84 -4.28 13.88
N GLY A 1009 19.11 -5.15 13.18
CA GLY A 1009 19.40 -5.54 11.80
C GLY A 1009 19.26 -4.39 10.79
N VAL A 1010 18.29 -3.49 11.01
CA VAL A 1010 18.05 -2.29 10.18
C VAL A 1010 19.06 -1.19 10.49
N LEU A 1011 19.26 -0.83 11.77
CA LEU A 1011 20.26 0.18 12.18
C LEU A 1011 21.69 -0.28 11.82
N GLY A 1012 21.99 -1.56 12.04
CA GLY A 1012 23.25 -2.21 11.72
C GLY A 1012 23.42 -2.62 10.26
N VAL A 1013 22.47 -2.34 9.35
CA VAL A 1013 22.43 -2.94 8.00
C VAL A 1013 23.71 -2.74 7.19
N ARG A 1014 24.40 -1.60 7.36
CA ARG A 1014 25.69 -1.31 6.72
C ARG A 1014 26.81 -2.24 7.21
N ILE A 1015 26.83 -2.56 8.50
CA ILE A 1015 27.77 -3.48 9.14
C ILE A 1015 27.45 -4.92 8.73
N VAL A 1016 26.16 -5.31 8.77
CA VAL A 1016 25.69 -6.66 8.37
C VAL A 1016 26.02 -6.95 6.90
N LYS A 1017 25.89 -5.96 6.00
CA LYS A 1017 26.33 -6.08 4.60
C LYS A 1017 27.86 -6.06 4.47
N GLY A 1018 28.56 -5.15 5.14
CA GLY A 1018 30.02 -5.00 5.06
C GLY A 1018 30.80 -6.25 5.52
N PHE A 1019 30.32 -6.93 6.56
CA PHE A 1019 30.90 -8.21 7.02
C PHE A 1019 30.20 -9.46 6.44
N GLY A 1020 29.33 -9.30 5.42
CA GLY A 1020 28.64 -10.39 4.76
C GLY A 1020 27.69 -11.22 5.63
N ARG A 1021 27.39 -10.80 6.86
CA ARG A 1021 26.66 -11.59 7.89
C ARG A 1021 25.14 -11.69 7.69
N HIS A 1022 24.63 -11.34 6.51
CA HIS A 1022 23.22 -11.50 6.12
C HIS A 1022 22.64 -12.89 6.44
N ARG A 1023 23.41 -13.98 6.19
CA ARG A 1023 22.96 -15.37 6.45
C ARG A 1023 22.86 -15.72 7.93
N SER A 1024 23.65 -15.11 8.82
CA SER A 1024 23.53 -15.37 10.26
C SER A 1024 22.37 -14.58 10.87
N GLN A 1025 22.15 -13.33 10.44
CA GLN A 1025 21.00 -12.55 10.89
C GLN A 1025 19.67 -13.16 10.42
N ALA A 1026 19.58 -13.58 9.15
CA ALA A 1026 18.41 -14.30 8.64
C ALA A 1026 18.15 -15.64 9.35
N ARG A 1027 19.19 -16.27 9.95
CA ARG A 1027 19.04 -17.47 10.77
C ARG A 1027 18.56 -17.15 12.19
N ALA A 1028 19.10 -16.11 12.82
CA ALA A 1028 18.67 -15.67 14.16
C ALA A 1028 17.18 -15.25 14.15
N PHE A 1029 16.80 -14.40 13.20
CA PHE A 1029 15.40 -14.00 12.99
C PHE A 1029 14.48 -15.22 12.77
N ARG A 1030 14.91 -16.21 11.99
CA ARG A 1030 14.13 -17.44 11.75
C ARG A 1030 13.93 -18.27 13.03
N VAL A 1031 14.98 -18.45 13.84
CA VAL A 1031 14.88 -19.22 15.10
C VAL A 1031 13.89 -18.55 16.06
N LEU A 1032 13.98 -17.22 16.24
CA LEU A 1032 13.03 -16.47 17.07
C LEU A 1032 11.60 -16.54 16.50
N SER A 1033 11.42 -16.41 15.18
CA SER A 1033 10.12 -16.56 14.51
C SER A 1033 9.52 -17.96 14.70
N GLU A 1034 10.35 -19.00 14.63
CA GLU A 1034 9.92 -20.40 14.86
C GLU A 1034 9.55 -20.64 16.34
N GLN A 1035 10.25 -20.01 17.28
CA GLN A 1035 9.90 -20.02 18.70
C GLN A 1035 8.56 -19.32 18.96
N VAL A 1036 8.39 -18.06 18.54
CA VAL A 1036 7.11 -17.32 18.64
C VAL A 1036 5.95 -18.14 18.07
N ARG A 1037 6.12 -18.68 16.85
CA ARG A 1037 5.11 -19.53 16.19
C ARG A 1037 4.80 -20.79 16.99
N SER A 1038 5.78 -21.40 17.65
CA SER A 1038 5.56 -22.59 18.49
C SER A 1038 4.77 -22.28 19.76
N THR A 1039 5.05 -21.14 20.41
CA THR A 1039 4.33 -20.65 21.59
C THR A 1039 2.91 -20.24 21.22
N GLU A 1040 2.70 -19.54 20.11
CA GLU A 1040 1.38 -19.18 19.59
C GLU A 1040 0.54 -20.40 19.21
N LEU A 1041 1.13 -21.42 18.58
CA LEU A 1041 0.43 -22.68 18.33
C LEU A 1041 0.07 -23.44 19.61
N HIS A 1042 0.79 -23.23 20.72
CA HIS A 1042 0.38 -23.72 22.03
C HIS A 1042 -0.78 -22.90 22.62
N LYS A 1043 -0.70 -21.56 22.56
CA LYS A 1043 -1.78 -20.62 22.94
C LYS A 1043 -3.09 -20.92 22.22
N ALA A 1044 -3.02 -21.15 20.90
CA ALA A 1044 -4.15 -21.50 20.05
C ALA A 1044 -4.75 -22.89 20.38
N ARG A 1045 -3.93 -23.90 20.68
CA ARG A 1045 -4.42 -25.23 21.10
C ARG A 1045 -5.15 -25.18 22.44
N LEU A 1046 -4.65 -24.39 23.39
CA LEU A 1046 -5.35 -24.14 24.64
C LEU A 1046 -6.73 -23.52 24.36
N LEU A 1047 -6.77 -22.42 23.59
CA LEU A 1047 -8.04 -21.76 23.21
C LEU A 1047 -9.01 -22.72 22.51
N ALA A 1048 -8.56 -23.49 21.52
CA ALA A 1048 -9.40 -24.45 20.81
C ALA A 1048 -10.00 -25.53 21.74
N THR A 1049 -9.23 -25.99 22.73
CA THR A 1049 -9.70 -26.95 23.74
C THR A 1049 -10.79 -26.35 24.64
N LEU A 1050 -10.64 -25.07 25.02
CA LEU A 1050 -11.66 -24.34 25.78
C LEU A 1050 -12.93 -24.14 24.94
N TRP A 1051 -12.80 -23.66 23.70
CA TRP A 1051 -13.94 -23.42 22.80
C TRP A 1051 -14.76 -24.69 22.53
N ALA A 1052 -14.12 -25.84 22.31
CA ALA A 1052 -14.82 -27.11 22.11
C ALA A 1052 -15.72 -27.47 23.31
N LEU A 1053 -15.23 -27.26 24.55
CA LEU A 1053 -15.99 -27.54 25.77
C LEU A 1053 -17.05 -26.47 26.07
N ILE A 1054 -16.75 -25.20 25.77
CA ILE A 1054 -17.69 -24.07 25.89
C ILE A 1054 -18.89 -24.21 24.94
N MET A 1055 -18.70 -24.76 23.73
CA MET A 1055 -19.79 -25.00 22.77
C MET A 1055 -20.60 -26.24 23.13
N THR A 1056 -19.93 -27.37 23.37
CA THR A 1056 -20.60 -28.68 23.50
C THR A 1056 -21.52 -28.76 24.74
N LEU A 1057 -21.12 -28.17 25.86
CA LEU A 1057 -21.88 -28.31 27.12
C LEU A 1057 -23.25 -27.58 27.10
N PRO A 1058 -23.37 -26.30 26.67
CA PRO A 1058 -24.66 -25.63 26.50
C PRO A 1058 -25.53 -26.26 25.41
N GLU A 1059 -24.97 -26.70 24.28
CA GLU A 1059 -25.74 -27.33 23.20
C GLU A 1059 -26.42 -28.63 23.66
N LEU A 1060 -25.69 -29.49 24.38
CA LEU A 1060 -26.27 -30.70 24.99
C LEU A 1060 -27.34 -30.36 26.04
N ALA A 1061 -27.15 -29.30 26.81
CA ALA A 1061 -28.12 -28.85 27.83
C ALA A 1061 -29.43 -28.35 27.19
N ILE A 1062 -29.33 -27.55 26.12
CA ILE A 1062 -30.48 -27.05 25.35
C ILE A 1062 -31.19 -28.23 24.65
N GLY A 1063 -30.44 -29.19 24.09
CA GLY A 1063 -31.00 -30.41 23.51
C GLY A 1063 -31.78 -31.26 24.53
N ALA A 1064 -31.24 -31.44 25.74
CA ALA A 1064 -31.93 -32.13 26.82
C ALA A 1064 -33.19 -31.40 27.28
N ALA A 1065 -33.13 -30.06 27.43
CA ALA A 1065 -34.27 -29.24 27.78
C ALA A 1065 -35.37 -29.24 26.71
N LEU A 1066 -35.01 -29.28 25.42
CA LEU A 1066 -35.95 -29.44 24.30
C LEU A 1066 -36.69 -30.77 24.38
N VAL A 1067 -35.99 -31.89 24.60
CA VAL A 1067 -36.63 -33.22 24.71
C VAL A 1067 -37.57 -33.28 25.91
N LEU A 1068 -37.09 -32.90 27.11
CA LEU A 1068 -37.89 -32.93 28.34
C LEU A 1068 -39.08 -31.96 28.28
N GLY A 1069 -38.90 -30.77 27.71
CA GLY A 1069 -39.96 -29.80 27.51
C GLY A 1069 -41.00 -30.26 26.49
N THR A 1070 -40.59 -30.91 25.39
CA THR A 1070 -41.52 -31.44 24.38
C THR A 1070 -42.39 -32.56 24.95
N MET A 1071 -41.83 -33.43 25.80
CA MET A 1071 -42.60 -34.45 26.52
C MET A 1071 -43.70 -33.80 27.38
N ARG A 1072 -43.34 -32.81 28.21
CA ARG A 1072 -44.32 -32.10 29.06
C ARG A 1072 -45.40 -31.33 28.30
N VAL A 1073 -45.11 -30.82 27.10
CA VAL A 1073 -46.14 -30.22 26.23
C VAL A 1073 -47.09 -31.29 25.68
N ALA A 1074 -46.62 -32.51 25.44
CA ALA A 1074 -47.47 -33.64 25.04
C ALA A 1074 -48.28 -34.23 26.21
N ASP A 1075 -47.71 -34.25 27.42
CA ASP A 1075 -48.37 -34.71 28.66
C ASP A 1075 -49.41 -33.68 29.19
N GLY A 1076 -49.32 -32.42 28.74
CA GLY A 1076 -50.23 -31.33 29.10
C GLY A 1076 -49.75 -30.43 30.26
N ASP A 1077 -48.62 -30.77 30.88
CA ASP A 1077 -48.01 -30.03 32.00
C ASP A 1077 -47.45 -28.64 31.61
N LEU A 1078 -47.23 -28.38 30.31
CA LEU A 1078 -46.54 -27.17 29.83
C LEU A 1078 -47.21 -26.59 28.58
N SER A 1079 -47.36 -25.26 28.51
CA SER A 1079 -47.86 -24.60 27.28
C SER A 1079 -46.78 -24.52 26.19
N ALA A 1080 -47.20 -24.63 24.92
CA ALA A 1080 -46.30 -24.53 23.78
C ALA A 1080 -45.57 -23.17 23.73
N GLY A 1081 -46.24 -22.06 24.07
CA GLY A 1081 -45.62 -20.74 24.16
C GLY A 1081 -44.62 -20.62 25.31
N THR A 1082 -44.82 -21.32 26.44
CA THR A 1082 -43.81 -21.40 27.50
C THR A 1082 -42.56 -22.14 27.02
N LEU A 1083 -42.72 -23.26 26.32
CA LEU A 1083 -41.57 -23.99 25.76
C LEU A 1083 -40.81 -23.16 24.72
N VAL A 1084 -41.52 -22.47 23.82
CA VAL A 1084 -40.92 -21.56 22.81
C VAL A 1084 -40.15 -20.42 23.48
N ALA A 1085 -40.69 -19.82 24.54
CA ALA A 1085 -40.04 -18.74 25.27
C ALA A 1085 -38.83 -19.23 26.08
N PHE A 1086 -38.92 -20.41 26.68
CA PHE A 1086 -37.84 -21.02 27.44
C PHE A 1086 -36.64 -21.31 26.53
N LEU A 1087 -36.88 -21.98 25.40
CA LEU A 1087 -35.86 -22.27 24.40
C LEU A 1087 -35.28 -20.99 23.77
N SER A 1088 -36.12 -19.99 23.50
CA SER A 1088 -35.67 -18.70 22.96
C SER A 1088 -34.77 -17.97 23.97
N THR A 1089 -35.13 -17.95 25.26
CA THR A 1089 -34.31 -17.35 26.32
C THR A 1089 -32.98 -18.10 26.49
N ALA A 1090 -32.99 -19.43 26.44
CA ALA A 1090 -31.79 -20.26 26.50
C ALA A 1090 -30.86 -20.02 25.30
N LEU A 1091 -31.41 -19.87 24.08
CA LEU A 1091 -30.66 -19.52 22.88
C LEU A 1091 -30.08 -18.10 22.93
N THR A 1092 -30.79 -17.12 23.52
CA THR A 1092 -30.25 -15.78 23.78
C THR A 1092 -29.09 -15.80 24.77
N LEU A 1093 -29.16 -16.65 25.81
CA LEU A 1093 -28.09 -16.82 26.80
C LEU A 1093 -26.84 -17.53 26.28
N ARG A 1094 -26.94 -18.27 25.17
CA ARG A 1094 -25.82 -18.99 24.56
C ARG A 1094 -24.62 -18.08 24.30
N TRP A 1095 -24.83 -16.94 23.62
CA TRP A 1095 -23.71 -16.04 23.25
C TRP A 1095 -23.02 -15.36 24.45
N PRO A 1096 -23.74 -14.83 25.47
CA PRO A 1096 -23.12 -14.35 26.71
C PRO A 1096 -22.24 -15.38 27.44
N VAL A 1097 -22.66 -16.65 27.45
CA VAL A 1097 -21.90 -17.77 28.06
C VAL A 1097 -20.68 -18.12 27.21
N GLU A 1098 -20.85 -18.28 25.89
CA GLU A 1098 -19.76 -18.59 24.96
C GLU A 1098 -18.64 -17.55 24.98
N SER A 1099 -19.03 -16.27 24.97
CA SER A 1099 -18.08 -15.17 24.88
C SER A 1099 -17.26 -14.97 26.16
N LEU A 1100 -17.72 -15.45 27.32
CA LEU A 1100 -17.01 -15.32 28.59
C LEU A 1100 -15.57 -15.86 28.52
N GLY A 1101 -15.35 -16.97 27.82
CA GLY A 1101 -14.02 -17.59 27.68
C GLY A 1101 -13.00 -16.70 26.95
N PHE A 1102 -13.39 -16.07 25.84
CA PHE A 1102 -12.48 -15.16 25.12
C PHE A 1102 -12.39 -13.79 25.78
N LEU A 1103 -13.45 -13.30 26.42
CA LEU A 1103 -13.43 -12.04 27.17
C LEU A 1103 -12.45 -12.11 28.35
N LEU A 1104 -12.40 -13.25 29.04
CA LEU A 1104 -11.43 -13.52 30.10
C LEU A 1104 -9.99 -13.57 29.55
N ALA A 1105 -9.77 -14.27 28.42
CA ALA A 1105 -8.49 -14.34 27.74
C ALA A 1105 -7.96 -12.94 27.34
N MET A 1106 -8.79 -12.13 26.67
CA MET A 1106 -8.44 -10.74 26.32
C MET A 1106 -8.17 -9.85 27.54
N SER A 1107 -8.86 -10.11 28.67
CA SER A 1107 -8.61 -9.41 29.93
C SER A 1107 -7.24 -9.74 30.52
N GLN A 1108 -6.74 -10.97 30.33
CA GLN A 1108 -5.40 -11.39 30.74
C GLN A 1108 -4.29 -10.85 29.81
N ASP A 1109 -4.50 -10.87 28.49
CA ASP A 1109 -3.58 -10.22 27.53
C ASP A 1109 -3.43 -8.71 27.86
N ALA A 1110 -4.52 -8.04 28.22
CA ALA A 1110 -4.54 -6.62 28.60
C ALA A 1110 -4.00 -6.34 30.02
N ALA A 1111 -4.21 -7.23 30.99
CA ALA A 1111 -3.58 -7.10 32.31
C ALA A 1111 -2.05 -7.21 32.21
N THR A 1112 -1.56 -8.14 31.38
CA THR A 1112 -0.14 -8.32 31.07
C THR A 1112 0.45 -7.09 30.39
N ALA A 1113 -0.24 -6.53 29.39
CA ALA A 1113 0.12 -5.25 28.76
C ALA A 1113 0.09 -4.06 29.74
N THR A 1114 -0.80 -4.10 30.75
CA THR A 1114 -0.89 -3.03 31.76
C THR A 1114 0.33 -3.04 32.68
N ASP A 1115 0.69 -4.21 33.24
CA ASP A 1115 1.90 -4.30 34.06
C ASP A 1115 3.15 -4.00 33.22
N ARG A 1116 3.28 -4.56 31.99
CA ARG A 1116 4.42 -4.26 31.08
C ARG A 1116 4.54 -2.77 30.73
N TYR A 1117 3.43 -2.04 30.57
CA TYR A 1117 3.44 -0.58 30.41
C TYR A 1117 3.92 0.13 31.69
N PHE A 1118 3.38 -0.25 32.85
CA PHE A 1118 3.75 0.39 34.11
C PHE A 1118 5.15 0.01 34.63
N ASP A 1119 5.76 -1.10 34.21
CA ASP A 1119 7.16 -1.43 34.52
C ASP A 1119 8.12 -0.31 34.06
N VAL A 1120 7.75 0.46 33.03
CA VAL A 1120 8.49 1.64 32.54
C VAL A 1120 8.05 2.92 33.25
N MET A 1121 6.75 3.08 33.55
CA MET A 1121 6.23 4.27 34.25
C MET A 1121 6.58 4.32 35.74
N ASP A 1122 6.81 3.16 36.37
CA ASP A 1122 7.23 3.01 37.76
C ASP A 1122 8.75 3.17 37.92
N ALA A 1123 9.52 3.22 36.82
CA ALA A 1123 10.95 3.48 36.86
C ALA A 1123 11.23 4.92 37.32
N GLU A 1124 12.08 5.08 38.33
CA GLU A 1124 12.35 6.38 38.93
C GLU A 1124 13.23 7.27 38.03
N PRO A 1125 12.80 8.52 37.73
CA PRO A 1125 13.67 9.53 37.14
C PRO A 1125 14.78 9.92 38.12
N ALA A 1126 16.02 10.05 37.64
CA ALA A 1126 17.17 10.39 38.48
C ALA A 1126 16.95 11.71 39.24
N THR A 1127 16.80 11.61 40.57
CA THR A 1127 16.39 12.75 41.40
C THR A 1127 17.59 13.62 41.79
N ALA A 1128 17.31 14.83 42.29
CA ALA A 1128 18.35 15.69 42.83
C ALA A 1128 18.90 15.21 44.20
N ALA A 1129 18.45 14.07 44.73
CA ALA A 1129 18.95 13.50 45.97
C ALA A 1129 20.31 12.80 45.79
N ASP A 1130 20.48 12.02 44.72
CA ASP A 1130 21.75 11.32 44.41
C ASP A 1130 22.93 12.30 44.27
N ARG A 1131 22.64 13.50 43.75
CA ARG A 1131 23.60 14.61 43.63
C ARG A 1131 24.14 15.14 44.97
N ARG A 1132 23.56 14.75 46.11
CA ARG A 1132 24.08 15.08 47.46
C ARG A 1132 24.88 13.95 48.09
N LEU A 1133 24.60 12.70 47.73
CA LEU A 1133 25.24 11.52 48.35
C LEU A 1133 26.69 11.31 47.90
N ALA A 1134 27.06 11.77 46.70
CA ALA A 1134 28.45 11.82 46.23
C ALA A 1134 29.27 13.01 46.79
N GLY A 1135 28.64 13.95 47.51
CA GLY A 1135 29.22 15.24 47.89
C GLY A 1135 29.63 15.37 49.36
N SER A 1136 29.95 14.28 50.05
CA SER A 1136 30.29 14.28 51.48
C SER A 1136 31.79 14.01 51.71
N PRO A 1137 32.58 14.99 52.21
CA PRO A 1137 33.92 14.73 52.69
C PRO A 1137 33.86 13.89 53.97
N ARG A 1138 34.50 12.73 53.99
CA ARG A 1138 34.73 12.01 55.25
C ARG A 1138 35.77 12.76 56.07
N ARG A 1139 35.40 13.17 57.29
CA ARG A 1139 36.38 13.60 58.31
C ARG A 1139 37.33 12.43 58.61
N GLY A 1140 38.63 12.72 58.54
CA GLY A 1140 39.65 12.17 59.43
C GLY A 1140 40.15 13.33 60.31
N GLU A 1141 40.71 13.03 61.46
CA GLU A 1141 40.99 14.00 62.52
C GLU A 1141 42.46 14.45 62.56
N ASP A 1142 42.75 15.34 63.52
CA ASP A 1142 44.06 15.85 63.97
C ASP A 1142 44.75 16.97 63.16
N GLY A 1143 45.13 18.04 63.87
CA GLY A 1143 45.89 19.19 63.35
C GLY A 1143 45.32 20.56 63.75
N GLU A 1144 45.59 21.02 64.97
CA GLU A 1144 45.30 22.40 65.41
C GLU A 1144 46.34 23.38 64.84
N GLY A 1145 45.94 24.62 64.50
CA GLY A 1145 46.88 25.63 63.96
C GLY A 1145 46.23 26.98 63.63
N SER A 1146 46.60 27.99 64.41
CA SER A 1146 46.21 29.41 64.38
C SER A 1146 46.22 30.13 63.02
N GLU A 1147 45.18 30.96 62.84
CA GLU A 1147 45.13 32.39 62.42
C GLU A 1147 46.31 33.11 61.71
N ASP A 1148 45.92 34.19 61.01
CA ASP A 1148 46.69 35.32 60.46
C ASP A 1148 47.56 35.15 59.19
N GLY A 1149 47.54 36.20 58.34
CA GLY A 1149 48.37 36.32 57.14
C GLY A 1149 47.72 37.09 55.99
N GLU A 1150 47.85 38.43 55.96
CA GLU A 1150 47.55 39.21 54.76
C GLU A 1150 48.68 39.08 53.71
N GLY A 1151 48.30 38.99 52.43
CA GLY A 1151 49.13 39.46 51.31
C GLY A 1151 50.27 38.56 50.80
N SER A 1152 50.09 38.05 49.58
CA SER A 1152 51.15 38.11 48.55
C SER A 1152 50.53 37.96 47.16
N GLU A 1153 51.10 38.65 46.17
CA GLU A 1153 50.94 38.24 44.78
C GLU A 1153 51.66 36.90 44.55
N GLY A 1154 51.13 36.06 43.67
CA GLY A 1154 51.68 34.73 43.40
C GLY A 1154 51.08 34.18 42.10
N GLY A 1155 51.70 34.51 40.97
CA GLY A 1155 51.21 34.10 39.67
C GLY A 1155 51.36 32.59 39.45
N GLN A 1156 50.23 31.87 39.39
CA GLN A 1156 50.14 30.57 38.74
C GLN A 1156 49.00 30.60 37.71
N ASP A 1157 49.23 29.94 36.58
CA ASP A 1157 48.46 30.15 35.37
C ASP A 1157 46.96 29.88 35.53
N ARG A 1158 46.14 30.80 35.01
CA ARG A 1158 44.82 30.44 34.49
C ARG A 1158 45.00 29.72 33.15
N GLU A 1159 45.59 28.52 33.22
CA GLU A 1159 45.48 27.52 32.16
C GLU A 1159 44.01 27.14 32.00
N GLY A 1160 43.33 27.85 31.10
CA GLY A 1160 41.97 27.49 30.69
C GLY A 1160 41.92 26.14 29.98
N GLY A 1161 40.72 25.75 29.58
CA GLY A 1161 40.46 24.49 28.89
C GLY A 1161 39.96 23.39 29.82
N LEU A 1162 39.97 22.16 29.32
CA LEU A 1162 39.36 20.99 29.97
C LEU A 1162 40.45 20.14 30.63
N ARG A 1163 40.30 19.87 31.93
CA ARG A 1163 41.30 19.14 32.73
C ARG A 1163 40.64 18.04 33.55
N PHE A 1164 41.06 16.80 33.29
CA PHE A 1164 40.76 15.59 34.07
C PHE A 1164 41.87 15.42 35.10
N GLU A 1165 41.53 15.14 36.35
CA GLU A 1165 42.48 14.92 37.44
C GLU A 1165 42.13 13.62 38.18
N GLY A 1166 43.03 12.64 38.13
CA GLY A 1166 42.90 11.33 38.77
C GLY A 1166 41.62 10.56 38.42
N VAL A 1167 41.05 10.74 37.22
CA VAL A 1167 39.69 10.27 36.92
C VAL A 1167 39.62 8.75 36.80
N GLU A 1168 38.74 8.14 37.59
CA GLU A 1168 38.38 6.73 37.52
C GLU A 1168 36.90 6.55 37.18
N PHE A 1169 36.58 5.53 36.37
CA PHE A 1169 35.21 5.19 36.01
C PHE A 1169 35.00 3.68 35.87
N ALA A 1170 33.95 3.18 36.52
CA ALA A 1170 33.35 1.87 36.27
C ALA A 1170 31.86 2.03 35.95
N TYR A 1171 31.32 1.15 35.09
CA TYR A 1171 29.89 1.09 34.84
C TYR A 1171 29.17 0.46 36.05
N ALA A 1172 27.95 0.93 36.36
CA ALA A 1172 27.22 0.55 37.58
C ALA A 1172 26.74 -0.92 37.62
N ASP A 1173 26.84 -1.62 36.49
CA ASP A 1173 26.52 -3.04 36.28
C ASP A 1173 27.77 -3.93 36.11
N ALA A 1174 28.98 -3.36 36.25
CA ALA A 1174 30.21 -4.14 36.29
C ALA A 1174 30.27 -4.98 37.60
N PRO A 1175 30.69 -6.26 37.55
CA PRO A 1175 30.92 -7.06 38.74
C PRO A 1175 31.93 -6.40 39.70
N PRO A 1176 31.83 -6.59 41.03
CA PRO A 1176 32.75 -5.95 41.99
C PRO A 1176 34.24 -6.28 41.80
N GLU A 1177 34.55 -7.34 41.07
CA GLU A 1177 35.91 -7.80 40.74
C GLU A 1177 36.40 -7.31 39.36
N GLU A 1178 35.52 -6.73 38.54
CA GLU A 1178 35.87 -6.23 37.20
C GLU A 1178 36.50 -4.82 37.30
N PRO A 1179 37.77 -4.65 36.89
CA PRO A 1179 38.53 -3.44 37.24
C PRO A 1179 38.13 -2.24 36.36
N PRO A 1180 38.16 -1.00 36.91
CA PRO A 1180 37.59 0.17 36.25
C PRO A 1180 38.14 0.44 34.84
N VAL A 1181 37.24 0.92 33.97
CA VAL A 1181 37.41 1.15 32.53
C VAL A 1181 38.31 2.36 32.25
N LEU A 1182 38.25 3.36 33.13
CA LEU A 1182 39.22 4.45 33.22
C LEU A 1182 39.87 4.39 34.61
N ARG A 1183 41.20 4.55 34.70
CA ARG A 1183 41.96 4.50 35.95
C ARG A 1183 42.98 5.64 35.93
N GLY A 1184 43.01 6.46 36.98
CA GLY A 1184 43.99 7.55 37.13
C GLY A 1184 44.18 8.41 35.88
N VAL A 1185 43.08 8.82 35.22
CA VAL A 1185 43.18 9.60 33.98
C VAL A 1185 43.42 11.07 34.32
N ASP A 1186 44.68 11.47 34.22
CA ASP A 1186 45.14 12.86 34.20
C ASP A 1186 45.32 13.32 32.75
N LEU A 1187 44.64 14.41 32.37
CA LEU A 1187 44.65 14.94 31.00
C LEU A 1187 44.27 16.42 31.01
N HIS A 1188 45.00 17.27 30.30
CA HIS A 1188 44.65 18.66 30.06
C HIS A 1188 44.59 18.96 28.55
N ILE A 1189 43.57 19.69 28.13
CA ILE A 1189 43.34 20.14 26.75
C ILE A 1189 43.13 21.65 26.79
N ARG A 1190 44.01 22.42 26.16
CA ARG A 1190 44.05 23.88 26.23
C ARG A 1190 42.98 24.55 25.34
N PRO A 1191 42.66 25.85 25.55
CA PRO A 1191 41.59 26.51 24.78
C PRO A 1191 41.94 26.61 23.29
N GLY A 1192 41.10 26.03 22.43
CA GLY A 1192 41.33 25.98 20.98
C GLY A 1192 42.21 24.80 20.51
N GLU A 1193 42.75 24.00 21.44
CA GLU A 1193 43.43 22.75 21.10
C GLU A 1193 42.43 21.68 20.63
N THR A 1194 42.84 20.84 19.68
CA THR A 1194 42.01 19.75 19.14
C THR A 1194 42.73 18.41 19.32
N MET A 1195 42.32 17.66 20.34
CA MET A 1195 42.88 16.34 20.66
C MET A 1195 42.06 15.21 20.02
N ALA A 1196 42.75 14.23 19.41
CA ALA A 1196 42.13 13.02 18.85
C ALA A 1196 42.37 11.79 19.72
N LEU A 1197 41.30 11.15 20.20
CA LEU A 1197 41.37 9.90 20.98
C LEU A 1197 41.44 8.68 20.05
N VAL A 1198 42.56 7.97 20.03
CA VAL A 1198 42.80 6.79 19.20
C VAL A 1198 43.19 5.59 20.06
N GLY A 1199 42.68 4.40 19.74
CA GLY A 1199 42.95 3.17 20.51
C GLY A 1199 41.93 2.06 20.23
N ALA A 1200 42.19 0.84 20.70
CA ALA A 1200 41.34 -0.33 20.46
C ALA A 1200 39.91 -0.18 21.00
N THR A 1201 38.93 -0.89 20.42
CA THR A 1201 37.55 -0.93 20.93
C THR A 1201 37.54 -1.43 22.38
N GLY A 1202 36.75 -0.80 23.24
CA GLY A 1202 36.73 -1.07 24.69
C GLY A 1202 37.70 -0.22 25.54
N SER A 1203 38.67 0.48 24.94
CA SER A 1203 39.69 1.27 25.67
C SER A 1203 39.17 2.60 26.29
N GLY A 1204 37.94 2.64 26.82
CA GLY A 1204 37.38 3.80 27.54
C GLY A 1204 37.14 5.10 26.75
N LYS A 1205 37.52 5.19 25.47
CA LYS A 1205 37.44 6.45 24.68
C LYS A 1205 36.05 7.11 24.68
N THR A 1206 35.01 6.35 24.34
CA THR A 1206 33.62 6.85 24.33
C THR A 1206 33.15 7.26 25.72
N THR A 1207 33.56 6.50 26.74
CA THR A 1207 33.32 6.76 28.16
C THR A 1207 33.93 8.10 28.57
N LEU A 1208 35.21 8.34 28.25
CA LEU A 1208 35.93 9.58 28.52
C LEU A 1208 35.25 10.78 27.86
N THR A 1209 34.77 10.64 26.61
CA THR A 1209 33.98 11.70 25.94
C THR A 1209 32.57 11.90 26.50
N ALA A 1210 31.99 10.90 27.19
CA ALA A 1210 30.65 10.97 27.78
C ALA A 1210 30.64 11.60 29.18
N LEU A 1211 31.76 11.56 29.90
CA LEU A 1211 31.92 12.20 31.22
C LEU A 1211 31.92 13.74 31.12
N VAL A 1212 32.51 14.31 30.07
CA VAL A 1212 32.60 15.77 29.86
C VAL A 1212 31.22 16.46 29.80
N PRO A 1213 30.24 16.00 29.00
CA PRO A 1213 28.87 16.51 29.03
C PRO A 1213 28.01 15.97 30.20
N ARG A 1214 28.57 15.15 31.11
CA ARG A 1214 27.88 14.43 32.19
C ARG A 1214 26.72 13.57 31.70
N LEU A 1215 26.94 12.81 30.61
CA LEU A 1215 26.06 11.72 30.18
C LEU A 1215 26.26 10.46 31.05
N GLN A 1216 27.40 10.37 31.71
CA GLN A 1216 27.70 9.49 32.84
C GLN A 1216 28.38 10.36 33.92
N GLU A 1217 28.29 9.99 35.21
CA GLU A 1217 29.01 10.65 36.30
C GLU A 1217 30.29 9.87 36.65
N ILE A 1218 31.33 10.55 37.15
CA ILE A 1218 32.62 9.91 37.50
C ILE A 1218 32.51 9.04 38.76
N THR A 1219 33.33 7.99 38.84
CA THR A 1219 33.41 7.14 40.05
C THR A 1219 34.38 7.74 41.07
N ARG A 1220 35.53 8.25 40.62
CA ARG A 1220 36.53 9.01 41.42
C ARG A 1220 37.28 10.02 40.53
N GLY A 1221 38.07 10.88 41.18
CA GLY A 1221 38.79 12.00 40.55
C GLY A 1221 37.91 13.24 40.42
N ARG A 1222 38.30 14.17 39.55
CA ARG A 1222 37.51 15.37 39.20
C ARG A 1222 37.76 15.79 37.75
N ILE A 1223 36.80 16.53 37.19
CA ILE A 1223 36.93 17.14 35.85
C ILE A 1223 36.60 18.61 35.98
N THR A 1224 37.49 19.48 35.50
CA THR A 1224 37.32 20.93 35.49
C THR A 1224 37.34 21.50 34.07
N LEU A 1225 36.61 22.59 33.88
CA LEU A 1225 36.61 23.39 32.66
C LEU A 1225 36.86 24.86 33.06
N ASP A 1226 37.92 25.46 32.53
CA ASP A 1226 38.40 26.80 32.91
C ASP A 1226 38.55 26.96 34.44
N GLY A 1227 39.12 25.94 35.09
CA GLY A 1227 39.32 25.87 36.54
C GLY A 1227 38.06 25.61 37.38
N ARG A 1228 36.88 25.47 36.76
CA ARG A 1228 35.60 25.18 37.47
C ARG A 1228 35.20 23.73 37.32
N ASP A 1229 34.82 23.09 38.42
CA ASP A 1229 34.39 21.70 38.41
C ASP A 1229 33.07 21.50 37.64
N ILE A 1230 33.01 20.50 36.74
CA ILE A 1230 31.82 20.25 35.92
C ILE A 1230 30.62 19.79 36.75
N THR A 1231 30.84 19.28 37.98
CA THR A 1231 29.75 18.92 38.91
C THR A 1231 28.94 20.16 39.33
N ALA A 1232 29.60 21.31 39.49
CA ALA A 1232 29.02 22.59 39.87
C ALA A 1232 28.41 23.39 38.69
N LEU A 1233 28.70 22.99 37.44
CA LEU A 1233 28.08 23.61 36.26
C LEU A 1233 26.63 23.11 36.09
N PRO A 1234 25.66 24.00 35.80
CA PRO A 1234 24.30 23.58 35.45
C PRO A 1234 24.34 22.71 34.19
N GLY A 1235 23.64 21.56 34.18
CA GLY A 1235 23.72 20.60 33.07
C GLY A 1235 23.30 21.11 31.67
N ARG A 1236 22.65 22.28 31.57
CA ARG A 1236 22.38 22.97 30.29
C ARG A 1236 23.57 23.79 29.77
N SER A 1237 24.59 24.02 30.58
CA SER A 1237 25.73 24.91 30.28
C SER A 1237 26.88 24.22 29.56
N CYS A 1238 27.00 22.88 29.61
CA CYS A 1238 28.03 22.12 28.90
C CYS A 1238 27.63 21.79 27.44
N ALA A 1239 26.33 21.67 27.16
CA ALA A 1239 25.81 21.32 25.83
C ALA A 1239 26.07 22.33 24.67
N PRO A 1240 26.09 23.67 24.85
CA PRO A 1240 26.10 24.61 23.72
C PRO A 1240 27.48 24.87 23.11
N TRP A 1241 28.51 24.10 23.47
CA TRP A 1241 29.91 24.35 23.07
C TRP A 1241 30.40 23.55 21.86
N TRP A 1242 29.56 22.69 21.26
CA TRP A 1242 29.80 22.23 19.89
C TRP A 1242 29.51 23.37 18.88
N PRO A 1243 30.33 23.53 17.82
CA PRO A 1243 30.35 24.77 17.03
C PRO A 1243 29.16 24.92 16.07
N SER A 1244 28.05 25.48 16.57
CA SER A 1244 27.02 26.13 15.75
C SER A 1244 27.37 27.61 15.52
N ARG A 1245 27.57 28.02 14.26
CA ARG A 1245 27.97 29.39 13.91
C ARG A 1245 26.79 30.37 13.90
N SER A 1246 26.42 30.91 15.06
CA SER A 1246 25.73 32.21 15.15
C SER A 1246 25.71 32.78 16.58
N ARG A 1247 26.34 33.93 16.81
CA ARG A 1247 26.07 34.79 17.98
C ARG A 1247 25.26 36.01 17.54
N SER A 1248 24.14 36.25 18.20
CA SER A 1248 23.39 37.52 18.22
C SER A 1248 22.86 37.75 19.64
N PRO A 1249 22.54 39.00 20.05
CA PRO A 1249 22.57 39.38 21.47
C PRO A 1249 21.37 38.96 22.31
N ARG A 1250 21.51 39.14 23.63
CA ARG A 1250 20.55 38.77 24.68
C ARG A 1250 19.31 39.68 24.66
N CYS A 1251 18.14 39.10 24.88
CA CYS A 1251 16.96 39.81 25.40
C CYS A 1251 16.58 39.19 26.76
N SER A 1252 16.22 40.03 27.72
CA SER A 1252 15.88 39.61 29.09
C SER A 1252 14.37 39.32 29.22
N PRO A 1253 13.94 38.25 29.91
CA PRO A 1253 12.54 38.03 30.23
C PRO A 1253 12.07 38.92 31.40
N PRO A 1254 10.82 39.40 31.41
CA PRO A 1254 10.23 40.15 32.53
C PRO A 1254 9.85 39.21 33.71
N PRO A 1255 9.67 39.75 34.93
CA PRO A 1255 9.32 38.96 36.12
C PRO A 1255 7.85 38.50 36.13
N PRO A 1256 7.52 37.37 36.80
CA PRO A 1256 6.16 36.87 36.89
C PRO A 1256 5.32 37.65 37.91
N VAL A 1257 4.13 38.10 37.48
CA VAL A 1257 3.15 38.77 38.36
C VAL A 1257 2.41 37.75 39.23
N ARG A 1258 2.26 38.06 40.53
CA ARG A 1258 1.34 37.35 41.43
C ARG A 1258 -0.08 37.92 41.28
N THR A 1259 -1.07 37.06 41.07
CA THR A 1259 -2.47 37.34 41.46
C THR A 1259 -3.07 36.12 42.13
N SER A 1260 -3.60 36.31 43.33
CA SER A 1260 -4.33 35.31 44.12
C SER A 1260 -5.80 35.23 43.70
N SER A 1261 -6.43 34.06 43.94
CA SER A 1261 -7.87 33.84 44.25
C SER A 1261 -8.95 34.48 43.35
N TRP A 1262 -10.03 33.74 43.07
CA TRP A 1262 -11.43 34.10 43.43
C TRP A 1262 -12.43 33.09 42.84
N ALA A 1263 -13.38 32.63 43.66
CA ALA A 1263 -14.56 31.83 43.33
C ALA A 1263 -15.43 31.70 44.60
N PRO A 1264 -16.73 31.33 44.55
CA PRO A 1264 -17.64 31.15 43.40
C PRO A 1264 -18.97 31.94 43.51
N ALA A 1265 -19.83 31.98 42.47
CA ALA A 1265 -21.29 32.16 42.61
C ALA A 1265 -22.16 31.83 41.36
N THR A 1266 -23.05 30.84 41.51
CA THR A 1266 -24.44 30.71 40.98
C THR A 1266 -24.92 31.20 39.59
N ARG A 1267 -25.32 30.21 38.77
CA ARG A 1267 -26.63 30.00 38.07
C ARG A 1267 -27.25 31.08 37.12
N ALA A 1268 -27.44 30.63 35.86
CA ALA A 1268 -28.72 30.49 35.12
C ALA A 1268 -28.77 31.14 33.72
N GLY A 1269 -29.31 30.40 32.74
CA GLY A 1269 -29.55 30.87 31.36
C GLY A 1269 -29.44 29.73 30.33
N ARG A 1270 -30.48 29.47 29.53
CA ARG A 1270 -30.50 28.41 28.51
C ARG A 1270 -30.17 28.97 27.12
N SER A 1271 -29.39 28.24 26.30
CA SER A 1271 -29.87 27.60 25.05
C SER A 1271 -28.79 27.41 23.95
N CYS A 1272 -28.98 26.34 23.18
CA CYS A 1272 -28.61 26.07 21.78
C CYS A 1272 -27.46 26.86 21.10
N CYS A 1273 -26.34 26.19 20.84
CA CYS A 1273 -25.94 25.72 19.49
C CYS A 1273 -24.75 24.75 19.57
N VAL A 1274 -24.45 24.03 18.47
CA VAL A 1274 -23.48 22.92 18.42
C VAL A 1274 -22.55 23.07 17.20
N PRO A 1275 -21.22 22.88 17.37
CA PRO A 1275 -20.29 22.50 16.30
C PRO A 1275 -20.07 20.97 16.23
#